data_AF-A0A8C1P4H2-F1
#
_entry.id   AF-A0A8C1P4H2-F1
#
_cell.length_a   1.000
_cell.length_b   1.000
_cell.length_c   1.000
_cell.angle_alpha   90.00
_cell.angle_beta   90.00
_cell.angle_gamma   90.00
#
_symmetry.space_group_name_H-M   'P 1'
#
loop_
_entity.id
_entity.type
_entity.pdbx_description
1 polymer ?
#
loop_
_entity_poly.entity_id
_entity_poly.type
_entity_poly.pdbx_seq_one_letter_code
_entity_poly.pdbx_strand_id
1 'polypeptide(L)'
;DDSDWGSWENPDGKEDGAQQQSAPWLQDCVLSLSPCSDLLVIAREHKATFLSAKWRTEESGQEEMTLTVTWSGTLSADEGECICSVICIPLSSQKRSSTGRPDWTCVVVGFSSGYVRFYTESGVLLLAQLLHEDPVLQLKCRTYEIPRHPGVTEQHEELSILYPAALVTIDGFSLFQSLRACRNQVARAAAAGSDVIQPPPLAYKKWGLQDMDKITDHSSIGITTLSVFDQMKNASMLGGFHASVKGSPPAMSQYITVGGGPYTGFYYAIEGSSQPLLSHVALAVASKLTSALFSAASGWLGWKSKNEEESVQKQKPKVEPATGLPVRFGLPDSRRHGESICLSPCNTMAGVTDDFGRVTLLDVARGIAIRMWKGYRDAQLGWVQVSEARGERDLATSPSMPRRHAQFLVIYAPRRGILEVWGTQHGPRVGAFTVGKHCRLLYAGHRLMGVNSVTSQGWQIHTQQVCLFDPVNGALRAVTIPFHLALSDKKSERAKDMHLLRRLTTLLRSREVDVLLDIKHPAIKKQALESLLSNKNAPVSCLTNVTRALLASLKEQDPEAVDESLLQFCSSQLKLLQLYTDVQLLHTPDISPTELLLSIQPSFSGIEEDLARVGPVLQRYTEMNSRPCVSFAQDSSGPLPVRTFLSQLEWVNGELRVIKQPDTDWTQLGSFLFWGCLSGQSPLQRVCETLQESGISPQQLLSLLLSGWLNKEKDVLKYPDAVSHLGTLLSTLSSMKGAVDESWDGQSVSPWWQQVRTACVQSESSAAALLAALVAHRVAKNSITRLAESKFQEEWECVSMELEQWVVCIKQLEDVLALQTLLCLPSPQGSTGGAVTRCSVKTLLESGRGGVADYVSKLIFRQGMSPDVLRDILQRRGENEPVEQQLQQDRLKIFHELLECVCQRFPNSLSPDVLFAHCSWENVVQWNKDPEWSVEFLKMISNPHIQFGVSAMMWQTFIVKRFSAAAFLMEKVGKAPKDRLCRRDVGMGDAAMRSFLGSSVQLLQALMEADSAVEEVSAPDVCVEEVWGGAEGPVSIVELALDQRSVHYPLVQHHCVLASLLHAAMTFSLRLKPLSLFDSKGKNAFFRDLSSIQLLPSGDMDHSLVAVRQEVSHNNGVKHSSTEDMWPSVCMELSSILQVNTDILRRHLVCELYNQGLDLRAEEVMMEVQDKDVLGSQLLVLTGQRLAFSLLHSQSQTKPNMELLARLPPTLCTWLKAMDPSELRCPSVPLSQSSRLINKVIEMLPENHDVLVHLFCRLNMSHLCCLLVNKH
;
A
#
# COMPACT_ATOMS: atom_id res chain seq x y z
N ASP A 1 -2.61 -59.93 7.04
CA ASP A 1 -2.34 -58.48 6.95
C ASP A 1 -2.36 -58.03 5.49
N ASP A 2 -3.55 -58.10 4.88
CA ASP A 2 -3.83 -57.66 3.51
C ASP A 2 -4.87 -56.54 3.57
N SER A 3 -4.49 -55.36 4.08
CA SER A 3 -5.27 -54.15 3.81
C SER A 3 -4.92 -53.72 2.39
N ASP A 4 -5.70 -54.21 1.44
CA ASP A 4 -5.57 -53.97 0.01
C ASP A 4 -5.80 -52.47 -0.28
N TRP A 5 -4.69 -51.74 -0.45
CA TRP A 5 -4.70 -50.35 -0.89
C TRP A 5 -4.75 -50.32 -2.42
N GLY A 6 -5.93 -50.52 -2.99
CA GLY A 6 -6.27 -50.20 -4.38
C GLY A 6 -5.41 -50.87 -5.47
N SER A 7 -6.03 -51.79 -6.22
CA SER A 7 -5.51 -52.18 -7.54
C SER A 7 -5.40 -50.96 -8.47
N TRP A 8 -4.32 -50.87 -9.24
CA TRP A 8 -4.07 -49.79 -10.21
C TRP A 8 -4.76 -50.06 -11.57
N GLU A 9 -5.73 -50.98 -11.62
CA GLU A 9 -6.53 -51.29 -12.80
C GLU A 9 -7.74 -50.35 -12.92
N ASN A 10 -7.89 -49.71 -14.09
CA ASN A 10 -9.12 -49.00 -14.47
C ASN A 10 -10.29 -49.99 -14.59
N PRO A 11 -11.52 -49.65 -14.13
CA PRO A 11 -12.69 -50.50 -14.35
C PRO A 11 -13.22 -50.53 -15.79
N ASP A 12 -12.76 -49.64 -16.68
CA ASP A 12 -13.26 -49.53 -18.05
C ASP A 12 -12.15 -49.76 -19.08
N GLY A 13 -12.14 -50.96 -19.65
CA GLY A 13 -11.25 -51.31 -20.74
C GLY A 13 -11.46 -52.75 -21.17
N LYS A 14 -12.45 -52.98 -22.03
CA LYS A 14 -12.52 -54.23 -22.81
C LYS A 14 -11.22 -54.39 -23.60
N GLU A 15 -10.58 -55.54 -23.46
CA GLU A 15 -9.48 -55.98 -24.31
C GLU A 15 -9.96 -56.11 -25.76
N ASP A 16 -9.86 -55.04 -26.54
CA ASP A 16 -9.89 -55.13 -27.99
C ASP A 16 -8.44 -55.16 -28.51
N GLY A 17 -8.12 -56.24 -29.23
CA GLY A 17 -6.79 -56.53 -29.74
C GLY A 17 -6.27 -55.43 -30.66
N ALA A 18 -5.26 -54.68 -30.19
CA ALA A 18 -4.47 -53.77 -31.00
C ALA A 18 -2.98 -53.89 -30.64
N GLN A 19 -2.25 -54.57 -31.52
CA GLN A 19 -0.81 -54.46 -31.80
C GLN A 19 0.15 -54.27 -30.61
N GLN A 20 0.71 -55.39 -30.13
CA GLN A 20 2.02 -55.42 -29.45
C GLN A 20 3.12 -54.89 -30.39
N GLN A 21 3.39 -53.59 -30.43
CA GLN A 21 4.60 -53.05 -31.03
C GLN A 21 5.17 -51.87 -30.22
N SER A 22 6.45 -52.00 -29.82
CA SER A 22 7.43 -50.95 -29.47
C SER A 22 7.76 -50.57 -28.00
N ALA A 23 7.43 -51.37 -26.98
CA ALA A 23 7.89 -51.07 -25.60
C ALA A 23 9.40 -51.26 -25.24
N PRO A 24 10.29 -51.98 -25.99
CA PRO A 24 11.66 -52.20 -25.52
C PRO A 24 12.61 -51.00 -25.68
N TRP A 25 12.42 -50.14 -26.69
CA TRP A 25 13.46 -49.16 -27.05
C TRP A 25 13.62 -48.02 -26.04
N LEU A 26 12.54 -47.63 -25.35
CA LEU A 26 12.59 -46.63 -24.27
C LEU A 26 13.38 -47.14 -23.06
N GLN A 27 13.54 -48.46 -22.91
CA GLN A 27 14.38 -49.03 -21.86
C GLN A 27 15.87 -48.79 -22.11
N ASP A 28 16.26 -48.64 -23.38
CA ASP A 28 17.64 -48.34 -23.75
C ASP A 28 17.94 -46.83 -23.71
N CYS A 29 16.95 -45.99 -23.42
CA CYS A 29 17.14 -44.54 -23.34
C CYS A 29 17.73 -44.11 -21.99
N VAL A 30 18.46 -43.01 -22.02
CA VAL A 30 18.84 -42.22 -20.85
C VAL A 30 17.73 -41.21 -20.57
N LEU A 31 17.22 -41.19 -19.34
CA LEU A 31 16.14 -40.28 -18.93
C LEU A 31 16.57 -39.41 -17.75
N SER A 32 16.15 -38.15 -17.76
CA SER A 32 16.29 -37.27 -16.61
C SER A 32 15.07 -36.36 -16.46
N LEU A 33 14.43 -36.44 -15.29
CA LEU A 33 13.32 -35.57 -14.91
C LEU A 33 13.85 -34.49 -13.95
N SER A 34 13.51 -33.24 -14.23
CA SER A 34 13.79 -32.14 -13.32
C SER A 34 13.05 -32.34 -11.97
N PRO A 35 13.69 -32.06 -10.82
CA PRO A 35 13.03 -32.09 -9.51
C PRO A 35 11.75 -31.25 -9.40
N CYS A 36 11.61 -30.22 -10.25
CA CYS A 36 10.43 -29.37 -10.33
C CYS A 36 9.34 -29.90 -11.28
N SER A 37 9.58 -31.05 -11.92
CA SER A 37 8.69 -31.70 -12.90
C SER A 37 8.29 -30.82 -14.09
N ASP A 38 9.12 -29.81 -14.37
CA ASP A 38 8.94 -28.84 -15.45
C ASP A 38 9.59 -29.28 -16.77
N LEU A 39 10.60 -30.16 -16.71
CA LEU A 39 11.35 -30.65 -17.86
C LEU A 39 11.70 -32.15 -17.71
N LEU A 40 11.40 -32.95 -18.74
CA LEU A 40 11.84 -34.33 -18.91
C LEU A 40 12.72 -34.42 -20.16
N VAL A 41 13.90 -35.02 -20.04
CA VAL A 41 14.80 -35.28 -21.17
C VAL A 41 14.88 -36.79 -21.42
N ILE A 42 14.71 -37.18 -22.67
CA ILE A 42 14.87 -38.56 -23.15
C ILE A 42 15.94 -38.54 -24.24
N ALA A 43 17.00 -39.32 -24.07
CA ALA A 43 18.12 -39.39 -25.00
C ALA A 43 18.47 -40.84 -25.36
N ARG A 44 18.88 -41.06 -26.61
CA ARG A 44 19.37 -42.36 -27.10
C ARG A 44 20.41 -42.12 -28.19
N GLU A 45 21.54 -42.81 -28.08
CA GLU A 45 22.68 -42.61 -28.99
C GLU A 45 23.05 -41.13 -29.11
N HIS A 46 22.95 -40.52 -30.29
CA HIS A 46 23.31 -39.12 -30.54
C HIS A 46 22.11 -38.15 -30.46
N LYS A 47 20.88 -38.66 -30.27
CA LYS A 47 19.63 -37.88 -30.31
C LYS A 47 19.04 -37.67 -28.92
N ALA A 48 18.40 -36.52 -28.74
CA ALA A 48 17.65 -36.23 -27.53
C ALA A 48 16.36 -35.46 -27.82
N THR A 49 15.39 -35.61 -26.92
CA THR A 49 14.09 -34.93 -26.94
C THR A 49 13.81 -34.35 -25.56
N PHE A 50 13.46 -33.07 -25.52
CA PHE A 50 13.15 -32.31 -24.31
C PHE A 50 11.64 -32.08 -24.27
N LEU A 51 11.01 -32.46 -23.17
CA LEU A 51 9.58 -32.31 -22.94
C LEU A 51 9.35 -31.35 -21.78
N SER A 52 8.68 -30.22 -22.03
CA SER A 52 8.36 -29.22 -21.00
C SER A 52 6.89 -29.26 -20.62
N ALA A 53 6.61 -28.95 -19.35
CA ALA A 53 5.28 -29.03 -18.78
C ALA A 53 4.39 -27.86 -19.25
N LYS A 54 3.17 -28.17 -19.71
CA LYS A 54 2.15 -27.22 -20.16
C LYS A 54 0.78 -27.60 -19.60
N TRP A 55 0.01 -26.60 -19.18
CA TRP A 55 -1.39 -26.79 -18.79
C TRP A 55 -2.24 -27.01 -20.04
N ARG A 56 -3.10 -28.03 -20.00
CA ARG A 56 -4.12 -28.27 -21.01
C ARG A 56 -5.47 -28.35 -20.33
N THR A 57 -6.44 -27.61 -20.86
CA THR A 57 -7.85 -27.70 -20.45
C THR A 57 -8.49 -28.77 -21.33
N GLU A 58 -9.00 -29.84 -20.72
CA GLU A 58 -9.81 -30.83 -21.42
C GLU A 58 -11.17 -30.26 -21.84
N GLU A 59 -11.84 -30.90 -22.82
CA GLU A 59 -13.21 -30.57 -23.24
C GLU A 59 -14.23 -30.67 -22.09
N SER A 60 -13.91 -31.44 -21.05
CA SER A 60 -14.66 -31.60 -19.80
C SER A 60 -14.52 -30.40 -18.84
N GLY A 61 -13.62 -29.45 -19.14
CA GLY A 61 -13.30 -28.31 -18.28
C GLY A 61 -12.29 -28.62 -17.16
N GLN A 62 -11.74 -29.84 -17.08
CA GLN A 62 -10.63 -30.16 -16.17
C GLN A 62 -9.28 -29.67 -16.73
N GLU A 63 -8.48 -29.01 -15.89
CA GLU A 63 -7.11 -28.60 -16.22
C GLU A 63 -6.12 -29.69 -15.79
N GLU A 64 -5.40 -30.28 -16.74
CA GLU A 64 -4.34 -31.26 -16.49
C GLU A 64 -2.97 -30.76 -16.98
N MET A 65 -1.90 -31.11 -16.25
CA MET A 65 -0.53 -30.81 -16.64
C MET A 65 0.03 -31.92 -17.53
N THR A 66 0.41 -31.56 -18.75
CA THR A 66 0.98 -32.49 -19.74
C THR A 66 2.40 -32.10 -20.11
N LEU A 67 3.29 -33.08 -20.30
CA LEU A 67 4.64 -32.85 -20.82
C LEU A 67 4.61 -32.88 -22.35
N THR A 68 5.00 -31.78 -22.97
CA THR A 68 4.96 -31.62 -24.44
C THR A 68 6.37 -31.42 -24.98
N VAL A 69 6.66 -31.99 -26.16
CA VAL A 69 7.96 -31.81 -26.82
C VAL A 69 8.19 -30.33 -27.13
N THR A 70 9.25 -29.77 -26.57
CA THR A 70 9.70 -28.38 -26.80
C THR A 70 10.94 -28.31 -27.67
N TRP A 71 11.77 -29.35 -27.64
CA TRP A 71 12.94 -29.47 -28.50
C TRP A 71 13.23 -30.95 -28.82
N SER A 72 13.70 -31.24 -30.03
CA SER A 72 14.21 -32.55 -30.40
C SER A 72 15.31 -32.37 -31.46
N GLY A 73 16.38 -33.13 -31.35
CA GLY A 73 17.51 -33.00 -32.28
C GLY A 73 18.71 -33.87 -31.92
N THR A 74 19.79 -33.65 -32.66
CA THR A 74 21.08 -34.32 -32.47
C THR A 74 21.98 -33.43 -31.61
N LEU A 75 22.57 -34.00 -30.55
CA LEU A 75 23.45 -33.26 -29.63
C LEU A 75 24.95 -33.55 -29.84
N SER A 76 25.30 -34.60 -30.58
CA SER A 76 26.68 -34.98 -30.89
C SER A 76 27.35 -33.94 -31.79
N ALA A 77 28.59 -33.58 -31.47
CA ALA A 77 29.39 -32.68 -32.31
C ALA A 77 30.31 -33.45 -33.29
N ASP A 78 30.75 -34.64 -32.89
CA ASP A 78 31.65 -35.50 -33.67
C ASP A 78 30.94 -36.78 -34.15
N GLU A 79 31.36 -37.31 -35.29
CA GLU A 79 30.81 -38.57 -35.82
C GLU A 79 31.13 -39.75 -34.88
N GLY A 80 30.10 -40.55 -34.56
CA GLY A 80 30.22 -41.70 -33.65
C GLY A 80 30.15 -41.36 -32.15
N GLU A 81 30.02 -40.08 -31.79
CA GLU A 81 29.83 -39.66 -30.40
C GLU A 81 28.40 -39.97 -29.91
N CYS A 82 28.28 -40.65 -28.77
CA CYS A 82 26.99 -41.03 -28.17
C CYS A 82 26.80 -40.38 -26.80
N ILE A 83 25.54 -40.13 -26.44
CA ILE A 83 25.10 -39.66 -25.13
C ILE A 83 25.12 -40.83 -24.16
N CYS A 84 25.88 -40.69 -23.06
CA CYS A 84 26.03 -41.71 -22.04
C CYS A 84 25.25 -41.40 -20.76
N SER A 85 25.11 -40.11 -20.41
CA SER A 85 24.42 -39.70 -19.18
C SER A 85 23.79 -38.31 -19.35
N VAL A 86 22.66 -38.05 -18.69
CA VAL A 86 21.93 -36.78 -18.74
C VAL A 86 21.43 -36.42 -17.35
N ILE A 87 21.54 -35.14 -16.97
CA ILE A 87 20.93 -34.61 -15.74
C ILE A 87 20.28 -33.23 -15.97
N CYS A 88 19.04 -33.08 -15.50
CA CYS A 88 18.31 -31.81 -15.48
C CYS A 88 18.58 -31.06 -14.17
N ILE A 89 19.16 -29.86 -14.24
CA ILE A 89 19.51 -29.03 -13.07
C ILE A 89 18.69 -27.74 -13.09
N PRO A 90 17.61 -27.64 -12.29
CA PRO A 90 16.82 -26.41 -12.17
C PRO A 90 17.60 -25.34 -11.39
N LEU A 91 17.64 -24.11 -11.90
CA LEU A 91 18.40 -23.01 -11.30
C LEU A 91 17.49 -22.04 -10.53
N SER A 92 17.96 -21.56 -9.37
CA SER A 92 17.25 -20.61 -8.53
C SER A 92 17.17 -19.20 -9.16
N SER A 93 16.03 -18.54 -8.98
CA SER A 93 15.87 -17.13 -9.38
C SER A 93 16.49 -16.20 -8.33
N GLN A 94 17.21 -15.18 -8.80
CA GLN A 94 17.65 -14.07 -7.94
C GLN A 94 16.57 -12.99 -7.78
N LYS A 95 15.54 -13.00 -8.63
CA LYS A 95 14.37 -12.13 -8.49
C LYS A 95 13.42 -12.81 -7.50
N ARG A 96 12.87 -12.09 -6.52
CA ARG A 96 11.89 -12.63 -5.57
C ARG A 96 10.62 -13.05 -6.33
N SER A 97 10.58 -14.28 -6.84
CA SER A 97 9.35 -14.87 -7.38
C SER A 97 8.58 -15.51 -6.24
N SER A 98 7.32 -15.11 -6.04
CA SER A 98 6.43 -15.64 -5.00
C SER A 98 6.02 -17.11 -5.19
N THR A 99 6.35 -17.71 -6.34
CA THR A 99 5.82 -19.02 -6.77
C THR A 99 6.74 -20.22 -6.54
N GLY A 100 7.99 -20.02 -6.09
CA GLY A 100 8.93 -21.11 -5.81
C GLY A 100 9.35 -21.96 -7.02
N ARG A 101 9.10 -21.48 -8.26
CA ARG A 101 9.49 -22.14 -9.51
C ARG A 101 10.95 -21.83 -9.88
N PRO A 102 11.65 -22.70 -10.63
CA PRO A 102 12.97 -22.39 -11.15
C PRO A 102 12.92 -21.22 -12.14
N ASP A 103 14.02 -20.47 -12.26
CA ASP A 103 14.17 -19.44 -13.29
C ASP A 103 14.22 -20.11 -14.68
N TRP A 104 14.98 -21.20 -14.77
CA TRP A 104 15.06 -22.10 -15.91
C TRP A 104 15.77 -23.40 -15.50
N THR A 105 15.76 -24.40 -16.39
CA THR A 105 16.36 -25.72 -16.14
C THR A 105 17.47 -26.01 -17.15
N CYS A 106 18.69 -26.23 -16.65
CA CYS A 106 19.85 -26.59 -17.45
C CYS A 106 19.88 -28.09 -17.73
N VAL A 107 20.13 -28.48 -18.98
CA VAL A 107 20.32 -29.88 -19.37
C VAL A 107 21.82 -30.15 -19.53
N VAL A 108 22.38 -31.01 -18.69
CA VAL A 108 23.79 -31.41 -18.77
C VAL A 108 23.89 -32.80 -19.39
N VAL A 109 24.73 -32.94 -20.40
CA VAL A 109 24.87 -34.16 -21.21
C VAL A 109 26.32 -34.59 -21.25
N GLY A 110 26.57 -35.84 -20.87
CA GLY A 110 27.87 -36.48 -20.91
C GLY A 110 27.96 -37.44 -22.10
N PHE A 111 29.10 -37.44 -22.78
CA PHE A 111 29.30 -38.17 -24.03
C PHE A 111 30.37 -39.25 -23.94
N SER A 112 30.34 -40.20 -24.88
CA SER A 112 31.32 -41.27 -25.02
C SER A 112 32.73 -40.78 -25.37
N SER A 113 32.84 -39.56 -25.89
CA SER A 113 34.09 -38.86 -26.19
C SER A 113 34.78 -38.23 -24.97
N GLY A 114 34.12 -38.28 -23.81
CA GLY A 114 34.55 -37.60 -22.58
C GLY A 114 34.16 -36.12 -22.49
N TYR A 115 33.46 -35.58 -23.51
CA TYR A 115 32.90 -34.24 -23.43
C TYR A 115 31.70 -34.18 -22.47
N VAL A 116 31.57 -33.04 -21.79
CA VAL A 116 30.36 -32.64 -21.08
C VAL A 116 29.86 -31.33 -21.69
N ARG A 117 28.58 -31.30 -22.05
CA ARG A 117 27.93 -30.15 -22.68
C ARG A 117 26.70 -29.73 -21.89
N PHE A 118 26.47 -28.42 -21.82
CA PHE A 118 25.39 -27.78 -21.07
C PHE A 118 24.46 -27.08 -22.06
N TYR A 119 23.17 -27.36 -21.97
CA TYR A 119 22.14 -26.82 -22.85
C TYR A 119 21.04 -26.11 -22.07
N THR A 120 20.37 -25.16 -22.71
CA THR A 120 19.10 -24.60 -22.22
C THR A 120 17.96 -25.62 -22.35
N GLU A 121 16.82 -25.34 -21.72
CA GLU A 121 15.57 -26.07 -21.90
C GLU A 121 15.04 -26.08 -23.34
N SER A 122 15.59 -25.23 -24.22
CA SER A 122 15.29 -25.13 -25.65
C SER A 122 16.35 -25.76 -26.55
N GLY A 123 17.32 -26.50 -25.99
CA GLY A 123 18.35 -27.19 -26.78
C GLY A 123 19.52 -26.32 -27.26
N VAL A 124 19.65 -25.09 -26.76
CA VAL A 124 20.76 -24.19 -27.14
C VAL A 124 22.01 -24.52 -26.31
N LEU A 125 23.14 -24.77 -26.96
CA LEU A 125 24.42 -25.06 -26.32
C LEU A 125 24.95 -23.81 -25.60
N LEU A 126 25.21 -23.93 -24.31
CA LEU A 126 25.76 -22.88 -23.44
C LEU A 126 27.28 -23.03 -23.25
N LEU A 127 27.74 -24.27 -23.06
CA LEU A 127 29.13 -24.59 -22.75
C LEU A 127 29.42 -26.03 -23.17
N ALA A 128 30.60 -26.28 -23.72
CA ALA A 128 31.14 -27.61 -24.00
C ALA A 128 32.58 -27.69 -23.48
N GLN A 129 32.89 -28.72 -22.69
CA GLN A 129 34.22 -28.90 -22.12
C GLN A 129 34.64 -30.37 -22.12
N LEU A 130 35.87 -30.63 -22.57
CA LEU A 130 36.53 -31.93 -22.44
C LEU A 130 37.25 -31.97 -21.08
N LEU A 131 36.79 -32.82 -20.17
CA LEU A 131 37.32 -32.91 -18.79
C LEU A 131 38.17 -34.17 -18.59
N HIS A 132 37.90 -35.21 -19.36
CA HIS A 132 38.68 -36.43 -19.47
C HIS A 132 38.46 -37.07 -20.84
N GLU A 133 39.34 -37.98 -21.27
CA GLU A 133 39.28 -38.59 -22.60
C GLU A 133 38.43 -39.87 -22.62
N ASP A 134 38.22 -40.49 -21.46
CA ASP A 134 37.35 -41.65 -21.31
C ASP A 134 35.86 -41.27 -21.35
N PRO A 135 34.95 -42.22 -21.68
CA PRO A 135 33.52 -41.95 -21.72
C PRO A 135 32.96 -41.52 -20.35
N VAL A 136 32.04 -40.56 -20.37
CA VAL A 136 31.29 -40.18 -19.15
C VAL A 136 30.38 -41.34 -18.75
N LEU A 137 30.56 -41.88 -17.55
CA LEU A 137 29.73 -42.97 -17.02
C LEU A 137 28.47 -42.43 -16.35
N GLN A 138 28.59 -41.43 -15.48
CA GLN A 138 27.45 -40.92 -14.72
C GLN A 138 27.59 -39.46 -14.30
N LEU A 139 26.48 -38.72 -14.41
CA LEU A 139 26.32 -37.36 -13.90
C LEU A 139 25.45 -37.37 -12.65
N LYS A 140 25.94 -36.78 -11.55
CA LYS A 140 25.14 -36.58 -10.31
C LYS A 140 25.33 -35.18 -9.76
N CYS A 141 24.26 -34.61 -9.22
CA CYS A 141 24.23 -33.29 -8.64
C CYS A 141 23.89 -33.37 -7.15
N ARG A 142 24.55 -32.54 -6.34
CA ARG A 142 24.21 -32.33 -4.94
C ARG A 142 23.91 -30.84 -4.74
N THR A 143 22.73 -30.55 -4.21
CA THR A 143 22.27 -29.17 -3.96
C THR A 143 22.15 -28.90 -2.46
N TYR A 144 21.93 -27.64 -2.09
CA TYR A 144 21.81 -27.23 -0.70
C TYR A 144 20.60 -27.90 -0.01
N GLU A 145 20.83 -28.44 1.18
CA GLU A 145 19.77 -28.91 2.08
C GLU A 145 19.93 -28.25 3.46
N ILE A 146 18.80 -27.87 4.07
CA ILE A 146 18.78 -27.23 5.38
C ILE A 146 19.30 -28.22 6.45
N PRO A 147 20.34 -27.86 7.23
CA PRO A 147 20.86 -28.72 8.29
C PRO A 147 19.78 -29.12 9.30
N ARG A 148 19.67 -30.43 9.61
CA ARG A 148 18.66 -30.97 10.53
C ARG A 148 18.93 -30.67 12.02
N HIS A 149 20.20 -30.51 12.38
CA HIS A 149 20.63 -30.29 13.76
C HIS A 149 21.58 -29.08 13.84
N PRO A 150 21.48 -28.24 14.89
CA PRO A 150 22.45 -27.19 15.14
C PRO A 150 23.86 -27.77 15.26
N GLY A 151 24.83 -27.18 14.56
CA GLY A 151 26.23 -27.62 14.57
C GLY A 151 26.63 -28.59 13.44
N VAL A 152 25.70 -28.99 12.56
CA VAL A 152 26.05 -29.71 11.32
C VAL A 152 26.61 -28.73 10.30
N THR A 153 27.76 -29.04 9.72
CA THR A 153 28.44 -28.21 8.71
C THR A 153 27.57 -28.04 7.46
N GLU A 154 27.39 -26.79 7.02
CA GLU A 154 26.69 -26.50 5.77
C GLU A 154 27.41 -27.17 4.59
N GLN A 155 26.62 -27.78 3.71
CA GLN A 155 27.12 -28.56 2.59
C GLN A 155 27.08 -27.71 1.31
N HIS A 156 28.21 -27.54 0.63
CA HIS A 156 28.29 -26.78 -0.63
C HIS A 156 27.63 -27.52 -1.79
N GLU A 157 27.06 -26.85 -2.77
CA GLU A 157 26.51 -27.52 -3.96
C GLU A 157 27.64 -28.05 -4.85
N GLU A 158 27.43 -29.16 -5.55
CA GLU A 158 28.47 -29.78 -6.40
C GLU A 158 27.84 -30.57 -7.56
N LEU A 159 28.39 -30.42 -8.77
CA LEU A 159 28.17 -31.32 -9.90
C LEU A 159 29.35 -32.31 -9.97
N SER A 160 29.06 -33.60 -10.00
CA SER A 160 30.04 -34.68 -10.01
C SER A 160 29.89 -35.54 -11.28
N ILE A 161 31.00 -35.80 -11.94
CA ILE A 161 31.08 -36.44 -13.25
C ILE A 161 32.04 -37.63 -13.13
N LEU A 162 31.47 -38.83 -13.25
CA LEU A 162 32.22 -40.08 -13.14
C LEU A 162 32.70 -40.55 -14.51
N TYR A 163 33.97 -40.97 -14.54
CA TYR A 163 34.63 -41.68 -15.62
C TYR A 163 35.15 -43.03 -15.09
N PRO A 164 35.61 -43.97 -15.94
CA PRO A 164 36.07 -45.30 -15.51
C PRO A 164 37.13 -45.30 -14.41
N ALA A 165 38.09 -44.37 -14.46
CA ALA A 165 39.18 -44.26 -13.48
C ALA A 165 39.32 -42.85 -12.87
N ALA A 166 38.36 -41.95 -13.12
CA ALA A 166 38.44 -40.57 -12.65
C ALA A 166 37.08 -40.01 -12.19
N LEU A 167 37.14 -39.10 -11.24
CA LEU A 167 36.00 -38.32 -10.77
C LEU A 167 36.33 -36.83 -10.92
N VAL A 168 35.53 -36.13 -11.71
CA VAL A 168 35.61 -34.67 -11.84
C VAL A 168 34.50 -34.03 -11.03
N THR A 169 34.83 -33.04 -10.20
CA THR A 169 33.84 -32.28 -9.44
C THR A 169 33.92 -30.78 -9.76
N ILE A 170 32.75 -30.16 -9.87
CA ILE A 170 32.58 -28.74 -10.20
C ILE A 170 31.77 -28.11 -9.07
N ASP A 171 32.31 -27.06 -8.46
CA ASP A 171 31.63 -26.29 -7.43
C ASP A 171 30.31 -25.71 -7.96
N GLY A 172 29.21 -25.95 -7.24
CA GLY A 172 27.86 -25.62 -7.70
C GLY A 172 27.60 -24.11 -7.75
N PHE A 173 28.19 -23.33 -6.85
CA PHE A 173 28.06 -21.86 -6.90
C PHE A 173 28.76 -21.29 -8.14
N SER A 174 29.99 -21.73 -8.40
CA SER A 174 30.77 -21.35 -9.58
C SER A 174 30.09 -21.77 -10.88
N LEU A 175 29.52 -22.99 -10.91
CA LEU A 175 28.75 -23.48 -12.05
C LEU A 175 27.48 -22.65 -12.28
N PHE A 176 26.71 -22.36 -11.23
CA PHE A 176 25.50 -21.54 -11.31
C PHE A 176 25.78 -20.15 -11.91
N GLN A 177 26.84 -19.47 -11.47
CA GLN A 177 27.24 -18.17 -12.02
C GLN A 177 27.65 -18.28 -13.50
N SER A 178 28.43 -19.31 -13.84
CA SER A 178 28.91 -19.54 -15.20
C SER A 178 27.76 -19.81 -16.17
N LEU A 179 26.80 -20.67 -15.79
CA LEU A 179 25.63 -20.98 -16.62
C LEU A 179 24.75 -19.76 -16.89
N ARG A 180 24.55 -18.91 -15.88
CA ARG A 180 23.80 -17.65 -16.05
C ARG A 180 24.53 -16.66 -16.97
N ALA A 181 25.85 -16.54 -16.80
CA ALA A 181 26.66 -15.70 -17.68
C ALA A 181 26.58 -16.19 -19.13
N CYS A 182 26.73 -17.49 -19.38
CA CYS A 182 26.61 -18.09 -20.70
C CYS A 182 25.20 -17.88 -21.30
N ARG A 183 24.13 -18.13 -20.54
CA ARG A 183 22.75 -17.90 -21.02
C ARG A 183 22.51 -16.44 -21.43
N ASN A 184 22.97 -15.49 -20.61
CA ASN A 184 22.88 -14.06 -20.93
C ASN A 184 23.71 -13.69 -22.17
N GLN A 185 24.87 -14.31 -22.36
CA GLN A 185 25.72 -14.09 -23.54
C GLN A 185 25.07 -14.64 -24.81
N VAL A 186 24.50 -15.85 -24.75
CA VAL A 186 23.72 -16.45 -25.84
C VAL A 186 22.51 -15.59 -26.22
N ALA A 187 21.76 -15.08 -25.24
CA ALA A 187 20.65 -14.18 -25.49
C ALA A 187 21.09 -12.88 -26.20
N ARG A 188 22.23 -12.29 -25.78
CA ARG A 188 22.80 -11.10 -26.45
C ARG A 188 23.31 -11.39 -27.84
N ALA A 189 23.98 -12.52 -28.05
CA ALA A 189 24.50 -12.95 -29.34
C ALA A 189 23.39 -13.22 -30.36
N ALA A 190 22.31 -13.89 -29.94
CA ALA A 190 21.10 -14.09 -30.74
C ALA A 190 20.42 -12.76 -31.11
N ALA A 191 20.38 -11.79 -30.19
CA ALA A 191 19.84 -10.45 -30.47
C ALA A 191 20.75 -9.62 -31.39
N ALA A 192 22.08 -9.86 -31.37
CA ALA A 192 23.07 -9.14 -32.16
C ALA A 192 23.43 -9.82 -33.50
N GLY A 193 22.90 -11.01 -33.79
CA GLY A 193 23.20 -11.77 -35.01
C GLY A 193 24.64 -12.28 -35.10
N SER A 194 25.32 -12.49 -33.97
CA SER A 194 26.71 -12.94 -33.90
C SER A 194 26.80 -14.40 -33.44
N ASP A 195 27.50 -15.25 -34.19
CA ASP A 195 27.57 -16.71 -33.92
C ASP A 195 28.72 -17.13 -32.98
N VAL A 196 29.65 -16.22 -32.64
CA VAL A 196 30.84 -16.59 -31.84
C VAL A 196 30.70 -16.17 -30.38
N ILE A 197 30.51 -17.17 -29.52
CA ILE A 197 30.49 -17.04 -28.06
C ILE A 197 31.68 -17.82 -27.52
N GLN A 198 32.63 -17.15 -26.87
CA GLN A 198 33.67 -17.84 -26.09
C GLN A 198 33.21 -17.92 -24.63
N PRO A 199 32.81 -19.09 -24.13
CA PRO A 199 32.40 -19.24 -22.74
C PRO A 199 33.61 -19.18 -21.80
N PRO A 200 33.43 -18.71 -20.55
CA PRO A 200 34.48 -18.76 -19.54
C PRO A 200 34.85 -20.23 -19.19
N PRO A 201 36.12 -20.55 -18.96
CA PRO A 201 36.52 -21.90 -18.55
C PRO A 201 35.97 -22.23 -17.15
N LEU A 202 35.40 -23.42 -16.97
CA LEU A 202 34.97 -23.88 -15.63
C LEU A 202 36.19 -24.27 -14.79
N ALA A 203 36.20 -23.84 -13.53
CA ALA A 203 37.08 -24.39 -12.52
C ALA A 203 36.53 -25.74 -12.05
N TYR A 204 37.36 -26.78 -12.05
CA TYR A 204 37.00 -28.13 -11.61
C TYR A 204 38.14 -28.78 -10.84
N LYS A 205 37.82 -29.75 -9.98
CA LYS A 205 38.79 -30.65 -9.34
C LYS A 205 38.75 -31.99 -10.06
N LYS A 206 39.91 -32.63 -10.28
CA LYS A 206 39.99 -33.95 -10.93
C LYS A 206 40.72 -34.95 -10.05
N TRP A 207 40.04 -36.04 -9.73
CA TRP A 207 40.51 -37.12 -8.87
C TRP A 207 40.71 -38.40 -9.68
N GLY A 208 41.86 -39.05 -9.57
CA GLY A 208 42.12 -40.36 -10.14
C GLY A 208 41.78 -41.42 -9.12
N LEU A 209 40.71 -42.18 -9.34
CA LEU A 209 40.23 -43.17 -8.38
C LEU A 209 41.13 -44.41 -8.45
N GLN A 210 41.79 -44.75 -7.34
CA GLN A 210 42.72 -45.88 -7.24
C GLN A 210 42.10 -47.02 -6.43
N ASP A 211 42.70 -48.22 -6.48
CA ASP A 211 42.35 -49.37 -5.64
C ASP A 211 40.95 -49.97 -5.86
N MET A 212 40.35 -49.71 -7.04
CA MET A 212 39.15 -50.40 -7.53
C MET A 212 39.37 -51.05 -8.88
N ASP A 213 38.90 -52.29 -9.06
CA ASP A 213 39.01 -53.01 -10.34
C ASP A 213 38.06 -52.42 -11.40
N LYS A 214 36.82 -52.13 -11.00
CA LYS A 214 35.80 -51.55 -11.88
C LYS A 214 34.85 -50.68 -11.07
N ILE A 215 34.57 -49.47 -11.57
CA ILE A 215 33.60 -48.56 -10.99
C ILE A 215 32.40 -48.43 -11.93
N THR A 216 31.19 -48.53 -11.39
CA THR A 216 29.93 -48.47 -12.15
C THR A 216 29.14 -47.21 -11.85
N ASP A 217 29.10 -46.79 -10.58
CA ASP A 217 28.34 -45.62 -10.13
C ASP A 217 28.99 -44.99 -8.88
N HIS A 218 28.64 -43.74 -8.57
CA HIS A 218 29.19 -42.98 -7.45
C HIS A 218 28.14 -42.18 -6.68
N SER A 219 28.51 -41.61 -5.54
CA SER A 219 27.73 -40.60 -4.83
C SER A 219 28.66 -39.65 -4.09
N SER A 220 28.47 -38.35 -4.31
CA SER A 220 29.09 -37.30 -3.48
C SER A 220 28.28 -37.14 -2.21
N ILE A 221 28.91 -37.34 -1.06
CA ILE A 221 28.25 -37.19 0.25
C ILE A 221 28.34 -35.75 0.75
N GLY A 222 29.46 -35.08 0.45
CA GLY A 222 29.76 -33.72 0.89
C GLY A 222 30.93 -33.69 1.89
N ILE A 223 31.06 -32.56 2.58
CA ILE A 223 32.12 -32.33 3.55
C ILE A 223 31.76 -33.03 4.87
N THR A 224 32.64 -33.90 5.31
CA THR A 224 32.58 -34.56 6.60
C THR A 224 33.81 -34.21 7.44
N THR A 225 33.62 -34.13 8.75
CA THR A 225 34.70 -33.95 9.72
C THR A 225 34.63 -35.09 10.71
N LEU A 226 35.76 -35.74 10.97
CA LEU A 226 35.82 -36.76 12.03
C LEU A 226 35.53 -36.11 13.38
N SER A 227 34.82 -36.83 14.26
CA SER A 227 34.74 -36.43 15.66
C SER A 227 36.14 -36.52 16.29
N VAL A 228 36.39 -35.74 17.35
CA VAL A 228 37.65 -35.82 18.11
C VAL A 228 37.87 -37.26 18.62
N PHE A 229 36.79 -37.92 19.05
CA PHE A 229 36.84 -39.33 19.45
C PHE A 229 37.27 -40.25 18.30
N ASP A 230 36.67 -40.13 17.12
CA ASP A 230 37.02 -40.98 15.97
C ASP A 230 38.44 -40.70 15.48
N GLN A 231 38.88 -39.44 15.54
CA GLN A 231 40.25 -39.06 15.22
C GLN A 231 41.25 -39.70 16.19
N MET A 232 41.00 -39.62 17.50
CA MET A 232 41.84 -40.25 18.53
C MET A 232 41.83 -41.77 18.41
N LYS A 233 40.64 -42.36 18.19
CA LYS A 233 40.47 -43.80 17.96
C LYS A 233 41.27 -44.26 16.75
N ASN A 234 41.14 -43.59 15.61
CA ASN A 234 41.86 -43.94 14.39
C ASN A 234 43.38 -43.76 14.55
N ALA A 235 43.82 -42.66 15.18
CA ALA A 235 45.23 -42.44 15.48
C ALA A 235 45.80 -43.54 16.39
N SER A 236 45.08 -43.90 17.45
CA SER A 236 45.47 -44.98 18.36
C SER A 236 45.50 -46.35 17.66
N MET A 237 44.50 -46.66 16.83
CA MET A 237 44.42 -47.92 16.09
C MET A 237 45.52 -48.08 15.03
N LEU A 238 45.87 -47.00 14.32
CA LEU A 238 46.84 -47.03 13.22
C LEU A 238 48.28 -46.77 13.68
N GLY A 239 48.48 -45.85 14.62
CA GLY A 239 49.79 -45.38 15.08
C GLY A 239 50.21 -45.88 16.47
N GLY A 240 49.34 -46.59 17.18
CA GLY A 240 49.61 -47.14 18.51
C GLY A 240 49.84 -46.07 19.58
N PHE A 241 50.60 -46.41 20.62
CA PHE A 241 50.83 -45.55 21.80
C PHE A 241 51.52 -44.21 21.48
N HIS A 242 52.27 -44.12 20.37
CA HIS A 242 53.02 -42.92 19.98
C HIS A 242 52.30 -42.05 18.93
N ALA A 243 51.03 -42.31 18.64
CA ALA A 243 50.30 -41.58 17.62
C ALA A 243 50.05 -40.11 18.02
N SER A 244 50.46 -39.17 17.16
CA SER A 244 50.17 -37.74 17.35
C SER A 244 48.80 -37.38 16.74
N VAL A 245 47.94 -36.71 17.53
CA VAL A 245 46.63 -36.21 17.07
C VAL A 245 46.71 -34.70 16.85
N LYS A 246 46.28 -34.21 15.69
CA LYS A 246 46.18 -32.76 15.41
C LYS A 246 45.04 -32.15 16.22
N GLY A 247 45.23 -30.92 16.73
CA GLY A 247 44.25 -30.21 17.56
C GLY A 247 42.90 -29.92 16.87
N SER A 248 42.85 -29.93 15.54
CA SER A 248 41.61 -29.91 14.76
C SER A 248 41.58 -31.06 13.74
N PRO A 249 40.48 -31.84 13.66
CA PRO A 249 40.33 -32.86 12.63
C PRO A 249 40.21 -32.19 11.24
N PRO A 250 40.88 -32.73 10.21
CA PRO A 250 40.75 -32.20 8.85
C PRO A 250 39.32 -32.41 8.33
N ALA A 251 38.80 -31.42 7.62
CA ALA A 251 37.59 -31.58 6.81
C ALA A 251 37.94 -32.34 5.54
N MET A 252 37.06 -33.24 5.11
CA MET A 252 37.25 -34.05 3.92
C MET A 252 35.96 -34.17 3.12
N SER A 253 36.06 -34.02 1.79
CA SER A 253 34.97 -34.35 0.87
C SER A 253 34.91 -35.87 0.73
N GLN A 254 33.77 -36.47 1.09
CA GLN A 254 33.55 -37.91 1.02
C GLN A 254 32.85 -38.31 -0.27
N TYR A 255 33.42 -39.31 -0.95
CA TYR A 255 32.84 -39.92 -2.14
C TYR A 255 32.68 -41.43 -1.91
N ILE A 256 31.58 -41.99 -2.38
CA ILE A 256 31.35 -43.44 -2.37
C ILE A 256 31.22 -43.89 -3.82
N THR A 257 31.88 -44.99 -4.16
CA THR A 257 31.68 -45.67 -5.44
C THR A 257 31.21 -47.10 -5.22
N VAL A 258 30.57 -47.65 -6.23
CA VAL A 258 30.16 -49.06 -6.27
C VAL A 258 30.69 -49.70 -7.54
N GLY A 259 30.90 -51.01 -7.48
CA GLY A 259 31.47 -51.78 -8.58
C GLY A 259 32.13 -53.06 -8.10
N GLY A 260 33.28 -53.40 -8.70
CA GLY A 260 34.05 -54.59 -8.37
C GLY A 260 35.37 -54.25 -7.67
N GLY A 261 35.69 -55.04 -6.64
CA GLY A 261 36.99 -55.06 -5.97
C GLY A 261 37.43 -53.72 -5.35
N PRO A 262 36.85 -53.22 -4.23
CA PRO A 262 35.74 -53.77 -3.43
C PRO A 262 34.32 -53.46 -3.95
N TYR A 263 33.30 -54.14 -3.41
CA TYR A 263 31.87 -53.96 -3.76
C TYR A 263 31.37 -52.52 -3.56
N THR A 264 31.87 -51.86 -2.51
CA THR A 264 31.65 -50.42 -2.25
C THR A 264 32.95 -49.83 -1.74
N GLY A 265 33.42 -48.74 -2.34
CA GLY A 265 34.65 -48.03 -1.96
C GLY A 265 34.35 -46.64 -1.39
N PHE A 266 35.03 -46.27 -0.30
CA PHE A 266 34.92 -44.97 0.35
C PHE A 266 36.21 -44.18 0.15
N TYR A 267 36.10 -42.95 -0.38
CA TYR A 267 37.21 -42.06 -0.68
C TYR A 267 37.08 -40.77 0.12
N TYR A 268 38.22 -40.23 0.58
CA TYR A 268 38.30 -38.98 1.33
C TYR A 268 39.31 -38.04 0.68
N ALA A 269 38.82 -36.94 0.10
CA ALA A 269 39.62 -35.84 -0.40
C ALA A 269 39.77 -34.78 0.70
N ILE A 270 41.00 -34.50 1.14
CA ILE A 270 41.25 -33.54 2.22
C ILE A 270 41.01 -32.11 1.71
N GLU A 271 40.15 -31.34 2.37
CA GLU A 271 39.90 -29.94 2.00
C GLU A 271 41.11 -29.06 2.32
N GLY A 272 41.38 -28.08 1.45
CA GLY A 272 42.52 -27.16 1.58
C GLY A 272 43.85 -27.66 1.00
N SER A 273 43.93 -28.90 0.49
CA SER A 273 45.07 -29.29 -0.35
C SER A 273 44.97 -28.58 -1.70
N SER A 274 45.91 -27.68 -2.00
CA SER A 274 45.99 -27.03 -3.32
C SER A 274 46.30 -28.08 -4.39
N GLN A 275 45.39 -28.26 -5.36
CA GLN A 275 45.77 -28.92 -6.61
C GLN A 275 46.66 -27.96 -7.41
N PRO A 276 47.68 -28.45 -8.13
CA PRO A 276 48.50 -27.60 -8.98
C PRO A 276 47.64 -27.10 -10.14
N LEU A 277 46.98 -25.96 -9.96
CA LEU A 277 46.43 -25.17 -11.06
C LEU A 277 47.63 -24.69 -11.89
N LEU A 278 48.02 -25.47 -12.89
CA LEU A 278 49.02 -25.07 -13.87
C LEU A 278 48.44 -23.86 -14.61
N SER A 279 48.94 -22.69 -14.22
CA SER A 279 48.89 -21.34 -14.78
C SER A 279 48.11 -21.03 -16.06
N HIS A 280 47.88 -21.92 -17.02
CA HIS A 280 47.26 -21.63 -18.32
C HIS A 280 45.81 -21.12 -18.23
N VAL A 281 44.97 -21.62 -17.31
CA VAL A 281 43.60 -21.12 -17.14
C VAL A 281 43.60 -19.73 -16.49
N ALA A 282 44.44 -19.51 -15.48
CA ALA A 282 44.60 -18.19 -14.85
C ALA A 282 45.25 -17.16 -15.79
N LEU A 283 46.21 -17.58 -16.63
CA LEU A 283 46.89 -16.73 -17.62
C LEU A 283 45.94 -16.35 -18.77
N ALA A 284 45.10 -17.28 -19.24
CA ALA A 284 44.09 -17.00 -20.28
C ALA A 284 42.97 -16.08 -19.78
N VAL A 285 42.62 -16.16 -18.49
CA VAL A 285 41.68 -15.24 -17.83
C VAL A 285 42.31 -13.85 -17.63
N ALA A 286 43.59 -13.77 -17.23
CA ALA A 286 44.32 -12.51 -17.08
C ALA A 286 44.62 -11.81 -18.43
N SER A 287 44.96 -12.58 -19.48
CA SER A 287 45.29 -12.04 -20.80
C SER A 287 44.08 -11.58 -21.61
N LYS A 288 42.87 -12.10 -21.31
CA LYS A 288 41.62 -11.68 -21.98
C LYS A 288 40.84 -10.59 -21.26
N LEU A 289 41.00 -10.46 -19.92
CA LEU A 289 40.47 -9.31 -19.19
C LEU A 289 41.19 -8.00 -19.57
N THR A 290 42.46 -8.08 -19.97
CA THR A 290 43.19 -6.94 -20.54
C THR A 290 42.69 -6.60 -21.95
N SER A 291 42.41 -7.57 -22.83
CA SER A 291 41.91 -7.26 -24.17
C SER A 291 40.45 -6.77 -24.21
N ALA A 292 39.58 -7.22 -23.29
CA ALA A 292 38.18 -6.79 -23.24
C ALA A 292 37.99 -5.35 -22.71
N LEU A 293 38.96 -4.83 -21.93
CA LEU A 293 38.95 -3.44 -21.47
C LEU A 293 39.50 -2.45 -22.52
N PHE A 294 40.24 -2.93 -23.54
CA PHE A 294 40.75 -2.07 -24.62
C PHE A 294 39.85 -2.02 -25.88
N SER A 295 38.88 -2.93 -26.03
CA SER A 295 37.95 -2.92 -27.18
C SER A 295 36.63 -2.17 -26.95
N ALA A 296 36.35 -1.68 -25.74
CA ALA A 296 35.15 -0.90 -25.42
C ALA A 296 35.34 0.63 -25.52
N ALA A 297 36.54 1.09 -25.94
CA ALA A 297 36.84 2.51 -26.15
C ALA A 297 37.79 2.71 -27.33
N SER A 298 37.32 2.44 -28.55
CA SER A 298 37.97 2.94 -29.78
C SER A 298 37.00 2.97 -30.97
N GLY A 299 35.89 3.69 -30.79
CA GLY A 299 35.07 4.14 -31.91
C GLY A 299 35.51 5.51 -32.42
N TRP A 300 36.76 5.69 -32.87
CA TRP A 300 37.17 6.83 -33.74
C TRP A 300 38.61 6.66 -34.24
N LEU A 301 38.77 6.34 -35.54
CA LEU A 301 39.94 6.49 -36.44
C LEU A 301 40.27 5.19 -37.19
N GLY A 302 40.20 5.29 -38.52
CA GLY A 302 40.40 4.17 -39.42
C GLY A 302 41.86 3.83 -39.69
N TRP A 303 42.12 2.55 -39.94
CA TRP A 303 42.81 2.09 -41.15
C TRP A 303 42.65 0.56 -41.29
N LYS A 304 42.48 0.12 -42.54
CA LYS A 304 42.53 -1.26 -43.05
C LYS A 304 43.61 -2.14 -42.40
N SER A 305 43.31 -3.42 -42.23
CA SER A 305 43.84 -4.46 -43.15
C SER A 305 43.07 -5.77 -42.99
N LYS A 306 42.64 -6.32 -44.14
CA LYS A 306 42.43 -7.75 -44.32
C LYS A 306 43.80 -8.40 -44.10
N ASN A 307 43.89 -9.41 -43.24
CA ASN A 307 44.87 -10.46 -43.40
C ASN A 307 44.27 -11.80 -42.96
N GLU A 308 44.70 -12.82 -43.69
CA GLU A 308 44.30 -14.21 -43.68
C GLU A 308 44.44 -14.83 -42.28
N GLU A 309 43.43 -15.59 -41.84
CA GLU A 309 43.62 -16.61 -40.81
C GLU A 309 43.66 -17.98 -41.50
N GLU A 310 44.86 -18.55 -41.48
CA GLU A 310 45.16 -19.93 -41.85
C GLU A 310 44.32 -20.94 -41.06
N SER A 311 44.02 -22.06 -41.72
CA SER A 311 43.38 -23.23 -41.13
C SER A 311 44.23 -23.85 -40.02
N VAL A 312 43.95 -23.53 -38.76
CA VAL A 312 44.50 -24.28 -37.62
C VAL A 312 43.75 -25.61 -37.50
N GLN A 313 44.45 -26.70 -37.79
CA GLN A 313 43.99 -28.08 -37.57
C GLN A 313 43.47 -28.24 -36.12
N LYS A 314 42.28 -28.84 -35.97
CA LYS A 314 41.65 -29.21 -34.68
C LYS A 314 42.56 -30.13 -33.86
N GLN A 315 43.50 -29.58 -33.08
CA GLN A 315 44.14 -30.32 -32.00
C GLN A 315 43.16 -30.41 -30.82
N LYS A 316 42.93 -31.62 -30.29
CA LYS A 316 42.14 -31.81 -29.06
C LYS A 316 42.77 -31.00 -27.92
N PRO A 317 41.97 -30.30 -27.09
CA PRO A 317 42.49 -29.53 -25.97
C PRO A 317 43.22 -30.44 -24.97
N LYS A 318 44.41 -30.04 -24.51
CA LYS A 318 45.19 -30.81 -23.53
C LYS A 318 44.44 -30.87 -22.20
N VAL A 319 44.18 -32.08 -21.71
CA VAL A 319 43.50 -32.34 -20.44
C VAL A 319 44.52 -32.50 -19.32
N GLU A 320 44.27 -31.89 -18.16
CA GLU A 320 45.15 -31.98 -16.98
C GLU A 320 45.17 -33.40 -16.35
N PRO A 321 46.31 -33.84 -15.77
CA PRO A 321 46.42 -35.12 -15.09
C PRO A 321 45.59 -35.13 -13.79
N ALA A 322 45.02 -36.29 -13.44
CA ALA A 322 44.19 -36.45 -12.24
C ALA A 322 45.04 -36.54 -10.96
N THR A 323 44.57 -35.94 -9.88
CA THR A 323 45.20 -36.13 -8.54
C THR A 323 44.78 -37.48 -7.97
N GLY A 324 45.73 -38.37 -7.69
CA GLY A 324 45.43 -39.70 -7.15
C GLY A 324 44.63 -39.66 -5.85
N LEU A 325 43.55 -40.44 -5.79
CA LEU A 325 42.64 -40.57 -4.66
C LEU A 325 42.44 -42.06 -4.35
N PRO A 326 43.16 -42.61 -3.35
CA PRO A 326 43.06 -44.02 -2.98
C PRO A 326 41.81 -44.34 -2.15
N VAL A 327 41.37 -45.59 -2.23
CA VAL A 327 40.29 -46.10 -1.36
C VAL A 327 40.75 -46.05 0.08
N ARG A 328 39.95 -45.46 0.97
CA ARG A 328 40.23 -45.41 2.40
C ARG A 328 39.79 -46.68 3.12
N PHE A 329 38.59 -47.14 2.79
CA PHE A 329 38.08 -48.46 3.15
C PHE A 329 36.94 -48.82 2.20
N GLY A 330 36.49 -50.06 2.25
CA GLY A 330 35.34 -50.50 1.48
C GLY A 330 34.61 -51.64 2.17
N LEU A 331 33.53 -52.08 1.55
CA LEU A 331 32.87 -53.33 1.91
C LEU A 331 33.45 -54.43 1.01
N PRO A 332 34.36 -55.28 1.52
CA PRO A 332 35.01 -56.30 0.70
C PRO A 332 34.05 -57.48 0.45
N ASP A 333 33.58 -57.62 -0.78
CA ASP A 333 32.91 -58.82 -1.28
C ASP A 333 33.39 -59.04 -2.72
N SER A 334 34.44 -59.84 -2.89
CA SER A 334 35.13 -60.00 -4.18
C SER A 334 34.29 -60.67 -5.27
N ARG A 335 33.20 -61.34 -4.90
CA ARG A 335 32.30 -62.00 -5.85
C ARG A 335 31.12 -61.14 -6.26
N ARG A 336 30.91 -60.01 -5.58
CA ARG A 336 29.73 -59.17 -5.76
C ARG A 336 30.12 -57.88 -6.46
N HIS A 337 29.34 -57.52 -7.46
CA HIS A 337 29.49 -56.27 -8.17
C HIS A 337 28.32 -55.35 -7.83
N GLY A 338 28.64 -54.14 -7.35
CA GLY A 338 27.64 -53.10 -7.19
C GLY A 338 27.21 -52.55 -8.55
N GLU A 339 25.90 -52.41 -8.74
CA GLU A 339 25.32 -51.94 -10.00
C GLU A 339 24.90 -50.47 -9.93
N SER A 340 24.33 -50.03 -8.81
CA SER A 340 23.91 -48.64 -8.62
C SER A 340 23.93 -48.23 -7.14
N ILE A 341 24.11 -46.93 -6.89
CA ILE A 341 24.00 -46.33 -5.56
C ILE A 341 23.05 -45.13 -5.57
N CYS A 342 22.09 -45.15 -4.65
CA CYS A 342 21.05 -44.14 -4.51
C CYS A 342 21.12 -43.49 -3.12
N LEU A 343 21.66 -42.27 -3.05
CA LEU A 343 21.84 -41.51 -1.81
C LEU A 343 20.49 -40.95 -1.32
N SER A 344 20.25 -41.04 -0.01
CA SER A 344 19.09 -40.41 0.62
C SER A 344 19.18 -38.88 0.57
N PRO A 345 18.04 -38.15 0.57
CA PRO A 345 18.04 -36.69 0.46
C PRO A 345 18.87 -35.95 1.52
N CYS A 346 19.12 -36.57 2.68
CA CYS A 346 19.92 -35.99 3.76
C CYS A 346 21.33 -36.54 3.88
N ASN A 347 21.81 -37.25 2.87
CA ASN A 347 23.18 -37.73 2.76
C ASN A 347 23.66 -38.64 3.92
N THR A 348 22.74 -39.20 4.73
CA THR A 348 23.10 -40.09 5.85
C THR A 348 23.00 -41.58 5.51
N MET A 349 22.13 -41.93 4.57
CA MET A 349 21.89 -43.30 4.12
C MET A 349 21.99 -43.42 2.60
N ALA A 350 22.34 -44.60 2.11
CA ALA A 350 22.34 -44.91 0.68
C ALA A 350 21.81 -46.34 0.44
N GLY A 351 21.03 -46.54 -0.63
CA GLY A 351 20.68 -47.87 -1.10
C GLY A 351 21.62 -48.30 -2.22
N VAL A 352 22.15 -49.52 -2.16
CA VAL A 352 23.02 -50.10 -3.19
C VAL A 352 22.39 -51.36 -3.76
N THR A 353 22.34 -51.48 -5.08
CA THR A 353 21.91 -52.69 -5.79
C THR A 353 23.11 -53.51 -6.24
N ASP A 354 22.94 -54.83 -6.32
CA ASP A 354 23.99 -55.77 -6.73
C ASP A 354 23.54 -56.78 -7.79
N ASP A 355 24.54 -57.37 -8.45
CA ASP A 355 24.41 -58.43 -9.46
C ASP A 355 23.79 -59.74 -8.94
N PHE A 356 23.61 -59.87 -7.62
CA PHE A 356 22.88 -60.98 -6.99
C PHE A 356 21.41 -60.68 -6.73
N GLY A 357 20.90 -59.53 -7.17
CA GLY A 357 19.51 -59.13 -7.01
C GLY A 357 19.14 -58.82 -5.58
N ARG A 358 19.99 -58.05 -4.89
CA ARG A 358 19.76 -57.57 -3.53
C ARG A 358 19.82 -56.06 -3.49
N VAL A 359 19.13 -55.49 -2.51
CA VAL A 359 19.23 -54.08 -2.15
C VAL A 359 19.85 -54.01 -0.76
N THR A 360 20.94 -53.27 -0.60
CA THR A 360 21.63 -53.07 0.67
C THR A 360 21.49 -51.62 1.11
N LEU A 361 20.92 -51.37 2.28
CA LEU A 361 20.89 -50.06 2.92
C LEU A 361 22.20 -49.84 3.69
N LEU A 362 22.92 -48.78 3.35
CA LEU A 362 24.17 -48.35 3.96
C LEU A 362 23.96 -47.14 4.86
N ASP A 363 24.65 -47.15 6.01
CA ASP A 363 24.98 -45.95 6.77
C ASP A 363 26.23 -45.33 6.13
N VAL A 364 26.08 -44.14 5.56
CA VAL A 364 27.10 -43.48 4.76
C VAL A 364 28.21 -42.89 5.65
N ALA A 365 27.84 -42.41 6.83
CA ALA A 365 28.78 -41.80 7.78
C ALA A 365 29.63 -42.88 8.46
N ARG A 366 29.02 -44.00 8.84
CA ARG A 366 29.69 -45.12 9.51
C ARG A 366 30.33 -46.13 8.56
N GLY A 367 29.91 -46.13 7.30
CA GLY A 367 30.42 -47.07 6.29
C GLY A 367 29.98 -48.53 6.51
N ILE A 368 28.79 -48.75 7.07
CA ILE A 368 28.27 -50.09 7.41
C ILE A 368 26.96 -50.40 6.69
N ALA A 369 26.69 -51.68 6.45
CA ALA A 369 25.38 -52.15 5.98
C ALA A 369 24.40 -52.27 7.16
N ILE A 370 23.24 -51.61 7.06
CA ILE A 370 22.18 -51.60 8.08
C ILE A 370 21.17 -52.72 7.81
N ARG A 371 20.74 -52.87 6.55
CA ARG A 371 19.63 -53.77 6.16
C ARG A 371 19.83 -54.28 4.74
N MET A 372 19.35 -55.48 4.44
CA MET A 372 19.40 -56.06 3.10
C MET A 372 18.08 -56.70 2.71
N TRP A 373 17.60 -56.40 1.50
CA TRP A 373 16.44 -57.04 0.88
C TRP A 373 16.90 -57.99 -0.24
N LYS A 374 16.34 -59.20 -0.30
CA LYS A 374 16.71 -60.26 -1.25
C LYS A 374 15.60 -60.47 -2.28
N GLY A 375 15.95 -60.84 -3.52
CA GLY A 375 14.97 -61.14 -4.57
C GLY A 375 14.55 -59.92 -5.41
N TYR A 376 15.37 -58.87 -5.42
CA TYR A 376 15.16 -57.59 -6.09
C TYR A 376 16.17 -57.45 -7.24
N ARG A 377 16.12 -58.39 -8.20
CA ARG A 377 16.94 -58.28 -9.43
C ARG A 377 16.51 -57.08 -10.26
N ASP A 378 17.48 -56.38 -10.82
CA ASP A 378 17.30 -55.20 -11.67
C ASP A 378 16.52 -54.07 -10.96
N ALA A 379 16.56 -54.03 -9.63
CA ALA A 379 15.76 -53.09 -8.86
C ALA A 379 16.23 -51.65 -9.06
N GLN A 380 15.26 -50.73 -9.07
CA GLN A 380 15.52 -49.30 -9.11
C GLN A 380 15.12 -48.67 -7.78
N LEU A 381 15.94 -47.74 -7.30
CA LEU A 381 15.82 -47.18 -5.96
C LEU A 381 15.52 -45.68 -6.03
N GLY A 382 14.64 -45.22 -5.13
CA GLY A 382 14.35 -43.81 -4.92
C GLY A 382 14.06 -43.52 -3.46
N TRP A 383 14.06 -42.25 -3.09
CA TRP A 383 13.85 -41.82 -1.72
C TRP A 383 12.74 -40.78 -1.61
N VAL A 384 11.86 -40.96 -0.63
CA VAL A 384 10.83 -39.98 -0.29
C VAL A 384 11.05 -39.49 1.14
N GLN A 385 11.25 -38.19 1.31
CA GLN A 385 11.38 -37.48 2.58
C GLN A 385 10.10 -36.69 2.85
N VAL A 386 9.44 -37.00 3.97
CA VAL A 386 8.17 -36.41 4.37
C VAL A 386 8.37 -35.59 5.63
N SER A 387 7.90 -34.35 5.66
CA SER A 387 7.95 -33.47 6.85
C SER A 387 6.64 -33.49 7.63
N GLU A 388 6.71 -33.36 8.96
CA GLU A 388 5.56 -33.12 9.81
C GLU A 388 4.93 -31.74 9.52
N ALA A 389 3.60 -31.69 9.36
CA ALA A 389 2.86 -30.45 9.07
C ALA A 389 2.47 -29.73 10.37
N ARG A 390 2.70 -28.40 10.45
CA ARG A 390 2.27 -27.55 11.58
C ARG A 390 0.76 -27.35 11.59
N GLY A 391 0.15 -27.32 12.77
CA GLY A 391 -1.22 -26.81 12.93
C GLY A 391 -1.23 -25.29 12.89
N GLU A 392 -2.33 -24.68 12.45
CA GLU A 392 -2.53 -23.21 12.48
C GLU A 392 -2.35 -22.63 13.89
N ARG A 393 -2.59 -23.43 14.94
CA ARG A 393 -2.38 -23.06 16.35
C ARG A 393 -0.91 -22.99 16.79
N ASP A 394 0.02 -23.62 16.08
CA ASP A 394 1.45 -23.65 16.44
C ASP A 394 2.25 -22.46 15.89
N LEU A 395 1.61 -21.60 15.07
CA LEU A 395 2.23 -20.37 14.56
C LEU A 395 2.36 -19.28 15.64
N ALA A 396 1.61 -19.39 16.75
CA ALA A 396 1.48 -18.33 17.74
C ALA A 396 2.36 -18.49 19.00
N THR A 397 2.90 -19.69 19.32
CA THR A 397 3.39 -19.94 20.70
C THR A 397 4.78 -20.55 20.89
N SER A 398 5.59 -20.87 19.85
CA SER A 398 7.03 -21.14 20.09
C SER A 398 7.91 -21.15 18.81
N PRO A 399 9.09 -20.50 18.82
CA PRO A 399 10.01 -20.51 17.68
C PRO A 399 11.11 -21.59 17.73
N SER A 400 11.01 -22.65 18.53
CA SER A 400 12.23 -23.38 18.96
C SER A 400 12.43 -24.85 18.54
N MET A 401 11.58 -25.50 17.73
CA MET A 401 11.87 -26.88 17.27
C MET A 401 11.89 -27.07 15.74
N PRO A 402 12.95 -27.67 15.16
CA PRO A 402 13.01 -28.07 13.74
C PRO A 402 11.89 -29.04 13.37
N ARG A 403 11.37 -28.98 12.13
CA ARG A 403 10.37 -29.94 11.63
C ARG A 403 10.92 -31.36 11.72
N ARG A 404 10.13 -32.31 12.23
CA ARG A 404 10.48 -33.74 12.14
C ARG A 404 10.34 -34.20 10.69
N HIS A 405 11.36 -34.91 10.21
CA HIS A 405 11.37 -35.50 8.87
C HIS A 405 11.45 -37.02 8.99
N ALA A 406 10.63 -37.71 8.20
CA ALA A 406 10.71 -39.15 7.99
C ALA A 406 11.24 -39.45 6.59
N GLN A 407 11.94 -40.57 6.44
CA GLN A 407 12.45 -41.03 5.15
C GLN A 407 11.96 -42.43 4.85
N PHE A 408 11.59 -42.64 3.59
CA PHE A 408 11.16 -43.92 3.06
C PHE A 408 12.01 -44.29 1.85
N LEU A 409 12.40 -45.56 1.80
CA LEU A 409 13.03 -46.14 0.63
C LEU A 409 11.95 -46.69 -0.29
N VAL A 410 11.96 -46.25 -1.54
CA VAL A 410 11.10 -46.76 -2.60
C VAL A 410 11.91 -47.73 -3.45
N ILE A 411 11.43 -48.96 -3.56
CA ILE A 411 12.07 -50.03 -4.33
C ILE A 411 11.12 -50.47 -5.44
N TYR A 412 11.47 -50.17 -6.68
CA TYR A 412 10.80 -50.74 -7.85
C TYR A 412 11.49 -52.04 -8.25
N ALA A 413 10.72 -53.13 -8.34
CA ALA A 413 11.19 -54.45 -8.76
C ALA A 413 10.59 -54.81 -10.14
N PRO A 414 11.28 -54.49 -11.26
CA PRO A 414 10.69 -54.59 -12.59
C PRO A 414 10.22 -56.00 -12.95
N ARG A 415 11.00 -57.03 -12.60
CA ARG A 415 10.64 -58.43 -12.87
C ARG A 415 9.32 -58.87 -12.21
N ARG A 416 9.02 -58.30 -11.05
CA ARG A 416 7.79 -58.57 -10.28
C ARG A 416 6.66 -57.63 -10.68
N GLY A 417 6.94 -56.47 -11.27
CA GLY A 417 5.94 -55.43 -11.51
C GLY A 417 5.40 -54.86 -10.20
N ILE A 418 6.26 -54.65 -9.20
CA ILE A 418 5.84 -54.16 -7.88
C ILE A 418 6.71 -52.98 -7.46
N LEU A 419 6.07 -51.93 -6.98
CA LEU A 419 6.69 -50.78 -6.30
C LEU A 419 6.43 -50.90 -4.80
N GLU A 420 7.48 -51.06 -4.00
CA GLU A 420 7.37 -51.20 -2.54
C GLU A 420 7.95 -49.98 -1.82
N VAL A 421 7.32 -49.61 -0.70
CA VAL A 421 7.72 -48.48 0.15
C VAL A 421 8.07 -49.01 1.53
N TRP A 422 9.29 -48.74 1.98
CA TRP A 422 9.85 -49.28 3.21
C TRP A 422 10.28 -48.18 4.19
N GLY A 423 9.96 -48.38 5.47
CA GLY A 423 10.67 -47.70 6.54
C GLY A 423 12.13 -48.18 6.60
N THR A 424 13.06 -47.29 6.90
CA THR A 424 14.50 -47.48 6.64
C THR A 424 15.17 -48.50 7.56
N GLN A 425 15.50 -48.10 8.79
CA GLN A 425 16.37 -48.88 9.68
C GLN A 425 15.63 -50.08 10.31
N HIS A 426 14.53 -49.82 11.02
CA HIS A 426 13.74 -50.84 11.73
C HIS A 426 12.25 -50.82 11.36
N GLY A 427 11.87 -50.09 10.31
CA GLY A 427 10.48 -49.90 9.91
C GLY A 427 9.90 -51.04 9.04
N PRO A 428 8.59 -51.30 9.14
CA PRO A 428 7.91 -52.28 8.27
C PRO A 428 7.81 -51.76 6.83
N ARG A 429 7.31 -52.63 5.93
CA ARG A 429 6.81 -52.21 4.63
C ARG A 429 5.54 -51.40 4.85
N VAL A 430 5.50 -50.14 4.42
CA VAL A 430 4.36 -49.23 4.63
C VAL A 430 3.42 -49.18 3.43
N GLY A 431 3.86 -49.68 2.27
CA GLY A 431 3.03 -49.79 1.08
C GLY A 431 3.65 -50.70 0.03
N ALA A 432 2.80 -51.29 -0.81
CA ALA A 432 3.20 -52.05 -2.00
C ALA A 432 2.13 -51.83 -3.09
N PHE A 433 2.56 -51.61 -4.32
CA PHE A 433 1.69 -51.29 -5.44
C PHE A 433 2.06 -52.17 -6.63
N THR A 434 1.06 -52.80 -7.24
CA THR A 434 1.24 -53.50 -8.52
C THR A 434 1.32 -52.47 -9.64
N VAL A 435 2.38 -52.53 -10.43
CA VAL A 435 2.71 -51.57 -11.49
C VAL A 435 3.22 -52.30 -12.74
N GLY A 436 3.31 -51.61 -13.87
CA GLY A 436 3.83 -52.19 -15.10
C GLY A 436 5.26 -52.76 -14.94
N LYS A 437 5.56 -53.87 -15.62
CA LYS A 437 6.90 -54.52 -15.62
C LYS A 437 7.95 -53.72 -16.42
N HIS A 438 7.50 -52.77 -17.23
CA HIS A 438 8.34 -51.92 -18.08
C HIS A 438 8.34 -50.46 -17.63
N CYS A 439 7.98 -50.15 -16.39
CA CYS A 439 8.07 -48.79 -15.87
C CYS A 439 9.52 -48.38 -15.61
N ARG A 440 9.76 -47.08 -15.39
CA ARG A 440 11.04 -46.52 -14.96
C ARG A 440 10.83 -45.65 -13.72
N LEU A 441 11.56 -45.95 -12.65
CA LEU A 441 11.58 -45.15 -11.44
C LEU A 441 12.55 -43.98 -11.64
N LEU A 442 12.00 -42.77 -11.70
CA LEU A 442 12.76 -41.54 -11.85
C LEU A 442 12.91 -40.90 -10.46
N TYR A 443 14.13 -40.89 -9.94
CA TYR A 443 14.47 -40.26 -8.67
C TYR A 443 15.39 -39.05 -8.91
N ALA A 444 14.93 -37.88 -8.47
CA ALA A 444 15.73 -36.67 -8.50
C ALA A 444 16.37 -36.45 -7.13
N GLY A 445 17.64 -36.83 -6.98
CA GLY A 445 18.41 -36.74 -5.74
C GLY A 445 18.84 -35.32 -5.34
N HIS A 446 18.39 -34.30 -6.07
CA HIS A 446 18.75 -32.89 -5.91
C HIS A 446 17.51 -31.98 -5.99
N ARG A 447 17.68 -30.70 -5.65
CA ARG A 447 16.64 -29.66 -5.70
C ARG A 447 17.10 -28.55 -6.65
N LEU A 448 16.75 -27.29 -6.38
CA LEU A 448 17.27 -26.14 -7.11
C LEU A 448 18.73 -25.89 -6.74
N MET A 449 19.56 -25.62 -7.76
CA MET A 449 20.92 -25.12 -7.60
C MET A 449 20.92 -23.59 -7.46
N GLY A 450 21.82 -23.05 -6.65
CA GLY A 450 21.94 -21.62 -6.34
C GLY A 450 21.18 -21.21 -5.09
N VAL A 451 20.87 -22.15 -4.18
CA VAL A 451 20.19 -21.88 -2.90
C VAL A 451 21.20 -21.99 -1.74
N ASN A 452 21.04 -21.18 -0.68
CA ASN A 452 21.88 -21.21 0.52
C ASN A 452 21.04 -20.96 1.80
N SER A 453 21.69 -20.88 2.96
CA SER A 453 21.01 -20.67 4.26
C SER A 453 20.23 -19.36 4.37
N VAL A 454 20.61 -18.32 3.61
CA VAL A 454 19.89 -17.04 3.55
C VAL A 454 18.70 -17.11 2.60
N THR A 455 18.88 -17.69 1.41
CA THR A 455 17.84 -17.73 0.37
C THR A 455 16.81 -18.85 0.59
N SER A 456 17.11 -19.85 1.43
CA SER A 456 16.18 -20.94 1.75
C SER A 456 15.07 -20.56 2.74
N GLN A 457 15.20 -19.45 3.47
CA GLN A 457 14.19 -19.00 4.43
C GLN A 457 12.98 -18.40 3.69
N GLY A 458 11.84 -19.12 3.73
CA GLY A 458 10.57 -18.69 3.15
C GLY A 458 10.16 -19.42 1.86
N TRP A 459 10.93 -20.40 1.40
CA TRP A 459 10.62 -21.15 0.17
C TRP A 459 9.94 -22.48 0.51
N GLN A 460 8.69 -22.69 0.09
CA GLN A 460 8.08 -24.03 0.04
C GLN A 460 8.19 -24.54 -1.41
N ILE A 461 9.30 -25.18 -1.75
CA ILE A 461 9.48 -25.74 -3.09
C ILE A 461 8.70 -27.06 -3.15
N HIS A 462 7.69 -27.14 -4.01
CA HIS A 462 7.04 -28.39 -4.35
C HIS A 462 7.94 -29.19 -5.31
N THR A 463 8.97 -29.85 -4.79
CA THR A 463 9.77 -30.81 -5.59
C THR A 463 9.13 -32.18 -5.54
N GLN A 464 8.89 -32.79 -6.71
CA GLN A 464 8.52 -34.21 -6.76
C GLN A 464 9.80 -35.03 -6.62
N GLN A 465 9.89 -35.83 -5.56
CA GLN A 465 11.11 -36.57 -5.24
C GLN A 465 11.24 -37.85 -6.08
N VAL A 466 10.13 -38.57 -6.26
CA VAL A 466 10.09 -39.86 -6.97
C VAL A 466 8.85 -39.91 -7.86
N CYS A 467 9.07 -40.24 -9.14
CA CYS A 467 8.01 -40.49 -10.11
C CYS A 467 8.21 -41.83 -10.80
N LEU A 468 7.11 -42.51 -11.09
CA LEU A 468 7.09 -43.72 -11.91
C LEU A 468 6.63 -43.36 -13.31
N PHE A 469 7.49 -43.55 -14.30
CA PHE A 469 7.16 -43.37 -15.71
C PHE A 469 6.71 -44.71 -16.29
N ASP A 470 5.49 -44.76 -16.81
CA ASP A 470 4.95 -45.90 -17.52
C ASP A 470 4.99 -45.65 -19.03
N PRO A 471 5.88 -46.31 -19.78
CA PRO A 471 6.01 -46.07 -21.22
C PRO A 471 4.85 -46.66 -22.03
N VAL A 472 4.02 -47.53 -21.46
CA VAL A 472 2.92 -48.19 -22.20
C VAL A 472 1.77 -47.21 -22.45
N ASN A 473 1.44 -46.39 -21.44
CA ASN A 473 0.39 -45.38 -21.52
C ASN A 473 0.94 -43.94 -21.53
N GLY A 474 2.26 -43.75 -21.40
CA GLY A 474 2.90 -42.44 -21.34
C GLY A 474 2.64 -41.68 -20.03
N ALA A 475 2.14 -42.35 -18.99
CA ALA A 475 1.78 -41.70 -17.73
C ALA A 475 3.00 -41.50 -16.82
N LEU A 476 3.08 -40.34 -16.17
CA LEU A 476 4.04 -40.05 -15.11
C LEU A 476 3.30 -39.95 -13.77
N ARG A 477 3.55 -40.90 -12.86
CA ARG A 477 2.84 -41.01 -11.58
C ARG A 477 3.77 -40.64 -10.42
N ALA A 478 3.45 -39.59 -9.69
CA ALA A 478 4.24 -39.16 -8.53
C ALA A 478 3.95 -40.03 -7.29
N VAL A 479 4.98 -40.39 -6.53
CA VAL A 479 4.85 -41.17 -5.30
C VAL A 479 4.75 -40.23 -4.10
N THR A 480 3.59 -40.21 -3.42
CA THR A 480 3.35 -39.37 -2.23
C THR A 480 3.08 -40.24 -1.00
N ILE A 481 3.77 -39.95 0.11
CA ILE A 481 3.66 -40.71 1.36
C ILE A 481 3.22 -39.78 2.49
N PRO A 482 2.10 -40.06 3.18
CA PRO A 482 1.71 -39.30 4.37
C PRO A 482 2.67 -39.47 5.55
N PHE A 483 2.94 -38.38 6.29
CA PHE A 483 3.88 -38.39 7.43
C PHE A 483 3.50 -39.41 8.52
N HIS A 484 2.20 -39.62 8.76
CA HIS A 484 1.73 -40.53 9.81
C HIS A 484 2.15 -41.98 9.59
N LEU A 485 2.46 -42.40 8.35
CA LEU A 485 2.99 -43.73 8.07
C LEU A 485 4.38 -43.96 8.68
N ALA A 486 5.08 -42.90 9.06
CA ALA A 486 6.32 -42.99 9.82
C ALA A 486 6.09 -43.25 11.32
N LEU A 487 4.87 -43.03 11.81
CA LEU A 487 4.48 -43.13 13.22
C LEU A 487 3.85 -44.50 13.54
N SER A 488 3.97 -45.50 12.66
CA SER A 488 3.22 -46.75 12.68
C SER A 488 3.59 -47.67 13.86
N ASP A 489 3.22 -47.27 15.06
CA ASP A 489 2.83 -48.17 16.15
C ASP A 489 1.29 -48.22 16.19
N LYS A 490 0.74 -49.38 16.57
CA LYS A 490 -0.69 -49.75 16.56
C LYS A 490 -1.65 -48.84 17.39
N LYS A 491 -1.25 -47.64 17.83
CA LYS A 491 -2.00 -46.73 18.72
C LYS A 491 -2.40 -45.37 18.10
N SER A 492 -2.30 -45.18 16.78
CA SER A 492 -2.45 -43.84 16.17
C SER A 492 -3.76 -43.62 15.36
N GLU A 493 -4.91 -44.17 15.79
CA GLU A 493 -6.21 -43.89 15.13
C GLU A 493 -6.52 -42.38 15.07
N ARG A 494 -6.11 -41.60 16.08
CA ARG A 494 -6.27 -40.14 16.10
C ARG A 494 -5.52 -39.42 14.97
N ALA A 495 -4.36 -39.92 14.53
CA ALA A 495 -3.63 -39.32 13.41
C ALA A 495 -4.26 -39.71 12.06
N LYS A 496 -4.90 -40.89 11.97
CA LYS A 496 -5.72 -41.29 10.82
C LYS A 496 -6.92 -40.35 10.70
N ASP A 497 -7.65 -40.11 11.78
CA ASP A 497 -8.80 -39.19 11.80
C ASP A 497 -8.40 -37.75 11.44
N MET A 498 -7.27 -37.27 11.94
CA MET A 498 -6.71 -35.96 11.58
C MET A 498 -6.34 -35.87 10.09
N HIS A 499 -5.89 -36.99 9.50
CA HIS A 499 -5.62 -37.06 8.07
C HIS A 499 -6.91 -37.10 7.23
N LEU A 500 -7.93 -37.86 7.67
CA LEU A 500 -9.25 -37.89 7.03
C LEU A 500 -9.90 -36.51 7.04
N LEU A 501 -9.78 -35.75 8.14
CA LEU A 501 -10.22 -34.36 8.20
C LEU A 501 -9.55 -33.49 7.11
N ARG A 502 -8.22 -33.60 6.93
CA ARG A 502 -7.50 -32.86 5.89
C ARG A 502 -7.86 -33.33 4.47
N ARG A 503 -8.10 -34.62 4.29
CA ARG A 503 -8.57 -35.19 3.02
C ARG A 503 -9.96 -34.68 2.70
N LEU A 504 -10.87 -34.61 3.68
CA LEU A 504 -12.20 -34.00 3.54
C LEU A 504 -12.09 -32.53 3.09
N THR A 505 -11.19 -31.73 3.69
CA THR A 505 -10.96 -30.34 3.23
C THR A 505 -10.52 -30.25 1.76
N THR A 506 -9.83 -31.28 1.26
CA THR A 506 -9.35 -31.36 -0.14
C THR A 506 -10.44 -31.90 -1.09
N LEU A 507 -11.18 -32.93 -0.66
CA LEU A 507 -12.29 -33.58 -1.38
C LEU A 507 -13.58 -32.75 -1.39
N LEU A 508 -13.68 -31.75 -0.53
CA LEU A 508 -14.74 -30.74 -0.56
C LEU A 508 -14.79 -29.96 -1.90
N ARG A 509 -13.79 -30.13 -2.77
CA ARG A 509 -13.81 -29.69 -4.18
C ARG A 509 -14.40 -30.72 -5.16
N SER A 510 -14.43 -32.00 -4.82
CA SER A 510 -14.82 -33.12 -5.70
C SER A 510 -16.16 -33.79 -5.33
N ARG A 511 -16.91 -33.28 -4.34
CA ARG A 511 -18.27 -33.73 -3.93
C ARG A 511 -18.39 -35.13 -3.31
N GLU A 512 -17.30 -35.75 -2.87
CA GLU A 512 -17.32 -37.03 -2.13
C GLU A 512 -17.38 -36.77 -0.61
N VAL A 513 -18.50 -37.10 0.05
CA VAL A 513 -18.76 -36.70 1.46
C VAL A 513 -18.81 -37.87 2.46
N ASP A 514 -18.68 -39.11 1.98
CA ASP A 514 -18.74 -40.32 2.84
C ASP A 514 -17.57 -40.42 3.83
N VAL A 515 -16.47 -39.70 3.57
CA VAL A 515 -15.26 -39.65 4.40
C VAL A 515 -15.53 -39.13 5.83
N LEU A 516 -16.58 -38.32 6.03
CA LEU A 516 -16.93 -37.79 7.35
C LEU A 516 -17.48 -38.88 8.28
N LEU A 517 -18.13 -39.91 7.73
CA LEU A 517 -18.67 -41.05 8.51
C LEU A 517 -17.56 -42.00 8.98
N ASP A 518 -16.43 -42.04 8.28
CA ASP A 518 -15.26 -42.89 8.60
C ASP A 518 -14.39 -42.37 9.75
N ILE A 519 -14.55 -41.09 10.13
CA ILE A 519 -13.87 -40.51 11.29
C ILE A 519 -14.43 -41.16 12.55
N LYS A 520 -13.60 -41.60 13.50
CA LYS A 520 -14.11 -42.24 14.73
C LYS A 520 -14.26 -41.28 15.91
N HIS A 521 -13.34 -40.33 16.08
CA HIS A 521 -13.33 -39.45 17.25
C HIS A 521 -14.38 -38.33 17.17
N PRO A 522 -15.28 -38.17 18.17
CA PRO A 522 -16.36 -37.17 18.15
C PRO A 522 -15.90 -35.72 17.96
N ALA A 523 -14.81 -35.32 18.63
CA ALA A 523 -14.25 -33.98 18.49
C ALA A 523 -13.76 -33.68 17.06
N ILE A 524 -13.22 -34.69 16.36
CA ILE A 524 -12.75 -34.55 14.97
C ILE A 524 -13.95 -34.58 14.02
N LYS A 525 -14.99 -35.39 14.29
CA LYS A 525 -16.27 -35.34 13.56
C LYS A 525 -16.93 -33.97 13.63
N LYS A 526 -16.97 -33.36 14.82
CA LYS A 526 -17.49 -32.00 15.02
C LYS A 526 -16.74 -30.98 14.16
N GLN A 527 -15.40 -31.01 14.25
CA GLN A 527 -14.53 -30.13 13.47
C GLN A 527 -14.69 -30.34 11.95
N ALA A 528 -14.91 -31.59 11.51
CA ALA A 528 -15.16 -31.92 10.11
C ALA A 528 -16.48 -31.31 9.62
N LEU A 529 -17.55 -31.41 10.41
CA LEU A 529 -18.85 -30.82 10.08
C LEU A 529 -18.79 -29.29 10.07
N GLU A 530 -18.12 -28.66 11.02
CA GLU A 530 -17.88 -27.20 11.03
C GLU A 530 -17.13 -26.74 9.77
N SER A 531 -16.11 -27.49 9.34
CA SER A 531 -15.39 -27.21 8.09
C SER A 531 -16.26 -27.39 6.85
N LEU A 532 -17.25 -28.29 6.89
CA LEU A 532 -18.19 -28.53 5.80
C LEU A 532 -19.21 -27.38 5.68
N LEU A 533 -19.82 -26.99 6.80
CA LEU A 533 -20.83 -25.93 6.89
C LEU A 533 -20.27 -24.54 6.57
N SER A 534 -18.97 -24.33 6.76
CA SER A 534 -18.26 -23.10 6.40
C SER A 534 -17.84 -23.03 4.92
N ASN A 535 -18.05 -24.08 4.13
CA ASN A 535 -17.65 -24.12 2.73
C ASN A 535 -18.56 -23.24 1.85
N LYS A 536 -17.95 -22.36 1.05
CA LYS A 536 -18.65 -21.41 0.16
C LYS A 536 -19.42 -22.08 -0.98
N ASN A 537 -18.98 -23.26 -1.43
CA ASN A 537 -19.45 -23.90 -2.66
C ASN A 537 -20.35 -25.12 -2.40
N ALA A 538 -20.63 -25.45 -1.13
CA ALA A 538 -21.44 -26.61 -0.79
C ALA A 538 -22.94 -26.32 -0.98
N PRO A 539 -23.68 -27.12 -1.77
CA PRO A 539 -25.13 -26.97 -1.91
C PRO A 539 -25.84 -27.21 -0.58
N VAL A 540 -26.91 -26.45 -0.31
CA VAL A 540 -27.72 -26.59 0.92
C VAL A 540 -28.26 -28.00 1.10
N SER A 541 -28.78 -28.59 0.01
CA SER A 541 -29.28 -29.96 0.00
C SER A 541 -28.21 -30.99 0.41
N CYS A 542 -26.96 -30.77 0.02
CA CYS A 542 -25.83 -31.62 0.41
C CYS A 542 -25.53 -31.46 1.91
N LEU A 543 -25.43 -30.22 2.41
CA LEU A 543 -25.20 -29.94 3.84
C LEU A 543 -26.31 -30.54 4.71
N THR A 544 -27.57 -30.40 4.29
CA THR A 544 -28.74 -30.95 4.98
C THR A 544 -28.70 -32.47 5.01
N ASN A 545 -28.39 -33.12 3.89
CA ASN A 545 -28.32 -34.58 3.82
C ASN A 545 -27.19 -35.15 4.69
N VAL A 546 -26.01 -34.53 4.68
CA VAL A 546 -24.85 -34.96 5.46
C VAL A 546 -25.09 -34.76 6.96
N THR A 547 -25.61 -33.60 7.36
CA THR A 547 -25.95 -33.32 8.76
C THR A 547 -27.05 -34.27 9.26
N ARG A 548 -28.05 -34.57 8.42
CA ARG A 548 -29.11 -35.54 8.72
C ARG A 548 -28.57 -36.97 8.86
N ALA A 549 -27.71 -37.41 7.94
CA ALA A 549 -27.09 -38.73 7.99
C ALA A 549 -26.20 -38.91 9.24
N LEU A 550 -25.42 -37.88 9.59
CA LEU A 550 -24.62 -37.88 10.81
C LEU A 550 -25.50 -37.91 12.06
N LEU A 551 -26.57 -37.12 12.11
CA LEU A 551 -27.53 -37.13 13.22
C LEU A 551 -28.22 -38.49 13.38
N ALA A 552 -28.61 -39.14 12.27
CA ALA A 552 -29.18 -40.49 12.29
C ALA A 552 -28.17 -41.51 12.83
N SER A 553 -26.92 -41.48 12.33
CA SER A 553 -25.84 -42.35 12.79
C SER A 553 -25.53 -42.18 14.27
N LEU A 554 -25.58 -40.96 14.80
CA LEU A 554 -25.39 -40.71 16.24
C LEU A 554 -26.56 -41.21 17.08
N LYS A 555 -27.81 -41.16 16.58
CA LYS A 555 -29.00 -41.68 17.27
C LYS A 555 -29.08 -43.21 17.31
N GLU A 556 -28.45 -43.88 16.35
CA GLU A 556 -28.37 -45.35 16.30
C GLU A 556 -27.28 -45.93 17.22
N GLN A 557 -26.38 -45.10 17.76
CA GLN A 557 -25.36 -45.51 18.72
C GLN A 557 -25.93 -45.60 20.14
N ASP A 558 -25.26 -46.39 20.98
CA ASP A 558 -25.58 -46.53 22.40
C ASP A 558 -25.57 -45.15 23.10
N PRO A 559 -26.64 -44.72 23.80
CA PRO A 559 -26.72 -43.41 24.45
C PRO A 559 -25.52 -43.05 25.34
N GLU A 560 -24.87 -44.04 25.99
CA GLU A 560 -23.68 -43.79 26.81
C GLU A 560 -22.40 -43.51 26.00
N ALA A 561 -22.37 -43.85 24.71
CA ALA A 561 -21.21 -43.67 23.82
C ALA A 561 -21.30 -42.41 22.93
N VAL A 562 -22.42 -41.68 22.96
CA VAL A 562 -22.69 -40.52 22.10
C VAL A 562 -22.27 -39.23 22.78
N ASP A 563 -21.51 -38.41 22.07
CA ASP A 563 -21.17 -37.05 22.52
C ASP A 563 -22.40 -36.14 22.40
N GLU A 564 -23.00 -35.78 23.54
CA GLU A 564 -24.18 -34.90 23.61
C GLU A 564 -23.95 -33.55 22.92
N SER A 565 -22.73 -33.01 22.98
CA SER A 565 -22.40 -31.71 22.37
C SER A 565 -22.41 -31.79 20.85
N LEU A 566 -21.97 -32.90 20.26
CA LEU A 566 -22.01 -33.16 18.83
C LEU A 566 -23.44 -33.44 18.36
N LEU A 567 -24.22 -34.20 19.14
CA LEU A 567 -25.63 -34.47 18.82
C LEU A 567 -26.46 -33.19 18.83
N GLN A 568 -26.28 -32.34 19.85
CA GLN A 568 -26.93 -31.03 19.94
C GLN A 568 -26.49 -30.12 18.79
N PHE A 569 -25.20 -30.09 18.45
CA PHE A 569 -24.69 -29.32 17.32
C PHE A 569 -25.33 -29.74 15.99
N CYS A 570 -25.41 -31.05 15.70
CA CYS A 570 -26.04 -31.54 14.48
C CYS A 570 -27.54 -31.20 14.42
N SER A 571 -28.25 -31.34 15.54
CA SER A 571 -29.67 -30.99 15.67
C SER A 571 -29.92 -29.50 15.39
N SER A 572 -29.14 -28.62 16.02
CA SER A 572 -29.24 -27.17 15.84
C SER A 572 -28.94 -26.75 14.40
N GLN A 573 -27.86 -27.27 13.81
CA GLN A 573 -27.47 -26.94 12.43
C GLN A 573 -28.51 -27.42 11.41
N LEU A 574 -29.12 -28.59 11.62
CA LEU A 574 -30.18 -29.09 10.75
C LEU A 574 -31.43 -28.21 10.80
N LYS A 575 -31.83 -27.71 11.98
CA LYS A 575 -32.95 -26.76 12.12
C LYS A 575 -32.68 -25.44 11.40
N LEU A 576 -31.45 -24.92 11.49
CA LEU A 576 -31.06 -23.69 10.78
C LEU A 576 -31.08 -23.88 9.26
N LEU A 577 -30.56 -25.00 8.76
CA LEU A 577 -30.61 -25.34 7.32
C LEU A 577 -32.05 -25.46 6.81
N GLN A 578 -32.96 -25.99 7.63
CA GLN A 578 -34.38 -26.05 7.31
C GLN A 578 -34.99 -24.65 7.23
N LEU A 579 -34.79 -23.81 8.26
CA LEU A 579 -35.28 -22.42 8.28
C LEU A 579 -34.78 -21.61 7.07
N TYR A 580 -33.51 -21.77 6.70
CA TYR A 580 -32.95 -21.13 5.50
C TYR A 580 -33.71 -21.54 4.24
N THR A 581 -34.03 -22.83 4.11
CA THR A 581 -34.76 -23.38 2.96
C THR A 581 -36.20 -22.89 2.93
N ASP A 582 -36.87 -22.86 4.08
CA ASP A 582 -38.26 -22.41 4.21
C ASP A 582 -38.41 -20.93 3.83
N VAL A 583 -37.50 -20.06 4.32
CA VAL A 583 -37.47 -18.63 3.94
C VAL A 583 -37.18 -18.46 2.45
N GLN A 584 -36.25 -19.24 1.89
CA GLN A 584 -35.93 -19.17 0.46
C GLN A 584 -37.14 -19.57 -0.41
N LEU A 585 -37.89 -20.60 0.00
CA LEU A 585 -39.12 -21.02 -0.68
C LEU A 585 -40.19 -19.92 -0.64
N LEU A 586 -40.37 -19.24 0.50
CA LEU A 586 -41.33 -18.14 0.66
C LEU A 586 -41.00 -16.91 -0.21
N HIS A 587 -39.73 -16.72 -0.57
CA HIS A 587 -39.27 -15.65 -1.45
C HIS A 587 -39.21 -16.06 -2.94
N THR A 588 -39.52 -17.31 -3.27
CA THR A 588 -39.56 -17.75 -4.67
C THR A 588 -40.94 -17.41 -5.24
N PRO A 589 -41.04 -16.68 -6.37
CA PRO A 589 -42.34 -16.29 -6.92
C PRO A 589 -43.11 -17.52 -7.41
N ASP A 590 -44.18 -17.90 -6.71
CA ASP A 590 -45.15 -18.86 -7.21
C ASP A 590 -45.96 -18.22 -8.35
N ILE A 591 -46.09 -18.95 -9.47
CA ILE A 591 -46.81 -18.54 -10.70
C ILE A 591 -48.35 -18.55 -10.50
N SER A 592 -48.86 -18.53 -9.27
CA SER A 592 -50.31 -18.41 -9.02
C SER A 592 -50.70 -16.94 -8.82
N PRO A 593 -51.71 -16.42 -9.55
CA PRO A 593 -52.09 -15.02 -9.47
C PRO A 593 -52.56 -14.67 -8.06
N THR A 594 -51.91 -13.66 -7.47
CA THR A 594 -52.24 -13.08 -6.17
C THR A 594 -53.54 -12.29 -6.25
N GLU A 595 -54.68 -13.00 -6.32
CA GLU A 595 -56.03 -12.42 -6.34
C GLU A 595 -56.67 -12.28 -4.94
N LEU A 596 -55.92 -12.48 -3.84
CA LEU A 596 -56.52 -12.63 -2.50
C LEU A 596 -56.05 -11.70 -1.37
N LEU A 597 -55.30 -10.62 -1.62
CA LEU A 597 -54.87 -9.71 -0.54
C LEU A 597 -55.21 -8.22 -0.72
N LEU A 598 -56.00 -7.85 -1.74
CA LEU A 598 -56.53 -6.49 -1.87
C LEU A 598 -57.74 -6.19 -0.97
N SER A 599 -58.20 -7.14 -0.14
CA SER A 599 -59.49 -7.00 0.57
C SER A 599 -59.40 -6.71 2.07
N ILE A 600 -58.21 -6.58 2.68
CA ILE A 600 -58.09 -6.16 4.09
C ILE A 600 -56.88 -5.24 4.27
N GLN A 601 -56.89 -4.07 3.64
CA GLN A 601 -56.09 -2.95 4.14
C GLN A 601 -56.96 -2.17 5.13
N PRO A 602 -56.70 -2.21 6.45
CA PRO A 602 -57.13 -1.11 7.29
C PRO A 602 -56.44 0.13 6.69
N SER A 603 -57.22 1.09 6.21
CA SER A 603 -56.72 2.33 5.64
C SER A 603 -55.64 2.89 6.56
N PHE A 604 -54.38 2.86 6.11
CA PHE A 604 -53.26 3.55 6.78
C PHE A 604 -53.43 5.05 6.52
N SER A 605 -54.56 5.60 6.97
CA SER A 605 -55.02 6.95 6.65
C SER A 605 -54.11 7.97 7.32
N GLY A 606 -53.55 8.88 6.52
CA GLY A 606 -52.76 10.03 6.99
C GLY A 606 -51.24 9.93 6.77
N ILE A 607 -50.67 8.79 6.36
CA ILE A 607 -49.25 8.77 5.96
C ILE A 607 -49.01 9.52 4.66
N GLU A 608 -50.01 9.61 3.78
CA GLU A 608 -49.95 10.38 2.54
C GLU A 608 -49.72 11.87 2.81
N GLU A 609 -50.30 12.41 3.88
CA GLU A 609 -50.08 13.81 4.30
C GLU A 609 -48.65 14.03 4.79
N ASP A 610 -48.12 13.11 5.61
CA ASP A 610 -46.74 13.16 6.07
C ASP A 610 -45.75 13.04 4.91
N LEU A 611 -46.00 12.10 3.99
CA LEU A 611 -45.20 11.89 2.78
C LEU A 611 -45.29 13.08 1.82
N ALA A 612 -46.45 13.73 1.69
CA ALA A 612 -46.59 14.96 0.91
C ALA A 612 -45.78 16.11 1.51
N ARG A 613 -45.74 16.21 2.85
CA ARG A 613 -44.98 17.24 3.58
C ARG A 613 -43.45 17.07 3.40
N VAL A 614 -42.94 15.84 3.46
CA VAL A 614 -41.49 15.57 3.32
C VAL A 614 -41.05 15.28 1.87
N GLY A 615 -42.01 15.06 0.98
CA GLY A 615 -41.82 14.66 -0.42
C GLY A 615 -40.83 15.54 -1.21
N PRO A 616 -40.95 16.88 -1.17
CA PRO A 616 -40.02 17.75 -1.91
C PRO A 616 -38.55 17.58 -1.49
N VAL A 617 -38.29 17.44 -0.18
CA VAL A 617 -36.92 17.25 0.35
C VAL A 617 -36.42 15.85 -0.01
N LEU A 618 -37.26 14.81 0.08
CA LEU A 618 -36.90 13.44 -0.32
C LEU A 618 -36.59 13.33 -1.82
N GLN A 619 -37.37 13.99 -2.68
CA GLN A 619 -37.11 14.03 -4.11
C GLN A 619 -35.76 14.69 -4.39
N ARG A 620 -35.51 15.85 -3.77
CA ARG A 620 -34.24 16.56 -3.94
C ARG A 620 -33.06 15.75 -3.41
N TYR A 621 -33.20 15.11 -2.26
CA TYR A 621 -32.20 14.18 -1.73
C TYR A 621 -31.89 13.04 -2.72
N THR A 622 -32.93 12.45 -3.32
CA THR A 622 -32.81 11.37 -4.30
C THR A 622 -32.06 11.82 -5.56
N GLU A 623 -32.38 13.00 -6.09
CA GLU A 623 -31.67 13.60 -7.22
C GLU A 623 -30.18 13.80 -6.91
N MET A 624 -29.85 14.35 -5.74
CA MET A 624 -28.48 14.65 -5.33
C MET A 624 -27.65 13.39 -4.99
N ASN A 625 -28.31 12.31 -4.54
CA ASN A 625 -27.67 11.04 -4.14
C ASN A 625 -27.61 10.01 -5.30
N SER A 626 -28.09 10.36 -6.50
CA SER A 626 -28.19 9.49 -7.69
C SER A 626 -26.86 9.23 -8.43
N ARG A 627 -25.73 9.16 -7.72
CA ARG A 627 -24.44 8.82 -8.37
C ARG A 627 -24.43 7.36 -8.87
N PRO A 628 -23.90 7.09 -10.07
CA PRO A 628 -23.72 5.73 -10.57
C PRO A 628 -22.79 4.96 -9.63
N CYS A 629 -23.32 3.91 -9.01
CA CYS A 629 -22.53 2.97 -8.23
C CYS A 629 -22.03 1.88 -9.18
N VAL A 630 -20.73 1.60 -9.17
CA VAL A 630 -20.16 0.46 -9.89
C VAL A 630 -20.39 -0.76 -9.01
N SER A 631 -21.33 -1.62 -9.38
CA SER A 631 -21.43 -2.96 -8.79
C SER A 631 -20.48 -3.90 -9.54
N PHE A 632 -19.70 -4.68 -8.80
CA PHE A 632 -18.89 -5.72 -9.41
C PHE A 632 -19.77 -6.95 -9.67
N ALA A 633 -19.42 -7.76 -10.68
CA ALA A 633 -20.15 -9.01 -10.98
C ALA A 633 -20.19 -10.01 -9.79
N GLN A 634 -19.33 -9.81 -8.79
CA GLN A 634 -19.31 -10.57 -7.52
C GLN A 634 -20.31 -10.06 -6.48
N ASP A 635 -20.85 -8.85 -6.65
CA ASP A 635 -21.89 -8.23 -5.80
C ASP A 635 -23.31 -8.58 -6.28
N SER A 636 -23.44 -9.65 -7.09
CA SER A 636 -24.73 -10.08 -7.63
C SER A 636 -25.74 -10.33 -6.50
N SER A 637 -26.95 -9.81 -6.68
CA SER A 637 -28.15 -9.91 -5.84
C SER A 637 -28.71 -11.35 -5.70
N GLY A 638 -27.83 -12.32 -5.45
CA GLY A 638 -28.21 -13.69 -5.14
C GLY A 638 -28.70 -13.84 -3.70
N PRO A 639 -29.36 -14.96 -3.36
CA PRO A 639 -29.77 -15.23 -1.98
C PRO A 639 -28.56 -15.25 -1.04
N LEU A 640 -28.77 -14.86 0.23
CA LEU A 640 -27.74 -14.83 1.27
C LEU A 640 -26.99 -16.18 1.30
N PRO A 641 -25.66 -16.21 1.21
CA PRO A 641 -24.92 -17.47 1.28
C PRO A 641 -25.21 -18.21 2.59
N VAL A 642 -25.48 -19.52 2.52
CA VAL A 642 -25.89 -20.33 3.68
C VAL A 642 -24.87 -20.28 4.80
N ARG A 643 -23.57 -20.25 4.47
CA ARG A 643 -22.51 -20.09 5.47
C ARG A 643 -22.70 -18.82 6.32
N THR A 644 -23.12 -17.72 5.69
CA THR A 644 -23.31 -16.42 6.35
C THR A 644 -24.53 -16.49 7.25
N PHE A 645 -25.62 -17.10 6.77
CA PHE A 645 -26.82 -17.38 7.56
C PHE A 645 -26.51 -18.22 8.82
N LEU A 646 -25.81 -19.35 8.65
CA LEU A 646 -25.44 -20.24 9.77
C LEU A 646 -24.47 -19.59 10.78
N SER A 647 -23.66 -18.62 10.33
CA SER A 647 -22.71 -17.92 11.21
C SER A 647 -23.34 -16.81 12.04
N GLN A 648 -24.57 -16.41 11.73
CA GLN A 648 -25.25 -15.27 12.38
C GLN A 648 -26.38 -15.71 13.32
N LEU A 649 -26.74 -16.99 13.33
CA LEU A 649 -27.85 -17.56 14.09
C LEU A 649 -27.39 -18.76 14.92
N GLU A 650 -27.84 -18.84 16.16
CA GLU A 650 -27.58 -19.95 17.06
C GLU A 650 -28.82 -20.37 17.85
N TRP A 651 -28.95 -21.66 18.12
CA TRP A 651 -29.98 -22.19 19.02
C TRP A 651 -29.42 -22.29 20.43
N VAL A 652 -29.99 -21.51 21.37
CA VAL A 652 -29.59 -21.50 22.78
C VAL A 652 -30.80 -21.80 23.64
N ASN A 653 -30.75 -22.85 24.46
CA ASN A 653 -31.82 -23.26 25.37
C ASN A 653 -33.21 -23.43 24.71
N GLY A 654 -33.24 -23.83 23.43
CA GLY A 654 -34.49 -24.03 22.68
C GLY A 654 -35.05 -22.78 22.01
N GLU A 655 -34.41 -21.62 22.16
CA GLU A 655 -34.73 -20.38 21.43
C GLU A 655 -33.69 -20.10 20.34
N LEU A 656 -34.13 -19.51 19.24
CA LEU A 656 -33.25 -19.07 18.15
C LEU A 656 -32.79 -17.64 18.43
N ARG A 657 -31.47 -17.42 18.47
CA ARG A 657 -30.86 -16.12 18.77
C ARG A 657 -29.94 -15.67 17.66
N VAL A 658 -29.95 -14.36 17.42
CA VAL A 658 -28.94 -13.70 16.57
C VAL A 658 -27.63 -13.55 17.36
N ILE A 659 -26.53 -14.00 16.77
CA ILE A 659 -25.19 -13.93 17.37
C ILE A 659 -24.76 -12.46 17.42
N LYS A 660 -24.47 -11.97 18.63
CA LYS A 660 -23.94 -10.62 18.90
C LYS A 660 -22.43 -10.69 19.09
N GLN A 661 -21.65 -10.39 18.05
CA GLN A 661 -20.21 -10.12 18.19
C GLN A 661 -19.95 -8.62 17.92
N PRO A 662 -18.87 -8.04 18.47
CA PRO A 662 -18.42 -6.73 18.02
C PRO A 662 -18.21 -6.77 16.50
N ASP A 663 -18.78 -5.81 15.79
CA ASP A 663 -18.72 -5.64 14.32
C ASP A 663 -19.56 -6.63 13.47
N THR A 664 -20.49 -7.41 14.03
CA THR A 664 -21.40 -8.23 13.21
C THR A 664 -22.41 -7.38 12.45
N ASP A 665 -22.30 -7.35 11.12
CA ASP A 665 -23.29 -6.73 10.23
C ASP A 665 -24.46 -7.68 9.92
N TRP A 666 -25.66 -7.34 10.36
CA TRP A 666 -26.89 -8.10 10.12
C TRP A 666 -27.68 -7.64 8.88
N THR A 667 -27.17 -6.67 8.12
CA THR A 667 -27.82 -6.13 6.91
C THR A 667 -28.32 -7.20 5.95
N GLN A 668 -27.45 -8.15 5.60
CA GLN A 668 -27.73 -9.17 4.61
C GLN A 668 -28.76 -10.18 5.12
N LEU A 669 -28.74 -10.49 6.42
CA LEU A 669 -29.74 -11.34 7.06
C LEU A 669 -31.08 -10.64 7.17
N GLY A 670 -31.13 -9.40 7.64
CA GLY A 670 -32.35 -8.59 7.68
C GLY A 670 -32.98 -8.44 6.29
N SER A 671 -32.17 -8.17 5.27
CA SER A 671 -32.63 -8.14 3.88
C SER A 671 -33.10 -9.51 3.40
N PHE A 672 -32.42 -10.61 3.73
CA PHE A 672 -32.83 -11.95 3.31
C PHE A 672 -34.20 -12.33 3.89
N LEU A 673 -34.49 -11.94 5.13
CA LEU A 673 -35.73 -12.28 5.81
C LEU A 673 -36.92 -11.39 5.42
N PHE A 674 -36.70 -10.09 5.22
CA PHE A 674 -37.81 -9.12 5.12
C PHE A 674 -37.92 -8.40 3.77
N TRP A 675 -36.86 -8.37 2.94
CA TRP A 675 -36.88 -7.55 1.72
C TRP A 675 -37.91 -8.04 0.69
N GLY A 676 -38.16 -9.35 0.60
CA GLY A 676 -39.24 -9.87 -0.24
C GLY A 676 -40.63 -9.37 0.20
N CYS A 677 -40.86 -9.24 1.51
CA CYS A 677 -42.10 -8.65 2.04
C CYS A 677 -42.19 -7.14 1.76
N LEU A 678 -41.09 -6.41 1.97
CA LEU A 678 -41.04 -4.95 1.74
C LEU A 678 -41.22 -4.58 0.25
N SER A 679 -40.72 -5.42 -0.66
CA SER A 679 -40.87 -5.24 -2.11
C SER A 679 -42.17 -5.81 -2.68
N GLY A 680 -43.05 -6.38 -1.85
CA GLY A 680 -44.32 -6.99 -2.27
C GLY A 680 -44.19 -8.33 -3.02
N GLN A 681 -42.99 -8.94 -3.02
CA GLN A 681 -42.70 -10.21 -3.69
C GLN A 681 -43.08 -11.44 -2.85
N SER A 682 -43.39 -11.26 -1.57
CA SER A 682 -43.61 -12.37 -0.64
C SER A 682 -44.76 -12.10 0.33
N PRO A 683 -45.50 -13.14 0.76
CA PRO A 683 -46.64 -12.99 1.66
C PRO A 683 -46.16 -12.62 3.08
N LEU A 684 -46.33 -11.34 3.43
CA LEU A 684 -45.90 -10.76 4.71
C LEU A 684 -46.32 -11.59 5.93
N GLN A 685 -47.60 -11.96 6.00
CA GLN A 685 -48.14 -12.69 7.15
C GLN A 685 -47.51 -14.08 7.32
N ARG A 686 -47.34 -14.82 6.22
CA ARG A 686 -46.76 -16.17 6.23
C ARG A 686 -45.28 -16.17 6.61
N VAL A 687 -44.54 -15.13 6.19
CA VAL A 687 -43.14 -14.93 6.59
C VAL A 687 -43.06 -14.62 8.09
N CYS A 688 -43.89 -13.71 8.61
CA CYS A 688 -43.93 -13.42 10.05
C CYS A 688 -44.30 -14.64 10.90
N GLU A 689 -45.27 -15.45 10.47
CA GLU A 689 -45.66 -16.70 11.14
C GLU A 689 -44.49 -17.70 11.17
N THR A 690 -43.82 -17.92 10.03
CA THR A 690 -42.65 -18.83 9.94
C THR A 690 -41.51 -18.39 10.85
N LEU A 691 -41.24 -17.08 10.92
CA LEU A 691 -40.19 -16.53 11.79
C LEU A 691 -40.58 -16.60 13.27
N GLN A 692 -41.85 -16.43 13.60
CA GLN A 692 -42.34 -16.59 14.97
C GLN A 692 -42.29 -18.06 15.43
N GLU A 693 -42.67 -19.00 14.57
CA GLU A 693 -42.56 -20.45 14.83
C GLU A 693 -41.10 -20.91 15.00
N SER A 694 -40.15 -20.21 14.37
CA SER A 694 -38.72 -20.46 14.54
C SER A 694 -38.17 -20.06 15.91
N GLY A 695 -38.95 -19.37 16.74
CA GLY A 695 -38.57 -19.02 18.11
C GLY A 695 -37.62 -17.82 18.25
N ILE A 696 -37.50 -16.97 17.22
CA ILE A 696 -36.76 -15.70 17.31
C ILE A 696 -37.62 -14.68 18.08
N SER A 697 -37.02 -13.96 19.03
CA SER A 697 -37.77 -12.97 19.80
C SER A 697 -38.19 -11.76 18.94
N PRO A 698 -39.35 -11.12 19.21
CA PRO A 698 -39.81 -9.98 18.43
C PRO A 698 -38.80 -8.81 18.38
N GLN A 699 -38.04 -8.57 19.46
CA GLN A 699 -37.01 -7.51 19.50
C GLN A 699 -35.84 -7.79 18.53
N GLN A 700 -35.48 -9.07 18.35
CA GLN A 700 -34.44 -9.45 17.39
C GLN A 700 -34.96 -9.33 15.95
N LEU A 701 -36.21 -9.74 15.69
CA LEU A 701 -36.87 -9.53 14.40
C LEU A 701 -36.96 -8.04 14.04
N LEU A 702 -37.32 -7.19 14.99
CA LEU A 702 -37.35 -5.73 14.80
C LEU A 702 -35.96 -5.18 14.46
N SER A 703 -34.91 -5.64 15.15
CA SER A 703 -33.53 -5.24 14.85
C SER A 703 -33.12 -5.63 13.43
N LEU A 704 -33.45 -6.86 13.00
CA LEU A 704 -33.16 -7.36 11.67
C LEU A 704 -33.93 -6.59 10.59
N LEU A 705 -35.23 -6.32 10.80
CA LEU A 705 -36.06 -5.52 9.89
C LEU A 705 -35.46 -4.12 9.70
N LEU A 706 -35.16 -3.41 10.79
CA LEU A 706 -34.59 -2.07 10.74
C LEU A 706 -33.19 -2.07 10.11
N SER A 707 -32.35 -3.05 10.41
CA SER A 707 -31.02 -3.17 9.78
C SER A 707 -31.10 -3.38 8.27
N GLY A 708 -32.07 -4.16 7.78
CA GLY A 708 -32.30 -4.37 6.35
C GLY A 708 -32.87 -3.11 5.68
N TRP A 709 -33.82 -2.44 6.32
CA TRP A 709 -34.46 -1.22 5.81
C TRP A 709 -33.47 -0.05 5.70
N LEU A 710 -32.77 0.27 6.79
CA LEU A 710 -31.88 1.44 6.87
C LEU A 710 -30.70 1.34 5.89
N ASN A 711 -30.26 0.13 5.53
CA ASN A 711 -29.13 -0.06 4.62
C ASN A 711 -29.53 -0.16 3.13
N LYS A 712 -30.83 -0.19 2.81
CA LYS A 712 -31.35 -0.23 1.43
C LYS A 712 -32.03 1.08 1.02
N GLU A 713 -31.52 2.21 1.49
CA GLU A 713 -32.09 3.54 1.24
C GLU A 713 -32.39 3.83 -0.24
N LYS A 714 -31.46 3.48 -1.14
CA LYS A 714 -31.65 3.68 -2.59
C LYS A 714 -32.82 2.88 -3.17
N ASP A 715 -33.08 1.70 -2.61
CA ASP A 715 -34.18 0.86 -3.07
C ASP A 715 -35.50 1.30 -2.40
N VAL A 716 -35.47 1.66 -1.11
CA VAL A 716 -36.61 2.25 -0.39
C VAL A 716 -37.16 3.47 -1.13
N LEU A 717 -36.28 4.36 -1.61
CA LEU A 717 -36.68 5.55 -2.36
C LEU A 717 -37.25 5.26 -3.76
N LYS A 718 -37.02 4.06 -4.32
CA LYS A 718 -37.55 3.65 -5.63
C LYS A 718 -38.92 2.97 -5.55
N TYR A 719 -39.21 2.30 -4.43
CA TYR A 719 -40.42 1.50 -4.25
C TYR A 719 -41.35 2.18 -3.22
N PRO A 720 -42.25 3.09 -3.65
CA PRO A 720 -43.12 3.83 -2.73
C PRO A 720 -44.02 2.91 -1.89
N ASP A 721 -44.46 1.77 -2.45
CA ASP A 721 -45.28 0.78 -1.74
C ASP A 721 -44.55 0.13 -0.55
N ALA A 722 -43.21 0.16 -0.54
CA ALA A 722 -42.40 -0.41 0.55
C ALA A 722 -42.65 0.27 1.89
N VAL A 723 -43.02 1.56 1.89
CA VAL A 723 -43.38 2.32 3.11
C VAL A 723 -44.66 1.75 3.74
N SER A 724 -45.66 1.40 2.91
CA SER A 724 -46.90 0.78 3.37
C SER A 724 -46.64 -0.63 3.92
N HIS A 725 -45.86 -1.44 3.19
CA HIS A 725 -45.47 -2.78 3.65
C HIS A 725 -44.67 -2.74 4.97
N LEU A 726 -43.81 -1.73 5.17
CA LEU A 726 -43.12 -1.52 6.45
C LEU A 726 -44.12 -1.25 7.58
N GLY A 727 -45.17 -0.46 7.33
CA GLY A 727 -46.23 -0.20 8.29
C GLY A 727 -46.96 -1.46 8.72
N THR A 728 -47.31 -2.33 7.75
CA THR A 728 -47.90 -3.63 8.04
C THR A 728 -46.94 -4.53 8.83
N LEU A 729 -45.66 -4.61 8.45
CA LEU A 729 -44.64 -5.40 9.16
C LEU A 729 -44.46 -4.93 10.61
N LEU A 730 -44.32 -3.62 10.84
CA LEU A 730 -44.17 -3.04 12.17
C LEU A 730 -45.42 -3.27 13.02
N SER A 731 -46.61 -3.15 12.43
CA SER A 731 -47.87 -3.49 13.12
C SER A 731 -47.90 -4.96 13.52
N THR A 732 -47.61 -5.90 12.60
CA THR A 732 -47.61 -7.34 12.88
C THR A 732 -46.57 -7.72 13.93
N LEU A 733 -45.35 -7.21 13.84
CA LEU A 733 -44.28 -7.47 14.82
C LEU A 733 -44.64 -6.90 16.20
N SER A 734 -45.24 -5.71 16.26
CA SER A 734 -45.64 -5.08 17.54
C SER A 734 -46.76 -5.83 18.26
N SER A 735 -47.58 -6.59 17.51
CA SER A 735 -48.64 -7.44 18.05
C SER A 735 -48.16 -8.85 18.44
N MET A 736 -46.89 -9.21 18.18
CA MET A 736 -46.34 -10.51 18.60
C MET A 736 -46.19 -10.58 20.11
N LYS A 737 -46.42 -11.77 20.68
CA LYS A 737 -46.27 -12.02 22.11
C LYS A 737 -44.84 -11.68 22.56
N GLY A 738 -44.72 -10.73 23.50
CA GLY A 738 -43.45 -10.27 24.03
C GLY A 738 -42.84 -9.06 23.32
N ALA A 739 -43.52 -8.43 22.36
CA ALA A 739 -43.06 -7.20 21.68
C ALA A 739 -43.34 -5.93 22.51
N VAL A 740 -44.61 -5.50 22.60
CA VAL A 740 -45.07 -4.42 23.49
C VAL A 740 -45.68 -5.06 24.74
N ASP A 741 -45.19 -4.69 25.92
CA ASP A 741 -45.70 -5.22 27.18
C ASP A 741 -47.17 -4.77 27.38
N GLU A 742 -48.09 -5.72 27.56
CA GLU A 742 -49.51 -5.43 27.82
C GLU A 742 -49.71 -4.62 29.12
N SER A 743 -48.73 -4.64 30.02
CA SER A 743 -48.71 -3.87 31.26
C SER A 743 -48.07 -2.48 31.14
N TRP A 744 -47.63 -2.07 29.94
CA TRP A 744 -46.99 -0.78 29.72
C TRP A 744 -47.89 0.40 30.13
N ASP A 745 -47.32 1.32 30.91
CA ASP A 745 -47.95 2.58 31.30
C ASP A 745 -47.73 3.62 30.19
N GLY A 746 -48.83 4.15 29.65
CA GLY A 746 -48.81 5.19 28.61
C GLY A 746 -48.14 6.51 29.04
N GLN A 747 -47.80 6.65 30.34
CA GLN A 747 -46.99 7.76 30.86
C GLN A 747 -45.47 7.49 30.83
N SER A 748 -45.02 6.29 30.44
CA SER A 748 -43.61 5.90 30.38
C SER A 748 -43.13 5.71 28.94
N VAL A 749 -41.82 5.79 28.69
CA VAL A 749 -41.26 5.51 27.36
C VAL A 749 -41.21 4.01 27.11
N SER A 750 -41.79 3.53 26.01
CA SER A 750 -41.79 2.11 25.65
C SER A 750 -40.41 1.64 25.19
N PRO A 751 -39.84 0.57 25.77
CA PRO A 751 -38.57 0.01 25.30
C PRO A 751 -38.60 -0.44 23.83
N TRP A 752 -39.76 -0.91 23.35
CA TRP A 752 -39.97 -1.34 21.96
C TRP A 752 -39.81 -0.18 20.98
N TRP A 753 -40.52 0.92 21.22
CA TRP A 753 -40.45 2.11 20.36
C TRP A 753 -39.13 2.88 20.52
N GLN A 754 -38.53 2.84 21.73
CA GLN A 754 -37.19 3.37 21.96
C GLN A 754 -36.13 2.66 21.11
N GLN A 755 -36.26 1.34 20.91
CA GLN A 755 -35.38 0.58 20.02
C GLN A 755 -35.47 1.09 18.57
N VAL A 756 -36.68 1.37 18.07
CA VAL A 756 -36.88 1.93 16.73
C VAL A 756 -36.26 3.33 16.61
N ARG A 757 -36.56 4.24 17.55
CA ARG A 757 -35.97 5.59 17.58
C ARG A 757 -34.44 5.54 17.60
N THR A 758 -33.87 4.68 18.44
CA THR A 758 -32.41 4.54 18.57
C THR A 758 -31.79 4.10 17.24
N ALA A 759 -32.40 3.15 16.53
CA ALA A 759 -31.93 2.72 15.22
C ALA A 759 -32.02 3.84 14.17
N CYS A 760 -33.12 4.60 14.13
CA CYS A 760 -33.29 5.73 13.21
C CYS A 760 -32.29 6.86 13.49
N VAL A 761 -32.12 7.26 14.75
CA VAL A 761 -31.23 8.35 15.19
C VAL A 761 -29.75 8.02 14.95
N GLN A 762 -29.37 6.75 14.98
CA GLN A 762 -28.01 6.27 14.70
C GLN A 762 -27.71 6.13 13.19
N SER A 763 -28.74 6.00 12.36
CA SER A 763 -28.59 5.74 10.94
C SER A 763 -28.07 6.95 10.16
N GLU A 764 -27.08 6.74 9.31
CA GLU A 764 -26.60 7.72 8.33
C GLU A 764 -27.48 7.78 7.07
N SER A 765 -28.36 6.80 6.87
CA SER A 765 -29.35 6.80 5.79
C SER A 765 -30.55 7.67 6.19
N SER A 766 -30.40 8.99 6.02
CA SER A 766 -31.34 9.99 6.52
C SER A 766 -32.77 9.80 5.99
N ALA A 767 -32.93 9.43 4.72
CA ALA A 767 -34.25 9.26 4.12
C ALA A 767 -34.93 7.97 4.61
N ALA A 768 -34.19 6.86 4.65
CA ALA A 768 -34.72 5.60 5.17
C ALA A 768 -35.10 5.72 6.67
N ALA A 769 -34.27 6.41 7.46
CA ALA A 769 -34.52 6.66 8.88
C ALA A 769 -35.77 7.51 9.12
N LEU A 770 -35.94 8.61 8.35
CA LEU A 770 -37.14 9.44 8.44
C LEU A 770 -38.41 8.66 8.07
N LEU A 771 -38.38 7.91 6.96
CA LEU A 771 -39.53 7.11 6.54
C LEU A 771 -39.89 6.02 7.58
N ALA A 772 -38.88 5.35 8.15
CA ALA A 772 -39.11 4.38 9.24
C ALA A 772 -39.70 5.06 10.49
N ALA A 773 -39.21 6.24 10.85
CA ALA A 773 -39.72 6.99 12.01
C ALA A 773 -41.16 7.49 11.81
N LEU A 774 -41.51 7.99 10.62
CA LEU A 774 -42.88 8.40 10.28
C LEU A 774 -43.85 7.21 10.37
N VAL A 775 -43.48 6.07 9.78
CA VAL A 775 -44.29 4.85 9.84
C VAL A 775 -44.41 4.36 11.29
N ALA A 776 -43.31 4.27 12.02
CA ALA A 776 -43.30 3.80 13.40
C ALA A 776 -44.09 4.72 14.34
N HIS A 777 -44.00 6.03 14.17
CA HIS A 777 -44.81 7.00 14.92
C HIS A 777 -46.31 6.79 14.67
N ARG A 778 -46.74 6.55 13.42
CA ARG A 778 -48.15 6.26 13.11
C ARG A 778 -48.61 4.94 13.73
N VAL A 779 -47.80 3.88 13.65
CA VAL A 779 -48.12 2.58 14.29
C VAL A 779 -48.18 2.72 15.81
N ALA A 780 -47.24 3.46 16.41
CA ALA A 780 -47.21 3.75 17.84
C ALA A 780 -48.44 4.55 18.27
N LYS A 781 -48.77 5.63 17.55
CA LYS A 781 -49.96 6.46 17.81
C LYS A 781 -51.23 5.63 17.77
N ASN A 782 -51.45 4.83 16.73
CA ASN A 782 -52.62 3.95 16.64
C ASN A 782 -52.67 2.93 17.80
N SER A 783 -51.53 2.40 18.23
CA SER A 783 -51.45 1.45 19.34
C SER A 783 -51.78 2.12 20.69
N ILE A 784 -51.26 3.33 20.92
CA ILE A 784 -51.51 4.13 22.12
C ILE A 784 -52.97 4.57 22.17
N THR A 785 -53.54 5.04 21.05
CA THR A 785 -54.95 5.43 20.96
C THR A 785 -55.87 4.26 21.27
N ARG A 786 -55.65 3.06 20.70
CA ARG A 786 -56.44 1.86 21.03
C ARG A 786 -56.34 1.48 22.51
N LEU A 787 -55.14 1.61 23.11
CA LEU A 787 -54.95 1.35 24.53
C LEU A 787 -55.70 2.38 25.39
N ALA A 788 -55.69 3.66 24.99
CA ALA A 788 -56.41 4.72 25.67
C ALA A 788 -57.93 4.54 25.57
N GLU A 789 -58.46 4.23 24.39
CA GLU A 789 -59.88 3.91 24.14
C GLU A 789 -60.35 2.70 24.97
N SER A 790 -59.48 1.70 25.19
CA SER A 790 -59.80 0.56 26.04
C SER A 790 -59.86 0.89 27.54
N LYS A 791 -59.23 1.99 27.97
CA LYS A 791 -59.08 2.38 29.38
C LYS A 791 -59.91 3.62 29.77
N PHE A 792 -60.30 4.48 28.83
CA PHE A 792 -60.95 5.78 29.07
C PHE A 792 -62.07 6.06 28.05
N GLN A 793 -63.06 6.91 28.39
CA GLN A 793 -64.19 7.27 27.51
C GLN A 793 -63.77 8.18 26.34
N GLU A 794 -64.45 8.02 25.20
CA GLU A 794 -64.09 8.40 23.80
C GLU A 794 -63.84 9.90 23.47
N GLU A 795 -63.74 10.83 24.43
CA GLU A 795 -63.74 12.28 24.14
C GLU A 795 -62.42 13.05 24.41
N TRP A 796 -61.33 12.39 24.82
CA TRP A 796 -60.05 13.06 25.16
C TRP A 796 -58.89 12.68 24.25
N GLU A 797 -58.14 13.67 23.76
CA GLU A 797 -56.90 13.45 23.00
C GLU A 797 -55.81 12.90 23.94
N CYS A 798 -55.22 11.75 23.59
CA CYS A 798 -54.21 11.09 24.42
C CYS A 798 -52.84 11.76 24.23
N VAL A 799 -52.44 12.59 25.19
CA VAL A 799 -51.07 13.13 25.29
C VAL A 799 -50.21 12.14 26.08
N SER A 800 -49.13 11.66 25.47
CA SER A 800 -48.17 10.75 26.12
C SER A 800 -46.74 11.24 25.91
N MET A 801 -45.88 11.02 26.90
CA MET A 801 -44.44 11.29 26.80
C MET A 801 -43.81 10.54 25.60
N GLU A 802 -44.35 9.37 25.26
CA GLU A 802 -43.94 8.57 24.10
C GLU A 802 -44.20 9.29 22.76
N LEU A 803 -45.36 9.94 22.60
CA LEU A 803 -45.69 10.70 21.39
C LEU A 803 -44.84 11.97 21.27
N GLU A 804 -44.56 12.67 22.36
CA GLU A 804 -43.66 13.83 22.37
C GLU A 804 -42.23 13.46 21.94
N GLN A 805 -41.71 12.32 22.40
CA GLN A 805 -40.41 11.80 21.96
C GLN A 805 -40.38 11.47 20.46
N TRP A 806 -41.49 11.02 19.88
CA TRP A 806 -41.61 10.83 18.43
C TRP A 806 -41.60 12.15 17.66
N VAL A 807 -42.28 13.19 18.16
CA VAL A 807 -42.29 14.52 17.54
C VAL A 807 -40.88 15.10 17.48
N VAL A 808 -40.13 15.03 18.58
CA VAL A 808 -38.72 15.48 18.63
C VAL A 808 -37.85 14.67 17.66
N CYS A 809 -37.95 13.34 17.69
CA CYS A 809 -37.17 12.45 16.82
C CYS A 809 -37.44 12.70 15.32
N ILE A 810 -38.71 12.83 14.92
CA ILE A 810 -39.08 13.12 13.53
C ILE A 810 -38.54 14.49 13.11
N LYS A 811 -38.69 15.51 13.96
CA LYS A 811 -38.19 16.85 13.66
C LYS A 811 -36.67 16.86 13.48
N GLN A 812 -35.92 16.18 14.36
CA GLN A 812 -34.48 16.01 14.22
C GLN A 812 -34.11 15.29 12.91
N LEU A 813 -34.81 14.19 12.56
CA LEU A 813 -34.56 13.44 11.32
C LEU A 813 -34.87 14.27 10.06
N GLU A 814 -35.90 15.11 10.08
CA GLU A 814 -36.18 16.04 8.98
C GLU A 814 -35.09 17.09 8.82
N ASP A 815 -34.62 17.65 9.93
CA ASP A 815 -33.55 18.65 9.91
C ASP A 815 -32.23 18.02 9.42
N VAL A 816 -31.94 16.78 9.82
CA VAL A 816 -30.81 15.99 9.30
C VAL A 816 -30.96 15.67 7.82
N LEU A 817 -32.15 15.29 7.35
CA LEU A 817 -32.38 15.03 5.93
C LEU A 817 -32.12 16.28 5.09
N ALA A 818 -32.58 17.45 5.54
CA ALA A 818 -32.32 18.73 4.86
C ALA A 818 -30.82 19.05 4.83
N LEU A 819 -30.12 18.91 5.96
CA LEU A 819 -28.67 19.10 6.05
C LEU A 819 -27.91 18.12 5.14
N GLN A 820 -28.26 16.84 5.18
CA GLN A 820 -27.64 15.80 4.36
C GLN A 820 -27.87 16.05 2.86
N THR A 821 -29.04 16.57 2.48
CA THR A 821 -29.34 16.98 1.09
C THR A 821 -28.38 18.07 0.62
N LEU A 822 -28.13 19.09 1.46
CA LEU A 822 -27.14 20.14 1.20
C LEU A 822 -25.71 19.54 1.10
N LEU A 823 -25.32 18.64 2.00
CA LEU A 823 -23.99 18.00 2.02
C LEU A 823 -23.71 17.08 0.81
N CYS A 824 -24.74 16.55 0.17
CA CYS A 824 -24.65 15.73 -1.04
C CYS A 824 -24.27 16.54 -2.30
N LEU A 825 -24.25 17.87 -2.25
CA LEU A 825 -23.86 18.74 -3.38
C LEU A 825 -22.45 18.38 -3.91
N PRO A 826 -22.31 18.02 -5.20
CA PRO A 826 -21.03 17.69 -5.79
C PRO A 826 -20.08 18.89 -5.83
N SER A 827 -18.78 18.64 -5.74
CA SER A 827 -17.76 19.70 -5.85
C SER A 827 -17.61 20.17 -7.31
N PRO A 828 -17.39 21.47 -7.55
CA PRO A 828 -17.24 22.03 -8.90
C PRO A 828 -15.94 21.62 -9.62
N GLN A 829 -14.86 21.29 -8.91
CA GLN A 829 -13.51 21.13 -9.50
C GLN A 829 -13.11 19.69 -9.88
N GLY A 830 -14.02 18.71 -9.87
CA GLY A 830 -13.68 17.36 -10.36
C GLY A 830 -12.56 16.67 -9.57
N SER A 831 -12.75 16.53 -8.25
CA SER A 831 -12.02 15.67 -7.29
C SER A 831 -10.53 15.96 -6.99
N THR A 832 -10.30 16.34 -5.73
CA THR A 832 -9.35 15.65 -4.84
C THR A 832 -10.17 15.01 -3.72
N GLY A 833 -9.92 13.73 -3.42
CA GLY A 833 -10.88 12.85 -2.75
C GLY A 833 -11.22 13.16 -1.29
N GLY A 834 -12.47 13.54 -1.04
CA GLY A 834 -13.14 13.38 0.25
C GLY A 834 -14.45 12.63 0.05
N ALA A 835 -14.73 11.61 0.87
CA ALA A 835 -16.03 10.96 0.92
C ALA A 835 -17.13 12.01 1.19
N VAL A 836 -18.35 11.80 0.69
CA VAL A 836 -19.50 12.64 1.07
C VAL A 836 -19.63 12.53 2.59
N THR A 837 -19.50 13.64 3.31
CA THR A 837 -19.69 13.65 4.76
C THR A 837 -21.13 13.27 5.05
N ARG A 838 -21.31 12.18 5.79
CA ARG A 838 -22.62 11.70 6.24
C ARG A 838 -22.82 12.08 7.70
N CYS A 839 -24.04 12.44 8.05
CA CYS A 839 -24.42 12.71 9.43
C CYS A 839 -25.72 11.97 9.80
N SER A 840 -25.78 11.56 11.06
CA SER A 840 -26.99 11.10 11.74
C SER A 840 -27.33 12.04 12.89
N VAL A 841 -28.56 11.94 13.42
CA VAL A 841 -28.99 12.72 14.59
C VAL A 841 -28.03 12.50 15.76
N LYS A 842 -27.61 11.25 15.99
CA LYS A 842 -26.63 10.92 17.04
C LYS A 842 -25.30 11.66 16.83
N THR A 843 -24.73 11.60 15.62
CA THR A 843 -23.43 12.24 15.36
C THR A 843 -23.49 13.76 15.52
N LEU A 844 -24.63 14.38 15.24
CA LEU A 844 -24.81 15.82 15.44
C LEU A 844 -24.95 16.18 16.92
N LEU A 845 -25.71 15.40 17.69
CA LEU A 845 -25.78 15.59 19.15
C LEU A 845 -24.40 15.44 19.81
N GLU A 846 -23.61 14.45 19.38
CA GLU A 846 -22.24 14.21 19.88
C GLU A 846 -21.22 15.26 19.40
N SER A 847 -21.52 16.01 18.34
CA SER A 847 -20.66 17.07 17.82
C SER A 847 -20.77 18.41 18.56
N GLY A 848 -21.67 18.49 19.56
CA GLY A 848 -21.87 19.68 20.37
C GLY A 848 -22.53 20.82 19.59
N ARG A 849 -22.57 22.01 20.20
CA ARG A 849 -23.32 23.18 19.68
C ARG A 849 -22.79 23.74 18.35
N GLY A 850 -21.50 23.52 18.05
CA GLY A 850 -20.87 23.95 16.80
C GLY A 850 -20.98 22.95 15.64
N GLY A 851 -21.58 21.78 15.87
CA GLY A 851 -21.58 20.68 14.92
C GLY A 851 -22.12 21.03 13.55
N VAL A 852 -23.33 21.59 13.49
CA VAL A 852 -23.99 21.95 12.22
C VAL A 852 -23.17 22.98 11.44
N ALA A 853 -22.65 24.01 12.11
CA ALA A 853 -21.80 25.03 11.49
C ALA A 853 -20.48 24.45 10.95
N ASP A 854 -19.89 23.47 11.63
CA ASP A 854 -18.69 22.76 11.18
C ASP A 854 -18.97 21.94 9.89
N TYR A 855 -20.08 21.22 9.81
CA TYR A 855 -20.47 20.51 8.57
C TYR A 855 -20.70 21.47 7.40
N VAL A 856 -21.43 22.57 7.63
CA VAL A 856 -21.77 23.55 6.58
C VAL A 856 -20.54 24.34 6.13
N SER A 857 -19.66 24.77 7.04
CA SER A 857 -18.43 25.51 6.68
C SER A 857 -17.47 24.69 5.81
N LYS A 858 -17.32 23.39 6.10
CA LYS A 858 -16.55 22.45 5.26
C LYS A 858 -17.14 22.32 3.86
N LEU A 859 -18.48 22.30 3.75
CA LEU A 859 -19.14 22.30 2.44
C LEU A 859 -18.89 23.61 1.70
N ILE A 860 -19.06 24.75 2.36
CA ILE A 860 -18.84 26.10 1.80
C ILE A 860 -17.42 26.19 1.21
N PHE A 861 -16.42 25.73 1.96
CA PHE A 861 -15.03 25.65 1.49
C PHE A 861 -14.91 24.74 0.25
N ARG A 862 -15.51 23.54 0.27
CA ARG A 862 -15.50 22.59 -0.87
C ARG A 862 -16.17 23.13 -2.13
N GLN A 863 -17.12 24.04 -1.99
CA GLN A 863 -17.79 24.72 -3.11
C GLN A 863 -16.99 25.92 -3.63
N GLY A 864 -15.92 26.35 -2.95
CA GLY A 864 -15.08 27.47 -3.37
C GLY A 864 -15.80 28.81 -3.33
N MET A 865 -16.75 29.00 -2.41
CA MET A 865 -17.54 30.24 -2.35
C MET A 865 -16.74 31.38 -1.72
N SER A 866 -16.82 32.56 -2.33
CA SER A 866 -16.28 33.79 -1.77
C SER A 866 -17.15 34.34 -0.62
N PRO A 867 -16.56 35.05 0.35
CA PRO A 867 -17.29 35.56 1.51
C PRO A 867 -18.40 36.57 1.16
N ASP A 868 -18.20 37.40 0.13
CA ASP A 868 -19.21 38.39 -0.32
C ASP A 868 -20.47 37.70 -0.86
N VAL A 869 -20.29 36.64 -1.66
CA VAL A 869 -21.42 35.83 -2.17
C VAL A 869 -22.17 35.16 -1.03
N LEU A 870 -21.46 34.60 -0.04
CA LEU A 870 -22.12 34.01 1.13
C LEU A 870 -22.88 35.06 1.94
N ARG A 871 -22.31 36.26 2.12
CA ARG A 871 -22.97 37.39 2.79
C ARG A 871 -24.25 37.77 2.07
N ASP A 872 -24.23 37.93 0.75
CA ASP A 872 -25.41 38.27 -0.04
C ASP A 872 -26.52 37.22 0.11
N ILE A 873 -26.16 35.94 0.14
CA ILE A 873 -27.09 34.82 0.38
C ILE A 873 -27.71 34.91 1.78
N LEU A 874 -26.90 35.17 2.81
CA LEU A 874 -27.39 35.23 4.19
C LEU A 874 -28.22 36.50 4.47
N GLN A 875 -27.94 37.61 3.79
CA GLN A 875 -28.67 38.87 3.94
C GLN A 875 -30.04 38.87 3.24
N ARG A 876 -30.19 38.13 2.13
CA ARG A 876 -31.47 37.99 1.41
C ARG A 876 -32.44 36.98 2.04
N ARG A 877 -32.12 36.45 3.23
CA ARG A 877 -32.94 35.47 3.98
C ARG A 877 -34.32 36.07 4.28
N GLY A 878 -35.36 35.61 3.58
CA GLY A 878 -36.76 35.98 3.82
C GLY A 878 -37.36 37.05 2.90
N GLU A 879 -36.66 37.51 1.85
CA GLU A 879 -37.24 38.37 0.81
C GLU A 879 -37.79 37.53 -0.36
N ASN A 880 -39.11 37.56 -0.61
CA ASN A 880 -39.81 36.79 -1.66
C ASN A 880 -39.57 37.32 -3.10
N GLU A 881 -38.39 37.89 -3.41
CA GLU A 881 -38.08 38.38 -4.76
C GLU A 881 -37.41 37.27 -5.60
N PRO A 882 -37.89 36.99 -6.83
CA PRO A 882 -37.37 35.90 -7.65
C PRO A 882 -35.93 36.17 -8.13
N VAL A 883 -35.03 35.21 -7.86
CA VAL A 883 -33.60 35.19 -8.24
C VAL A 883 -33.42 34.87 -9.73
N GLU A 884 -33.95 35.69 -10.63
CA GLU A 884 -33.87 35.42 -12.07
C GLU A 884 -32.71 36.13 -12.78
N GLN A 885 -32.16 37.23 -12.26
CA GLN A 885 -31.34 38.12 -13.10
C GLN A 885 -29.82 38.22 -12.80
N GLN A 886 -29.27 37.64 -11.72
CA GLN A 886 -27.84 37.83 -11.38
C GLN A 886 -26.98 36.57 -11.16
N LEU A 887 -27.56 35.40 -10.85
CA LEU A 887 -26.80 34.15 -10.70
C LEU A 887 -26.78 33.37 -12.02
N GLN A 888 -25.71 33.54 -12.81
CA GLN A 888 -25.55 32.96 -14.15
C GLN A 888 -25.26 31.44 -14.18
N GLN A 889 -25.20 30.76 -13.02
CA GLN A 889 -24.93 29.32 -12.93
C GLN A 889 -26.05 28.58 -12.18
N ASP A 890 -26.72 27.64 -12.83
CA ASP A 890 -27.79 26.80 -12.26
C ASP A 890 -27.36 26.12 -10.95
N ARG A 891 -26.08 25.76 -10.79
CA ARG A 891 -25.57 25.13 -9.57
C ARG A 891 -25.57 26.03 -8.34
N LEU A 892 -25.26 27.32 -8.51
CA LEU A 892 -25.26 28.28 -7.40
C LEU A 892 -26.69 28.57 -6.93
N LYS A 893 -27.68 28.52 -7.84
CA LYS A 893 -29.10 28.62 -7.48
C LYS A 893 -29.54 27.44 -6.61
N ILE A 894 -29.18 26.21 -7.00
CA ILE A 894 -29.47 25.00 -6.21
C ILE A 894 -28.81 25.06 -4.83
N PHE A 895 -27.55 25.51 -4.75
CA PHE A 895 -26.86 25.67 -3.47
C PHE A 895 -27.56 26.71 -2.59
N HIS A 896 -27.96 27.85 -3.16
CA HIS A 896 -28.70 28.91 -2.46
C HIS A 896 -29.99 28.38 -1.83
N GLU A 897 -30.85 27.76 -2.64
CA GLU A 897 -32.12 27.18 -2.19
C GLU A 897 -31.94 26.17 -1.04
N LEU A 898 -30.94 25.29 -1.16
CA LEU A 898 -30.66 24.28 -0.13
C LEU A 898 -30.05 24.88 1.13
N LEU A 899 -29.14 25.85 1.00
CA LEU A 899 -28.54 26.51 2.15
C LEU A 899 -29.59 27.32 2.91
N GLU A 900 -30.47 28.04 2.20
CA GLU A 900 -31.58 28.76 2.81
C GLU A 900 -32.52 27.83 3.58
N CYS A 901 -32.88 26.67 3.00
CA CYS A 901 -33.70 25.67 3.68
C CYS A 901 -33.07 25.16 4.99
N VAL A 902 -31.76 24.86 4.99
CA VAL A 902 -31.05 24.42 6.20
C VAL A 902 -30.93 25.57 7.21
N CYS A 903 -30.64 26.78 6.74
CA CYS A 903 -30.59 28.00 7.53
C CYS A 903 -31.90 28.31 8.27
N GLN A 904 -33.07 28.07 7.63
CA GLN A 904 -34.38 28.24 8.27
C GLN A 904 -34.65 27.20 9.36
N ARG A 905 -34.05 26.01 9.24
CA ARG A 905 -34.17 24.93 10.24
C ARG A 905 -33.18 25.07 11.39
N PHE A 906 -32.02 25.68 11.13
CA PHE A 906 -30.95 25.92 12.10
C PHE A 906 -30.61 27.42 12.25
N PRO A 907 -31.56 28.27 12.69
CA PRO A 907 -31.36 29.71 12.74
C PRO A 907 -30.29 30.16 13.75
N ASN A 908 -30.12 29.43 14.87
CA ASN A 908 -29.14 29.76 15.90
C ASN A 908 -27.77 29.17 15.55
N SER A 909 -27.76 27.88 15.21
CA SER A 909 -26.55 27.12 14.88
C SER A 909 -25.89 27.59 13.57
N LEU A 910 -26.64 28.23 12.66
CA LEU A 910 -26.15 28.84 11.42
C LEU A 910 -26.45 30.35 11.36
N SER A 911 -26.44 31.04 12.50
CA SER A 911 -26.45 32.51 12.50
C SER A 911 -25.23 33.05 11.73
N PRO A 912 -25.31 34.23 11.09
CA PRO A 912 -24.25 34.72 10.22
C PRO A 912 -22.86 34.75 10.87
N ASP A 913 -22.76 35.27 12.09
CA ASP A 913 -21.50 35.35 12.83
C ASP A 913 -20.94 33.95 13.19
N VAL A 914 -21.80 33.01 13.57
CA VAL A 914 -21.40 31.62 13.86
C VAL A 914 -20.86 30.95 12.60
N LEU A 915 -21.56 31.11 11.48
CA LEU A 915 -21.16 30.50 10.21
C LEU A 915 -19.87 31.11 9.65
N PHE A 916 -19.72 32.44 9.70
CA PHE A 916 -18.49 33.12 9.29
C PHE A 916 -17.30 32.78 10.18
N ALA A 917 -17.51 32.61 11.49
CA ALA A 917 -16.48 32.13 12.41
C ALA A 917 -15.99 30.73 12.04
N HIS A 918 -16.91 29.78 11.78
CA HIS A 918 -16.54 28.42 11.36
C HIS A 918 -15.91 28.39 9.97
N CYS A 919 -16.38 29.21 9.01
CA CYS A 919 -15.76 29.33 7.68
C CYS A 919 -14.34 29.90 7.76
N SER A 920 -14.12 30.92 8.60
CA SER A 920 -12.80 31.51 8.84
C SER A 920 -11.84 30.48 9.45
N TRP A 921 -12.31 29.71 10.43
CA TRP A 921 -11.54 28.65 11.07
C TRP A 921 -11.19 27.51 10.11
N GLU A 922 -12.16 27.02 9.33
CA GLU A 922 -11.92 25.97 8.34
C GLU A 922 -10.90 26.43 7.28
N ASN A 923 -10.98 27.70 6.83
CA ASN A 923 -10.02 28.25 5.88
C ASN A 923 -8.57 28.20 6.42
N VAL A 924 -8.33 28.62 7.68
CA VAL A 924 -6.98 28.55 8.27
C VAL A 924 -6.53 27.12 8.58
N VAL A 925 -7.46 26.21 8.89
CA VAL A 925 -7.15 24.78 9.06
C VAL A 925 -6.70 24.15 7.75
N GLN A 926 -7.38 24.44 6.64
CA GLN A 926 -7.01 23.95 5.32
C GLN A 926 -5.70 24.59 4.84
N TRP A 927 -5.50 25.88 5.10
CA TRP A 927 -4.21 26.55 4.87
C TRP A 927 -3.02 25.90 5.56
N ASN A 928 -3.23 25.44 6.79
CA ASN A 928 -2.16 24.79 7.53
C ASN A 928 -1.69 23.51 6.81
N LYS A 929 -2.58 22.85 6.05
CA LYS A 929 -2.28 21.70 5.19
C LYS A 929 -1.73 22.11 3.82
N ASP A 930 -2.34 23.10 3.16
CA ASP A 930 -1.95 23.61 1.83
C ASP A 930 -1.89 25.15 1.83
N PRO A 931 -0.72 25.79 1.72
CA PRO A 931 -0.47 27.15 2.21
C PRO A 931 -1.03 28.35 1.40
N GLU A 932 -2.29 28.32 0.96
CA GLU A 932 -3.03 29.50 0.46
C GLU A 932 -4.14 29.94 1.44
N TRP A 933 -4.09 31.18 1.97
CA TRP A 933 -5.06 31.67 2.98
C TRP A 933 -5.39 33.16 2.84
N SER A 934 -6.67 33.48 3.01
CA SER A 934 -7.21 34.83 3.13
C SER A 934 -8.02 34.99 4.43
N VAL A 935 -7.92 36.18 5.05
CA VAL A 935 -8.69 36.57 6.25
C VAL A 935 -10.08 37.13 5.91
N GLU A 936 -10.53 37.06 4.67
CA GLU A 936 -11.79 37.70 4.25
C GLU A 936 -13.02 37.20 5.04
N PHE A 937 -13.13 35.90 5.32
CA PHE A 937 -14.25 35.37 6.13
C PHE A 937 -14.27 35.94 7.56
N LEU A 938 -13.10 36.17 8.17
CA LEU A 938 -12.98 36.77 9.50
C LEU A 938 -13.54 38.20 9.55
N LYS A 939 -13.32 38.96 8.47
CA LYS A 939 -13.78 40.34 8.32
C LYS A 939 -15.30 40.46 8.11
N MET A 940 -15.98 39.34 7.84
CA MET A 940 -17.44 39.30 7.68
C MET A 940 -18.18 39.13 9.02
N ILE A 941 -17.47 38.74 10.08
CA ILE A 941 -18.02 38.60 11.42
C ILE A 941 -18.34 40.01 11.94
N SER A 942 -19.60 40.24 12.27
CA SER A 942 -20.13 41.53 12.70
C SER A 942 -20.01 41.73 14.22
N ASN A 943 -20.12 40.66 15.01
CA ASN A 943 -19.95 40.73 16.46
C ASN A 943 -18.46 40.87 16.86
N PRO A 944 -18.05 41.96 17.55
CA PRO A 944 -16.65 42.19 17.91
C PRO A 944 -16.05 41.14 18.84
N HIS A 945 -16.84 40.56 19.76
CA HIS A 945 -16.34 39.53 20.69
C HIS A 945 -15.95 38.25 19.95
N ILE A 946 -16.79 37.81 19.02
CA ILE A 946 -16.52 36.63 18.19
C ILE A 946 -15.33 36.91 17.26
N GLN A 947 -15.32 38.07 16.59
CA GLN A 947 -14.23 38.44 15.68
C GLN A 947 -12.89 38.53 16.43
N PHE A 948 -12.87 39.16 17.59
CA PHE A 948 -11.71 39.24 18.48
C PHE A 948 -11.20 37.85 18.86
N GLY A 949 -12.08 37.02 19.41
CA GLY A 949 -11.72 35.70 19.92
C GLY A 949 -11.19 34.77 18.83
N VAL A 950 -11.88 34.71 17.68
CA VAL A 950 -11.40 33.92 16.52
C VAL A 950 -10.05 34.45 16.03
N SER A 951 -9.87 35.77 15.93
CA SER A 951 -8.60 36.37 15.51
C SER A 951 -7.44 35.99 16.43
N ALA A 952 -7.65 36.08 17.75
CA ALA A 952 -6.67 35.71 18.76
C ALA A 952 -6.34 34.21 18.71
N MET A 953 -7.35 33.35 18.60
CA MET A 953 -7.17 31.90 18.47
C MET A 953 -6.39 31.52 17.20
N MET A 954 -6.72 32.14 16.06
CA MET A 954 -6.01 31.92 14.79
C MET A 954 -4.52 32.27 14.95
N TRP A 955 -4.22 33.44 15.54
CA TRP A 955 -2.86 33.89 15.77
C TRP A 955 -2.05 32.89 16.60
N GLN A 956 -2.60 32.48 17.76
CA GLN A 956 -1.92 31.60 18.71
C GLN A 956 -1.77 30.16 18.17
N THR A 957 -2.79 29.64 17.47
CA THR A 957 -2.84 28.23 17.05
C THR A 957 -2.01 27.99 15.80
N PHE A 958 -2.14 28.85 14.79
CA PHE A 958 -1.61 28.57 13.45
C PHE A 958 -0.52 29.54 13.01
N ILE A 959 -0.61 30.82 13.37
CA ILE A 959 0.14 31.89 12.66
C ILE A 959 1.49 32.16 13.31
N VAL A 960 1.54 32.33 14.64
CA VAL A 960 2.73 32.82 15.37
C VAL A 960 4.00 32.00 15.11
N LYS A 961 3.88 30.68 14.96
CA LYS A 961 5.03 29.79 14.69
C LYS A 961 5.62 30.02 13.30
N ARG A 962 4.78 30.06 12.26
CA ARG A 962 5.23 30.31 10.88
C ARG A 962 5.68 31.76 10.70
N PHE A 963 5.03 32.70 11.37
CA PHE A 963 5.38 34.12 11.38
C PHE A 963 6.76 34.37 12.04
N SER A 964 7.03 33.74 13.20
CA SER A 964 8.36 33.85 13.84
C SER A 964 9.47 33.23 12.99
N ALA A 965 9.23 32.07 12.37
CA ALA A 965 10.18 31.46 11.43
C ALA A 965 10.49 32.38 10.24
N ALA A 966 9.46 33.02 9.67
CA ALA A 966 9.62 34.02 8.62
C ALA A 966 10.49 35.21 9.07
N ALA A 967 10.21 35.75 10.25
CA ALA A 967 10.96 36.87 10.82
C ALA A 967 12.44 36.52 11.03
N PHE A 968 12.74 35.37 11.65
CA PHE A 968 14.12 34.93 11.88
C PHE A 968 14.88 34.60 10.59
N LEU A 969 14.21 34.01 9.59
CA LEU A 969 14.80 33.76 8.28
C LEU A 969 15.22 35.08 7.62
N MET A 970 14.33 36.08 7.61
CA MET A 970 14.60 37.38 7.01
C MET A 970 15.68 38.16 7.77
N GLU A 971 15.70 38.07 9.09
CA GLU A 971 16.77 38.63 9.93
C GLU A 971 18.15 38.01 9.60
N LYS A 972 18.19 36.69 9.39
CA LYS A 972 19.42 35.97 9.06
C LYS A 972 19.91 36.30 7.65
N VAL A 973 18.99 36.37 6.68
CA VAL A 973 19.31 36.55 5.25
C VAL A 973 19.57 38.02 4.91
N GLY A 974 18.93 38.97 5.61
CA GLY A 974 19.08 40.41 5.39
C GLY A 974 18.49 40.93 4.07
N LYS A 975 17.68 40.11 3.39
CA LYS A 975 16.95 40.42 2.15
C LYS A 975 15.78 39.44 1.97
N ALA A 976 14.90 39.70 1.02
CA ALA A 976 13.85 38.76 0.61
C ALA A 976 14.42 37.34 0.34
N PRO A 977 14.01 36.32 1.11
CA PRO A 977 14.47 34.94 0.92
C PRO A 977 13.95 34.36 -0.40
N LYS A 978 14.75 33.48 -1.02
CA LYS A 978 14.35 32.76 -2.25
C LYS A 978 13.51 31.52 -1.90
N ASP A 979 12.66 31.06 -2.82
CA ASP A 979 11.73 29.92 -2.64
C ASP A 979 12.31 28.71 -1.88
N ARG A 980 13.51 28.25 -2.23
CA ARG A 980 14.17 27.11 -1.55
C ARG A 980 14.37 27.34 -0.04
N LEU A 981 14.70 28.57 0.37
CA LEU A 981 14.88 28.92 1.78
C LEU A 981 13.54 29.05 2.49
N CYS A 982 12.54 29.63 1.83
CA CYS A 982 11.16 29.73 2.35
C CYS A 982 10.59 28.34 2.66
N ARG A 983 10.71 27.39 1.72
CA ARG A 983 10.21 26.01 1.91
C ARG A 983 10.94 25.28 3.03
N ARG A 984 12.25 25.50 3.17
CA ARG A 984 13.07 24.81 4.19
C ARG A 984 12.80 25.32 5.61
N ASP A 985 12.77 26.65 5.78
CA ASP A 985 12.78 27.25 7.13
C ASP A 985 11.37 27.69 7.59
N VAL A 986 10.43 27.95 6.68
CA VAL A 986 9.05 28.39 6.98
C VAL A 986 8.00 27.34 6.59
N GLY A 987 8.32 26.45 5.64
CA GLY A 987 7.43 25.38 5.19
C GLY A 987 6.51 25.76 4.03
N MET A 988 6.71 26.92 3.39
CA MET A 988 5.91 27.39 2.24
C MET A 988 6.79 28.07 1.19
N GLY A 989 6.31 28.17 -0.06
CA GLY A 989 7.02 28.85 -1.14
C GLY A 989 7.11 30.37 -0.95
N ASP A 990 7.91 31.05 -1.76
CA ASP A 990 8.10 32.51 -1.64
C ASP A 990 6.82 33.33 -1.95
N ALA A 991 6.05 32.94 -2.97
CA ALA A 991 4.77 33.56 -3.28
C ALA A 991 3.73 33.37 -2.16
N ALA A 992 3.61 32.14 -1.65
CA ALA A 992 2.74 31.81 -0.52
C ALA A 992 3.17 32.55 0.76
N MET A 993 4.48 32.68 0.99
CA MET A 993 5.03 33.46 2.12
C MET A 993 4.69 34.95 2.03
N ARG A 994 4.69 35.54 0.82
CA ARG A 994 4.25 36.93 0.62
C ARG A 994 2.78 37.11 0.98
N SER A 995 1.91 36.25 0.45
CA SER A 995 0.47 36.26 0.74
C SER A 995 0.21 36.05 2.24
N PHE A 996 0.87 35.07 2.85
CA PHE A 996 0.78 34.79 4.29
C PHE A 996 1.14 35.99 5.17
N LEU A 997 2.23 36.70 4.86
CA LEU A 997 2.63 37.89 5.60
C LEU A 997 1.62 39.03 5.42
N GLY A 998 1.07 39.21 4.21
CA GLY A 998 -0.03 40.13 3.96
C GLY A 998 -1.28 39.80 4.77
N SER A 999 -1.72 38.55 4.78
CA SER A 999 -2.83 38.07 5.59
C SER A 999 -2.56 38.19 7.10
N SER A 1000 -1.30 38.04 7.54
CA SER A 1000 -0.91 38.24 8.94
C SER A 1000 -1.06 39.70 9.39
N VAL A 1001 -0.74 40.67 8.51
CA VAL A 1001 -1.00 42.09 8.77
C VAL A 1001 -2.49 42.33 8.93
N GLN A 1002 -3.29 41.83 7.99
CA GLN A 1002 -4.74 42.02 8.03
C GLN A 1002 -5.40 41.33 9.25
N LEU A 1003 -4.91 40.16 9.67
CA LEU A 1003 -5.36 39.50 10.89
C LEU A 1003 -5.10 40.36 12.13
N LEU A 1004 -3.89 40.90 12.26
CA LEU A 1004 -3.51 41.72 13.42
C LEU A 1004 -4.29 43.06 13.43
N GLN A 1005 -4.56 43.65 12.27
CA GLN A 1005 -5.44 44.81 12.15
C GLN A 1005 -6.87 44.50 12.58
N ALA A 1006 -7.46 43.41 12.06
CA ALA A 1006 -8.80 42.98 12.45
C ALA A 1006 -8.89 42.67 13.96
N LEU A 1007 -7.84 42.09 14.55
CA LEU A 1007 -7.76 41.86 15.99
C LEU A 1007 -7.75 43.18 16.78
N MET A 1008 -6.98 44.18 16.34
CA MET A 1008 -6.94 45.49 16.99
C MET A 1008 -8.26 46.25 16.88
N GLU A 1009 -8.90 46.20 15.70
CA GLU A 1009 -10.21 46.82 15.46
C GLU A 1009 -11.28 46.17 16.34
N ALA A 1010 -11.33 44.83 16.37
CA ALA A 1010 -12.27 44.09 17.19
C ALA A 1010 -12.07 44.34 18.70
N ASP A 1011 -10.82 44.32 19.19
CA ASP A 1011 -10.49 44.61 20.60
C ASP A 1011 -10.98 46.00 21.03
N SER A 1012 -10.85 47.01 20.15
CA SER A 1012 -11.35 48.35 20.44
C SER A 1012 -12.88 48.46 20.47
N ALA A 1013 -13.57 47.60 19.71
CA ALA A 1013 -15.04 47.59 19.63
C ALA A 1013 -15.71 46.67 20.66
N VAL A 1014 -14.96 45.78 21.32
CA VAL A 1014 -15.46 44.85 22.36
C VAL A 1014 -16.05 45.58 23.56
N GLU A 1015 -15.55 46.77 23.90
CA GLU A 1015 -16.11 47.59 24.99
C GLU A 1015 -17.48 48.22 24.64
N GLU A 1016 -17.81 48.37 23.36
CA GLU A 1016 -19.02 49.05 22.89
C GLU A 1016 -20.22 48.11 22.70
N VAL A 1017 -19.98 46.81 22.51
CA VAL A 1017 -20.99 45.79 22.20
C VAL A 1017 -21.04 44.73 23.30
N SER A 1018 -22.21 44.20 23.66
CA SER A 1018 -22.32 43.08 24.62
C SER A 1018 -21.96 41.73 23.98
N ALA A 1019 -21.42 40.80 24.76
CA ALA A 1019 -21.18 39.43 24.31
C ALA A 1019 -22.50 38.74 23.93
N PRO A 1020 -22.54 37.98 22.81
CA PRO A 1020 -23.74 37.27 22.36
C PRO A 1020 -23.98 35.98 23.15
N ASP A 1021 -25.25 35.60 23.33
CA ASP A 1021 -25.63 34.31 23.91
C ASP A 1021 -25.54 33.19 22.85
N VAL A 1022 -24.78 32.13 23.14
CA VAL A 1022 -24.66 30.96 22.25
C VAL A 1022 -25.79 29.96 22.53
N CYS A 1023 -26.85 30.05 21.73
CA CYS A 1023 -28.01 29.17 21.78
C CYS A 1023 -27.97 28.09 20.69
N VAL A 1024 -28.68 26.98 20.93
CA VAL A 1024 -29.05 25.98 19.91
C VAL A 1024 -30.56 25.94 19.76
N GLU A 1025 -31.05 25.32 18.70
CA GLU A 1025 -32.48 25.09 18.49
C GLU A 1025 -33.05 24.17 19.59
N GLU A 1026 -34.31 24.40 19.99
CA GLU A 1026 -34.96 23.71 21.13
C GLU A 1026 -34.87 22.18 21.03
N VAL A 1027 -35.16 21.61 19.87
CA VAL A 1027 -35.09 20.16 19.60
C VAL A 1027 -33.66 19.61 19.61
N TRP A 1028 -32.64 20.46 19.60
CA TRP A 1028 -31.21 20.13 19.66
C TRP A 1028 -30.57 20.51 21.01
N GLY A 1029 -31.36 20.90 22.02
CA GLY A 1029 -30.88 21.30 23.34
C GLY A 1029 -30.08 20.25 24.11
N GLY A 1030 -30.20 18.97 23.75
CA GLY A 1030 -29.42 17.85 24.30
C GLY A 1030 -28.09 17.57 23.61
N ALA A 1031 -27.59 18.48 22.76
CA ALA A 1031 -26.29 18.31 22.11
C ALA A 1031 -25.14 18.43 23.13
N GLU A 1032 -24.50 17.30 23.41
CA GLU A 1032 -23.35 17.17 24.32
C GLU A 1032 -22.12 16.76 23.51
N GLY A 1033 -21.14 17.67 23.40
CA GLY A 1033 -19.96 17.45 22.58
C GLY A 1033 -18.87 18.48 22.84
N PRO A 1034 -17.85 18.58 21.96
CA PRO A 1034 -16.79 19.57 22.11
C PRO A 1034 -17.36 20.99 22.09
N VAL A 1035 -16.73 21.88 22.86
CA VAL A 1035 -17.06 23.31 22.90
C VAL A 1035 -16.91 23.91 21.50
N SER A 1036 -17.90 24.68 21.06
CA SER A 1036 -17.91 25.27 19.72
C SER A 1036 -16.81 26.32 19.56
N ILE A 1037 -16.42 26.61 18.31
CA ILE A 1037 -15.41 27.65 18.02
C ILE A 1037 -15.86 29.02 18.55
N VAL A 1038 -17.16 29.31 18.52
CA VAL A 1038 -17.71 30.57 19.00
C VAL A 1038 -17.64 30.67 20.51
N GLU A 1039 -17.99 29.60 21.24
CA GLU A 1039 -17.82 29.57 22.71
C GLU A 1039 -16.33 29.71 23.10
N LEU A 1040 -15.43 29.01 22.40
CA LEU A 1040 -13.98 29.16 22.60
C LEU A 1040 -13.49 30.59 22.30
N ALA A 1041 -14.09 31.26 21.31
CA ALA A 1041 -13.77 32.64 20.98
C ALA A 1041 -14.22 33.61 22.08
N LEU A 1042 -15.42 33.41 22.64
CA LEU A 1042 -15.93 34.21 23.76
C LEU A 1042 -15.13 34.01 25.05
N ASP A 1043 -14.53 32.83 25.24
CA ASP A 1043 -13.66 32.50 26.38
C ASP A 1043 -12.22 33.07 26.25
N GLN A 1044 -11.88 33.76 25.15
CA GLN A 1044 -10.54 34.32 24.98
C GLN A 1044 -10.27 35.48 25.94
N ARG A 1045 -9.02 35.53 26.44
CA ARG A 1045 -8.55 36.64 27.28
C ARG A 1045 -8.31 37.90 26.44
N SER A 1046 -8.49 39.07 27.05
CA SER A 1046 -8.12 40.35 26.43
C SER A 1046 -6.63 40.38 26.04
N VAL A 1047 -6.34 41.05 24.93
CA VAL A 1047 -4.97 41.23 24.46
C VAL A 1047 -4.37 42.51 25.02
N HIS A 1048 -3.03 42.55 25.13
CA HIS A 1048 -2.32 43.77 25.39
C HIS A 1048 -2.19 44.56 24.08
N TYR A 1049 -3.13 45.49 23.82
CA TYR A 1049 -3.22 46.25 22.56
C TYR A 1049 -1.88 46.78 22.03
N PRO A 1050 -1.00 47.42 22.85
CA PRO A 1050 0.31 47.87 22.37
C PRO A 1050 1.21 46.74 21.85
N LEU A 1051 1.10 45.53 22.40
CA LEU A 1051 1.85 44.36 21.94
C LEU A 1051 1.33 43.86 20.59
N VAL A 1052 0.01 43.88 20.37
CA VAL A 1052 -0.59 43.54 19.07
C VAL A 1052 -0.16 44.55 18.00
N GLN A 1053 -0.23 45.84 18.33
CA GLN A 1053 0.27 46.92 17.48
C GLN A 1053 1.74 46.70 17.12
N HIS A 1054 2.59 46.39 18.09
CA HIS A 1054 4.01 46.10 17.89
C HIS A 1054 4.26 44.94 16.92
N HIS A 1055 3.49 43.85 17.03
CA HIS A 1055 3.53 42.74 16.06
C HIS A 1055 3.04 43.14 14.66
N CYS A 1056 2.02 44.00 14.58
CA CYS A 1056 1.49 44.50 13.33
C CYS A 1056 2.55 45.32 12.56
N VAL A 1057 3.37 46.11 13.28
CA VAL A 1057 4.52 46.82 12.69
C VAL A 1057 5.52 45.84 12.07
N LEU A 1058 5.91 44.80 12.82
CA LEU A 1058 6.84 43.80 12.33
C LEU A 1058 6.26 43.04 11.12
N ALA A 1059 4.97 42.69 11.16
CA ALA A 1059 4.29 42.01 10.05
C ALA A 1059 4.30 42.89 8.79
N SER A 1060 4.03 44.18 8.95
CA SER A 1060 4.06 45.16 7.85
C SER A 1060 5.45 45.28 7.24
N LEU A 1061 6.51 45.31 8.07
CA LEU A 1061 7.89 45.33 7.61
C LEU A 1061 8.31 44.05 6.87
N LEU A 1062 7.91 42.89 7.37
CA LEU A 1062 8.19 41.59 6.73
C LEU A 1062 7.47 41.48 5.38
N HIS A 1063 6.18 41.86 5.34
CA HIS A 1063 5.39 41.89 4.12
C HIS A 1063 6.01 42.86 3.08
N ALA A 1064 6.34 44.09 3.49
CA ALA A 1064 7.00 45.07 2.63
C ALA A 1064 8.35 44.57 2.12
N ALA A 1065 9.17 43.94 2.96
CA ALA A 1065 10.45 43.39 2.55
C ALA A 1065 10.32 42.26 1.51
N MET A 1066 9.28 41.44 1.59
CA MET A 1066 8.95 40.40 0.59
C MET A 1066 8.32 40.96 -0.69
N THR A 1067 7.51 42.01 -0.59
CA THR A 1067 6.81 42.62 -1.73
C THR A 1067 7.75 43.49 -2.57
N PHE A 1068 8.57 44.31 -1.93
CA PHE A 1068 9.50 45.24 -2.59
C PHE A 1068 10.94 44.73 -2.67
N SER A 1069 11.20 43.49 -2.25
CA SER A 1069 12.53 42.86 -2.27
C SER A 1069 13.61 43.66 -1.52
N LEU A 1070 13.24 44.26 -0.39
CA LEU A 1070 14.10 45.15 0.37
C LEU A 1070 15.29 44.41 0.98
N ARG A 1071 16.44 45.10 1.08
CA ARG A 1071 17.62 44.61 1.80
C ARG A 1071 17.62 45.18 3.21
N LEU A 1072 16.93 44.49 4.12
CA LEU A 1072 16.86 44.89 5.53
C LEU A 1072 16.82 43.68 6.45
N LYS A 1073 17.26 43.90 7.69
CA LYS A 1073 17.13 42.97 8.82
C LYS A 1073 15.97 43.46 9.70
N PRO A 1074 14.76 42.86 9.60
CA PRO A 1074 13.55 43.45 10.16
C PRO A 1074 13.59 43.59 11.68
N LEU A 1075 14.17 42.61 12.38
CA LEU A 1075 14.27 42.65 13.84
C LEU A 1075 15.30 43.68 14.28
N SER A 1076 16.37 43.92 13.51
CA SER A 1076 17.38 44.93 13.86
C SER A 1076 16.86 46.36 13.92
N LEU A 1077 15.68 46.63 13.36
CA LEU A 1077 14.98 47.92 13.45
C LEU A 1077 14.36 48.17 14.83
N PHE A 1078 14.36 47.20 15.73
CA PHE A 1078 13.84 47.34 17.09
C PHE A 1078 14.97 47.32 18.11
N ASP A 1079 14.76 48.01 19.23
CA ASP A 1079 15.65 47.98 20.38
C ASP A 1079 15.61 46.61 21.10
N SER A 1080 16.44 46.42 22.12
CA SER A 1080 16.49 45.14 22.84
C SER A 1080 15.17 44.80 23.54
N LYS A 1081 14.43 45.79 24.06
CA LYS A 1081 13.15 45.57 24.73
C LYS A 1081 12.07 45.16 23.73
N GLY A 1082 11.94 45.88 22.63
CA GLY A 1082 11.02 45.57 21.54
C GLY A 1082 11.30 44.21 20.88
N LYS A 1083 12.58 43.84 20.70
CA LYS A 1083 12.95 42.50 20.20
C LYS A 1083 12.48 41.37 21.12
N ASN A 1084 12.63 41.55 22.43
CA ASN A 1084 12.28 40.53 23.43
C ASN A 1084 10.77 40.35 23.63
N ALA A 1085 9.98 41.34 23.21
CA ALA A 1085 8.52 41.32 23.29
C ALA A 1085 7.86 40.51 22.15
N PHE A 1086 8.53 40.31 21.01
CA PHE A 1086 7.97 39.57 19.89
C PHE A 1086 7.74 38.09 20.19
N PHE A 1087 6.70 37.53 19.57
CA PHE A 1087 6.27 36.14 19.62
C PHE A 1087 5.89 35.64 21.02
N ARG A 1088 5.70 36.55 21.98
CA ARG A 1088 5.07 36.28 23.27
C ARG A 1088 3.56 36.16 23.11
N ASP A 1089 2.90 35.59 24.12
CA ASP A 1089 1.44 35.58 24.20
C ASP A 1089 0.90 37.02 24.11
N LEU A 1090 -0.09 37.25 23.24
CA LEU A 1090 -0.65 38.58 23.01
C LEU A 1090 -1.37 39.13 24.24
N SER A 1091 -1.80 38.28 25.18
CA SER A 1091 -2.36 38.71 26.48
C SER A 1091 -1.29 39.13 27.49
N SER A 1092 0.01 38.90 27.19
CA SER A 1092 1.09 39.23 28.11
C SER A 1092 1.40 40.73 28.13
N ILE A 1093 1.47 41.31 29.32
CA ILE A 1093 1.89 42.69 29.51
C ILE A 1093 3.41 42.76 29.31
N GLN A 1094 3.86 43.48 28.28
CA GLN A 1094 5.27 43.66 27.94
C GLN A 1094 5.68 45.13 28.07
N LEU A 1095 6.88 45.37 28.61
CA LEU A 1095 7.50 46.69 28.63
C LEU A 1095 8.01 47.04 27.22
N LEU A 1096 7.20 47.77 26.47
CA LEU A 1096 7.58 48.31 25.16
C LEU A 1096 8.36 49.62 25.31
N PRO A 1097 9.15 50.02 24.29
CA PRO A 1097 9.97 51.22 24.36
C PRO A 1097 9.09 52.48 24.35
N SER A 1098 9.17 53.29 25.40
CA SER A 1098 8.58 54.63 25.49
C SER A 1098 9.66 55.62 25.93
N GLY A 1099 10.16 56.44 25.01
CA GLY A 1099 11.21 57.43 25.28
C GLY A 1099 12.09 57.76 24.06
N ASP A 1100 13.03 58.70 24.23
CA ASP A 1100 13.98 59.10 23.18
C ASP A 1100 14.80 57.92 22.67
N MET A 1101 14.79 57.73 21.36
CA MET A 1101 15.42 56.60 20.69
C MET A 1101 16.90 56.82 20.45
N ASP A 1102 17.69 55.75 20.57
CA ASP A 1102 19.11 55.76 20.23
C ASP A 1102 19.34 56.29 18.81
N HIS A 1103 20.15 57.36 18.70
CA HIS A 1103 20.49 58.00 17.42
C HIS A 1103 21.04 57.01 16.38
N SER A 1104 21.74 55.96 16.82
CA SER A 1104 22.24 54.91 15.93
C SER A 1104 21.12 54.05 15.33
N LEU A 1105 20.06 53.76 16.11
CA LEU A 1105 18.90 53.02 15.65
C LEU A 1105 18.02 53.86 14.73
N VAL A 1106 17.89 55.17 15.02
CA VAL A 1106 17.21 56.14 14.14
C VAL A 1106 17.92 56.23 12.80
N ALA A 1107 19.26 56.26 12.78
CA ALA A 1107 20.04 56.25 11.54
C ALA A 1107 19.82 54.98 10.72
N VAL A 1108 19.80 53.79 11.35
CA VAL A 1108 19.52 52.51 10.67
C VAL A 1108 18.09 52.48 10.10
N ARG A 1109 17.11 53.00 10.83
CA ARG A 1109 15.72 53.12 10.36
C ARG A 1109 15.59 54.09 9.19
N GLN A 1110 16.35 55.18 9.21
CA GLN A 1110 16.43 56.11 8.09
C GLN A 1110 17.04 55.42 6.86
N GLU A 1111 18.19 54.75 6.98
CA GLU A 1111 18.87 54.08 5.84
C GLU A 1111 17.97 53.09 5.07
N VAL A 1112 17.09 52.37 5.75
CA VAL A 1112 16.14 51.43 5.11
C VAL A 1112 15.23 52.13 4.09
N SER A 1113 14.87 53.38 4.34
CA SER A 1113 14.06 54.21 3.45
C SER A 1113 14.88 54.89 2.35
N HIS A 1114 16.21 55.03 2.51
CA HIS A 1114 17.08 55.74 1.56
C HIS A 1114 17.72 54.82 0.49
N ASN A 1115 18.16 53.60 0.85
CA ASN A 1115 19.08 52.80 0.01
C ASN A 1115 18.45 51.67 -0.83
N ASN A 1116 17.12 51.46 -0.75
CA ASN A 1116 16.45 50.38 -1.48
C ASN A 1116 15.85 50.87 -2.81
N GLY A 1117 16.70 51.33 -3.73
CA GLY A 1117 16.32 51.58 -5.12
C GLY A 1117 15.78 50.31 -5.79
N VAL A 1118 14.45 50.16 -5.79
CA VAL A 1118 13.73 49.05 -6.43
C VAL A 1118 14.01 49.14 -7.94
N LYS A 1119 14.44 48.03 -8.54
CA LYS A 1119 14.69 47.93 -9.98
C LYS A 1119 13.40 47.55 -10.70
N HIS A 1120 12.94 48.43 -11.59
CA HIS A 1120 11.93 48.25 -12.64
C HIS A 1120 10.85 47.18 -12.36
N SER A 1121 9.77 47.59 -11.68
CA SER A 1121 8.49 46.84 -11.69
C SER A 1121 7.29 47.77 -11.54
N SER A 1122 6.12 47.36 -12.04
CA SER A 1122 4.84 48.09 -11.99
C SER A 1122 4.29 48.38 -10.58
N THR A 1123 4.95 47.85 -9.53
CA THR A 1123 4.60 48.03 -8.10
C THR A 1123 5.30 49.23 -7.43
N GLU A 1124 6.07 50.04 -8.18
CA GLU A 1124 6.88 51.16 -7.67
C GLU A 1124 6.06 52.30 -7.02
N ASP A 1125 4.81 52.50 -7.43
CA ASP A 1125 3.97 53.61 -6.94
C ASP A 1125 3.50 53.46 -5.48
N MET A 1126 3.55 52.25 -4.91
CA MET A 1126 3.05 51.96 -3.55
C MET A 1126 4.13 52.07 -2.45
N TRP A 1127 5.41 51.99 -2.79
CA TRP A 1127 6.48 52.00 -1.78
C TRP A 1127 6.59 53.33 -1.00
N PRO A 1128 6.45 54.50 -1.65
CA PRO A 1128 6.48 55.78 -0.94
C PRO A 1128 5.35 55.92 0.10
N SER A 1129 4.12 55.48 -0.20
CA SER A 1129 3.02 55.52 0.77
C SER A 1129 3.26 54.59 1.96
N VAL A 1130 3.77 53.38 1.71
CA VAL A 1130 4.17 52.42 2.76
C VAL A 1130 5.31 52.99 3.64
N CYS A 1131 6.29 53.69 3.07
CA CYS A 1131 7.33 54.36 3.84
C CYS A 1131 6.77 55.44 4.77
N MET A 1132 5.77 56.19 4.30
CA MET A 1132 5.12 57.23 5.09
C MET A 1132 4.29 56.64 6.24
N GLU A 1133 3.52 55.57 6.00
CA GLU A 1133 2.81 54.83 7.04
C GLU A 1133 3.75 54.23 8.09
N LEU A 1134 4.86 53.61 7.66
CA LEU A 1134 5.84 53.02 8.57
C LEU A 1134 6.63 54.08 9.35
N SER A 1135 6.82 55.28 8.80
CA SER A 1135 7.63 56.33 9.42
C SER A 1135 7.05 56.88 10.72
N SER A 1136 5.72 57.03 10.79
CA SER A 1136 5.02 57.46 12.01
C SER A 1136 5.17 56.42 13.12
N ILE A 1137 5.10 55.13 12.75
CA ILE A 1137 5.17 53.99 13.67
C ILE A 1137 6.61 53.70 14.12
N LEU A 1138 7.58 53.86 13.22
CA LEU A 1138 9.02 53.70 13.50
C LEU A 1138 9.68 54.97 14.03
N GLN A 1139 8.89 56.02 14.33
CA GLN A 1139 9.37 57.30 14.86
C GLN A 1139 10.49 57.91 14.00
N VAL A 1140 10.44 57.69 12.67
CA VAL A 1140 11.34 58.33 11.70
C VAL A 1140 10.72 59.66 11.31
N ASN A 1141 11.52 60.73 11.27
CA ASN A 1141 11.04 62.03 10.83
C ASN A 1141 10.51 61.95 9.38
N THR A 1142 9.20 62.08 9.23
CA THR A 1142 8.45 62.02 7.97
C THR A 1142 8.96 63.03 6.95
N ASP A 1143 9.45 64.18 7.42
CA ASP A 1143 9.94 65.26 6.56
C ASP A 1143 11.28 64.91 5.88
N ILE A 1144 12.14 64.12 6.54
CA ILE A 1144 13.37 63.60 5.92
C ILE A 1144 13.01 62.69 4.72
N LEU A 1145 12.00 61.84 4.88
CA LEU A 1145 11.57 60.92 3.83
C LEU A 1145 10.89 61.63 2.66
N ARG A 1146 10.05 62.63 2.93
CA ARG A 1146 9.45 63.48 1.89
C ARG A 1146 10.51 64.19 1.06
N ARG A 1147 11.52 64.78 1.71
CA ARG A 1147 12.63 65.45 1.01
C ARG A 1147 13.42 64.50 0.11
N HIS A 1148 13.71 63.30 0.61
CA HIS A 1148 14.39 62.28 -0.17
C HIS A 1148 13.56 61.83 -1.38
N LEU A 1149 12.25 61.61 -1.19
CA LEU A 1149 11.32 61.26 -2.28
C LEU A 1149 11.28 62.34 -3.36
N VAL A 1150 11.23 63.62 -2.98
CA VAL A 1150 11.29 64.74 -3.93
C VAL A 1150 12.59 64.72 -4.72
N CYS A 1151 13.74 64.55 -4.04
CA CYS A 1151 15.05 64.47 -4.71
C CYS A 1151 15.12 63.29 -5.69
N GLU A 1152 14.57 62.13 -5.32
CA GLU A 1152 14.59 60.92 -6.15
C GLU A 1152 13.64 61.03 -7.36
N LEU A 1153 12.47 61.65 -7.21
CA LEU A 1153 11.57 61.94 -8.34
C LEU A 1153 12.23 62.89 -9.36
N TYR A 1154 12.94 63.92 -8.88
CA TYR A 1154 13.79 64.72 -9.75
C TYR A 1154 14.97 63.89 -10.31
N ASN A 1155 15.59 62.99 -9.55
CA ASN A 1155 16.67 62.14 -10.09
C ASN A 1155 16.22 61.29 -11.30
N GLN A 1156 14.95 60.87 -11.30
CA GLN A 1156 14.32 60.06 -12.35
C GLN A 1156 13.73 60.87 -13.52
N GLY A 1157 13.71 62.21 -13.43
CA GLY A 1157 13.09 63.07 -14.47
C GLY A 1157 11.57 63.23 -14.36
N LEU A 1158 10.98 62.83 -13.23
CA LEU A 1158 9.54 62.94 -12.94
C LEU A 1158 9.21 64.28 -12.26
N ASP A 1159 9.67 65.38 -12.85
CA ASP A 1159 9.70 66.71 -12.22
C ASP A 1159 8.31 67.15 -11.73
N LEU A 1160 7.26 67.06 -12.56
CA LEU A 1160 5.90 67.48 -12.17
C LEU A 1160 5.37 66.78 -10.91
N ARG A 1161 5.63 65.47 -10.77
CA ARG A 1161 5.23 64.70 -9.58
C ARG A 1161 6.10 65.04 -8.37
N ALA A 1162 7.37 65.35 -8.58
CA ALA A 1162 8.25 65.86 -7.52
C ALA A 1162 7.73 67.21 -6.98
N GLU A 1163 7.20 68.06 -7.85
CA GLU A 1163 6.61 69.36 -7.45
C GLU A 1163 5.35 69.21 -6.59
N GLU A 1164 4.50 68.22 -6.88
CA GLU A 1164 3.31 67.92 -6.08
C GLU A 1164 3.70 67.49 -4.66
N VAL A 1165 4.63 66.54 -4.54
CA VAL A 1165 5.11 66.02 -3.24
C VAL A 1165 5.87 67.11 -2.46
N MET A 1166 6.60 67.98 -3.16
CA MET A 1166 7.36 69.08 -2.56
C MET A 1166 6.49 70.06 -1.76
N MET A 1167 5.18 70.16 -2.06
CA MET A 1167 4.26 71.01 -1.31
C MET A 1167 4.06 70.55 0.15
N GLU A 1168 4.28 69.27 0.44
CA GLU A 1168 4.14 68.69 1.78
C GLU A 1168 5.43 68.71 2.62
N VAL A 1169 6.54 69.24 2.08
CA VAL A 1169 7.82 69.34 2.79
C VAL A 1169 7.84 70.56 3.72
N GLN A 1170 8.20 70.32 4.98
CA GLN A 1170 8.33 71.32 6.04
C GLN A 1170 9.68 72.05 5.96
N ASP A 1171 10.81 71.32 5.90
CA ASP A 1171 12.16 71.91 5.87
C ASP A 1171 12.62 72.18 4.43
N LYS A 1172 12.18 73.31 3.88
CA LYS A 1172 12.47 73.74 2.50
C LYS A 1172 13.93 74.15 2.29
N ASP A 1173 14.60 74.65 3.32
CA ASP A 1173 15.99 75.14 3.23
C ASP A 1173 16.96 73.98 2.93
N VAL A 1174 16.82 72.88 3.67
CA VAL A 1174 17.65 71.68 3.45
C VAL A 1174 17.25 70.98 2.14
N LEU A 1175 15.96 70.96 1.80
CA LEU A 1175 15.52 70.43 0.50
C LEU A 1175 16.13 71.21 -0.67
N GLY A 1176 16.11 72.54 -0.60
CA GLY A 1176 16.74 73.41 -1.59
C GLY A 1176 18.23 73.11 -1.75
N SER A 1177 18.91 72.82 -0.64
CA SER A 1177 20.34 72.47 -0.64
C SER A 1177 20.61 71.13 -1.33
N GLN A 1178 19.75 70.13 -1.09
CA GLN A 1178 19.84 68.81 -1.72
C GLN A 1178 19.53 68.88 -3.23
N LEU A 1179 18.50 69.63 -3.62
CA LEU A 1179 18.11 69.82 -5.01
C LEU A 1179 19.12 70.66 -5.81
N LEU A 1180 19.89 71.53 -5.15
CA LEU A 1180 20.98 72.28 -5.77
C LEU A 1180 22.08 71.35 -6.29
N VAL A 1181 22.42 70.29 -5.55
CA VAL A 1181 23.39 69.26 -5.97
C VAL A 1181 22.87 68.54 -7.21
N LEU A 1182 21.62 68.08 -7.18
CA LEU A 1182 20.99 67.35 -8.28
C LEU A 1182 20.83 68.21 -9.55
N THR A 1183 20.56 69.50 -9.37
CA THR A 1183 20.56 70.50 -10.44
C THR A 1183 21.94 70.66 -11.06
N GLY A 1184 22.98 70.73 -10.22
CA GLY A 1184 24.38 70.76 -10.66
C GLY A 1184 24.77 69.52 -11.47
N GLN A 1185 24.36 68.33 -11.03
CA GLN A 1185 24.57 67.07 -11.74
C GLN A 1185 23.89 67.06 -13.10
N ARG A 1186 22.60 67.46 -13.19
CA ARG A 1186 21.86 67.55 -14.46
C ARG A 1186 22.52 68.49 -15.47
N LEU A 1187 22.96 69.65 -15.00
CA LEU A 1187 23.68 70.63 -15.82
C LEU A 1187 25.06 70.13 -16.23
N ALA A 1188 25.79 69.47 -15.33
CA ALA A 1188 27.09 68.87 -15.62
C ALA A 1188 26.98 67.75 -16.66
N PHE A 1189 25.92 66.93 -16.63
CA PHE A 1189 25.66 65.95 -17.70
C PHE A 1189 25.43 66.65 -19.04
N SER A 1190 24.50 67.60 -19.08
CA SER A 1190 24.08 68.29 -20.31
C SER A 1190 25.23 69.09 -20.96
N LEU A 1191 26.08 69.73 -20.15
CA LEU A 1191 27.17 70.59 -20.63
C LEU A 1191 28.49 69.86 -20.87
N LEU A 1192 28.84 68.84 -20.07
CA LEU A 1192 30.16 68.18 -20.11
C LEU A 1192 30.14 66.75 -20.68
N HIS A 1193 29.01 66.03 -20.59
CA HIS A 1193 28.95 64.58 -20.87
C HIS A 1193 27.96 64.17 -21.99
N SER A 1194 27.24 65.12 -22.59
CA SER A 1194 26.43 64.87 -23.80
C SER A 1194 27.29 64.28 -24.93
N GLN A 1195 26.83 63.17 -25.54
CA GLN A 1195 27.49 62.49 -26.67
C GLN A 1195 27.66 63.39 -27.92
N SER A 1196 27.01 64.56 -27.93
CA SER A 1196 27.27 65.63 -28.87
C SER A 1196 28.04 66.75 -28.15
N GLN A 1197 29.37 66.65 -28.12
CA GLN A 1197 30.23 67.79 -27.78
C GLN A 1197 30.13 68.81 -28.93
N THR A 1198 29.03 69.54 -28.98
CA THR A 1198 28.82 70.59 -29.96
C THR A 1198 29.70 71.79 -29.59
N LYS A 1199 30.35 72.41 -30.58
CA LYS A 1199 31.12 73.66 -30.45
C LYS A 1199 30.42 74.75 -29.58
N PRO A 1200 29.07 74.90 -29.60
CA PRO A 1200 28.33 75.81 -28.73
C PRO A 1200 28.45 75.51 -27.22
N ASN A 1201 28.47 74.24 -26.79
CA ASN A 1201 28.53 73.90 -25.36
C ASN A 1201 29.89 74.27 -24.74
N MET A 1202 30.97 74.11 -25.52
CA MET A 1202 32.32 74.53 -25.14
C MET A 1202 32.48 76.06 -25.10
N GLU A 1203 31.86 76.79 -26.03
CA GLU A 1203 31.81 78.26 -25.98
C GLU A 1203 31.02 78.77 -24.76
N LEU A 1204 29.97 78.06 -24.37
CA LEU A 1204 29.14 78.41 -23.21
C LEU A 1204 29.88 78.14 -21.90
N LEU A 1205 30.59 77.00 -21.79
CA LEU A 1205 31.49 76.68 -20.68
C LEU A 1205 32.61 77.72 -20.53
N ALA A 1206 33.19 78.21 -21.64
CA ALA A 1206 34.23 79.24 -21.62
C ALA A 1206 33.72 80.62 -21.16
N ARG A 1207 32.40 80.86 -21.20
CA ARG A 1207 31.74 82.09 -20.71
C ARG A 1207 31.32 81.99 -19.24
N LEU A 1208 31.45 80.82 -18.62
CA LEU A 1208 31.16 80.65 -17.20
C LEU A 1208 32.32 81.17 -16.33
N PRO A 1209 32.02 81.82 -15.18
CA PRO A 1209 33.00 82.11 -14.15
C PRO A 1209 33.80 80.85 -13.75
N PRO A 1210 35.11 80.99 -13.48
CA PRO A 1210 35.96 79.87 -13.11
C PRO A 1210 35.44 79.07 -11.91
N THR A 1211 34.81 79.73 -10.94
CA THR A 1211 34.22 79.10 -9.75
C THR A 1211 33.03 78.20 -10.10
N LEU A 1212 32.13 78.66 -10.97
CA LEU A 1212 30.96 77.88 -11.42
C LEU A 1212 31.38 76.71 -12.32
N CYS A 1213 32.37 76.93 -13.20
CA CYS A 1213 32.93 75.85 -14.02
C CYS A 1213 33.60 74.77 -13.15
N THR A 1214 34.30 75.16 -12.09
CA THR A 1214 34.91 74.23 -11.13
C THR A 1214 33.86 73.45 -10.34
N TRP A 1215 32.80 74.13 -9.89
CA TRP A 1215 31.67 73.48 -9.21
C TRP A 1215 30.95 72.47 -10.11
N LEU A 1216 30.60 72.83 -11.35
CA LEU A 1216 29.97 71.91 -12.31
C LEU A 1216 30.86 70.71 -12.66
N LYS A 1217 32.19 70.90 -12.73
CA LYS A 1217 33.15 69.79 -12.94
C LYS A 1217 33.29 68.88 -11.73
N ALA A 1218 32.97 69.37 -10.53
CA ALA A 1218 32.97 68.58 -9.29
C ALA A 1218 31.66 67.80 -9.08
N MET A 1219 30.59 68.14 -9.83
CA MET A 1219 29.36 67.36 -9.81
C MET A 1219 29.56 66.08 -10.61
N ASP A 1220 29.27 64.93 -10.00
CA ASP A 1220 29.30 63.62 -10.67
C ASP A 1220 27.93 63.31 -11.29
N PRO A 1221 27.78 63.34 -12.63
CA PRO A 1221 26.51 63.03 -13.27
C PRO A 1221 26.22 61.53 -13.37
N SER A 1222 27.15 60.65 -12.97
CA SER A 1222 26.94 59.20 -12.95
C SER A 1222 25.90 58.75 -11.91
N GLU A 1223 25.60 59.61 -10.93
CA GLU A 1223 24.57 59.39 -9.92
C GLU A 1223 23.14 59.67 -10.44
N LEU A 1224 23.00 60.25 -11.64
CA LEU A 1224 21.70 60.54 -12.24
C LEU A 1224 21.05 59.28 -12.81
N ARG A 1225 19.81 58.98 -12.39
CA ARG A 1225 19.03 57.87 -12.97
C ARG A 1225 18.47 58.20 -14.35
N CYS A 1226 18.05 59.45 -14.56
CA CYS A 1226 17.70 59.99 -15.86
C CYS A 1226 18.63 61.16 -16.20
N PRO A 1227 19.78 60.90 -16.85
CA PRO A 1227 20.72 61.96 -17.16
C PRO A 1227 20.26 62.86 -18.33
N SER A 1228 19.44 62.35 -19.26
CA SER A 1228 18.96 63.07 -20.44
C SER A 1228 17.65 63.85 -20.21
N VAL A 1229 17.56 64.63 -19.14
CA VAL A 1229 16.38 65.47 -18.84
C VAL A 1229 16.42 66.75 -19.70
N PRO A 1230 15.30 67.19 -20.31
CA PRO A 1230 15.25 68.44 -21.06
C PRO A 1230 15.75 69.66 -20.26
N LEU A 1231 16.51 70.54 -20.93
CA LEU A 1231 17.03 71.77 -20.32
C LEU A 1231 15.94 72.69 -19.76
N SER A 1232 14.73 72.66 -20.35
CA SER A 1232 13.56 73.41 -19.85
C SER A 1232 13.11 72.94 -18.46
N GLN A 1233 13.14 71.63 -18.19
CA GLN A 1233 12.81 71.06 -16.88
C GLN A 1233 13.90 71.35 -15.85
N SER A 1234 15.17 71.24 -16.25
CA SER A 1234 16.31 71.65 -15.41
C SER A 1234 16.27 73.14 -15.06
N SER A 1235 15.85 74.00 -15.99
CA SER A 1235 15.63 75.44 -15.73
C SER A 1235 14.51 75.70 -14.72
N ARG A 1236 13.43 74.91 -14.77
CA ARG A 1236 12.31 75.03 -13.83
C ARG A 1236 12.71 74.60 -12.42
N LEU A 1237 13.51 73.55 -12.30
CA LEU A 1237 14.10 73.11 -11.02
C LEU A 1237 15.02 74.19 -10.43
N ILE A 1238 15.87 74.84 -11.24
CA ILE A 1238 16.74 75.95 -10.77
C ILE A 1238 15.91 77.07 -10.14
N ASN A 1239 14.83 77.51 -10.78
CA ASN A 1239 13.98 78.59 -10.25
C ASN A 1239 13.38 78.20 -8.88
N LYS A 1240 12.96 76.94 -8.71
CA LYS A 1240 12.44 76.45 -7.42
C LYS A 1240 13.52 76.39 -6.35
N VAL A 1241 14.73 75.93 -6.68
CA VAL A 1241 15.86 75.91 -5.75
C VAL A 1241 16.21 77.32 -5.27
N ILE A 1242 16.13 78.31 -6.16
CA ILE A 1242 16.31 79.73 -5.83
C ILE A 1242 15.25 80.23 -4.86
N GLU A 1243 13.97 79.86 -5.06
CA GLU A 1243 12.88 80.24 -4.16
C GLU A 1243 12.99 79.60 -2.76
N MET A 1244 13.61 78.43 -2.65
CA MET A 1244 13.64 77.64 -1.41
C MET A 1244 14.82 77.91 -0.48
N LEU A 1245 15.89 78.54 -0.96
CA LEU A 1245 17.11 78.68 -0.20
C LEU A 1245 17.29 80.13 0.32
N PRO A 1246 17.85 80.32 1.53
CA PRO A 1246 18.04 81.65 2.11
C PRO A 1246 19.12 82.47 1.39
N GLU A 1247 18.95 83.80 1.35
CA GLU A 1247 19.84 84.75 0.65
C GLU A 1247 21.32 84.68 1.07
N ASN A 1248 21.60 84.15 2.28
CA ASN A 1248 22.93 84.06 2.88
C ASN A 1248 23.61 82.69 2.66
N HIS A 1249 23.02 81.78 1.89
CA HIS A 1249 23.57 80.44 1.68
C HIS A 1249 24.83 80.51 0.79
N ASP A 1250 25.98 79.98 1.25
CA ASP A 1250 27.31 80.20 0.64
C ASP A 1250 27.38 79.90 -0.87
N VAL A 1251 26.74 78.83 -1.34
CA VAL A 1251 26.70 78.47 -2.78
C VAL A 1251 25.74 79.37 -3.56
N LEU A 1252 24.72 79.93 -2.89
CA LEU A 1252 23.72 80.80 -3.48
C LEU A 1252 24.19 82.24 -3.57
N VAL A 1253 24.96 82.71 -2.60
CA VAL A 1253 25.75 83.93 -2.73
C VAL A 1253 26.70 83.81 -3.93
N HIS A 1254 27.27 82.63 -4.19
CA HIS A 1254 28.05 82.39 -5.42
C HIS A 1254 27.21 82.24 -6.70
N LEU A 1255 25.99 81.68 -6.64
CA LEU A 1255 25.06 81.60 -7.77
C LEU A 1255 24.47 82.98 -8.12
N PHE A 1256 24.08 83.79 -7.14
CA PHE A 1256 23.42 85.09 -7.30
C PHE A 1256 24.39 86.26 -7.45
N CYS A 1257 25.54 86.29 -6.75
CA CYS A 1257 26.36 87.51 -6.78
C CYS A 1257 27.06 87.76 -8.11
N ARG A 1258 27.13 86.81 -9.06
CA ARG A 1258 27.76 87.08 -10.38
C ARG A 1258 27.18 86.41 -11.63
N LEU A 1259 26.08 85.65 -11.57
CA LEU A 1259 25.43 85.15 -12.79
C LEU A 1259 23.93 84.91 -12.63
N ASN A 1260 23.13 85.50 -13.52
CA ASN A 1260 21.81 84.98 -13.81
C ASN A 1260 21.95 83.54 -14.36
N MET A 1261 21.82 82.51 -13.52
CA MET A 1261 21.63 81.13 -13.99
C MET A 1261 20.34 81.00 -14.83
N SER A 1262 19.34 81.86 -14.59
CA SER A 1262 18.21 82.02 -15.52
C SER A 1262 18.66 82.53 -16.89
N HIS A 1263 19.72 83.34 -16.98
CA HIS A 1263 20.29 83.81 -18.24
C HIS A 1263 21.13 82.73 -18.92
N LEU A 1264 21.80 81.85 -18.18
CA LEU A 1264 22.47 80.66 -18.72
C LEU A 1264 21.46 79.66 -19.29
N CYS A 1265 20.36 79.39 -18.58
CA CYS A 1265 19.26 78.58 -19.09
C CYS A 1265 18.54 79.26 -20.27
N CYS A 1266 18.30 80.57 -20.24
CA CYS A 1266 17.78 81.31 -21.39
C CYS A 1266 18.74 81.29 -22.59
N LEU A 1267 20.06 81.28 -22.38
CA LEU A 1267 21.07 81.15 -23.44
C LEU A 1267 21.15 79.72 -24.00
N LEU A 1268 20.86 78.71 -23.18
CA LEU A 1268 20.85 77.30 -23.55
C LEU A 1268 19.54 76.87 -24.23
N VAL A 1269 18.40 77.42 -23.82
CA VAL A 1269 17.07 77.13 -24.39
C VAL A 1269 16.85 77.90 -25.70
N ASN A 1270 17.34 79.14 -25.84
CA ASN A 1270 17.19 79.91 -27.09
C ASN A 1270 18.17 79.52 -28.21
N LYS A 1271 19.06 78.56 -27.99
CA LYS A 1271 20.04 78.07 -29.00
C LYS A 1271 19.79 76.63 -29.46
N HIS A 1272 18.73 75.99 -28.97
CA HIS A 1272 18.36 74.61 -29.34
C HIS A 1272 17.10 74.56 -30.18
#